data_AF-A0A3S3JV90-F1
#
_entry.id   AF-A0A3S3JV90-F1
#
_cell.length_a   1.000
_cell.length_b   1.000
_cell.length_c   1.000
_cell.angle_alpha   90.00
_cell.angle_beta   90.00
_cell.angle_gamma   90.00
#
_symmetry.space_group_name_H-M   'P 1'
#
loop_
_entity.id
_entity.type
_entity.pdbx_description
1 polymer ?
#
loop_
_entity_poly.entity_id
_entity_poly.type
_entity_poly.pdbx_seq_one_letter_code
_entity_poly.pdbx_strand_id
1 'polypeptide(L)'
;MRLSASNMERVRMEPIGGLIKRRREAMGLSQQALADQIDVSKSYLSRIESGERSLTDDQANLLGQMLGAPPELLLLESGRLPADVQGAIAADAAGVTTALRGRTEQSAVSYPTSPVRALSARSEVRIVDPDADVAIPARIEVSKATTTYRAHSYHTKVPPSAIKPFIEAFTEPGDLVSDPFCGSGMTGVAALECERDALLSDLSPAAVHIARNYTAPCDPKAFRAAFERLKSAVEPTMQWLYNPVGIKGASVEYTVWSDVFACDACASEITYWDALHHSGGTELVCPTCTAILNKAYLKWVGERPVRTHVSEKGRRMTHHAPTAAELALIDEVDQTAIPYWVPMMKFGSDREMWRSAHAAMGIADVAGFYTRRNLHALAALRHAIVGAAEGRVREALLFAFTACANRASKRYQWNAKRPTNVMTGTLYVSSLRYEWNVWSLFRRKAADVLRYFESRPTTTRTAEVFQSSATDLGVIPDGAVDMVFMDPPFGSNIFYADSSLLWDAWLGAETDQAAEIVVNHRRARIAGGKDHDLYGDLMAQAFSEAARILRPGGRAVLAFSNTDDRVWTEVQDALSDAGLETHNVHVLDKGQPSIKGVKGQLGQERVTRLDLTLTLAHRSRPRQERAKAPAAFIDASLTRALNEGVTAPDHVYSAVLRDVLQSDFSATGLTIDSIQRRRAQLASKAAPAAALPDFVAGYLSSETLPISTNPATPDTPPPARLVPGSRNTALYSAHSYHTKVPPEAIQPFIDHFTRPGDVVLDPFCGSGMTGVAAAMTGRRAILNDLSGAAVHLAWNHTHPCDPEALIHAFTRLEARVGDSLSPLYATRDEAGRPALLRWTLWSTCHRCPRCRAEFMLWSTMDRKTGRMSRATACPICGHEADRRRFEVVANSPAWVAFERKDGTRGERAADDQDVADAASLAEIADEAPFPNVPLGPDREMYQRCALQLQGVRSVRDMYTDRNRVALARLWQGVLEEPDERLRRVMAFAFTNTAWHGTRMRRFNARGGHRPLTGTLYVPQLSAEANVLEVMRKKIRQLQAYYQALGPITHTPDILMASATDLSGVADGSIDYVFTDPPFGSNIFYADCNLIWESWLGRVTDPTQEAVVNRSLSAANGGKTLKDYSELMTASMREIGRVLKPGGWATVVFHNTDGEVWAALSAAAREAGFEFHEAASLDRKQQSHKGYKGREGLENVAHFDVVMNLRKVGAGTPAASTRLDLRSLVEDARAFPEVMARGVQGVHAEIMRRLVSEGRSDFPAFSDVRALMKTL
;
A
#
# COMPACT_ATOMS: atom_id res chain seq x y z
N MET A 1 48.80 13.33 24.68
CA MET A 1 50.00 14.19 24.59
C MET A 1 49.60 15.44 23.82
N ARG A 2 49.24 16.53 24.52
CA ARG A 2 48.72 17.77 23.92
C ARG A 2 49.89 18.60 23.38
N LEU A 3 49.94 18.83 22.07
CA LEU A 3 50.74 19.92 21.50
C LEU A 3 49.80 21.13 21.33
N SER A 4 50.08 22.21 22.06
CA SER A 4 49.30 23.45 22.03
C SER A 4 49.49 24.19 20.71
N ALA A 5 48.42 24.85 20.26
CA ALA A 5 48.37 25.71 19.06
C ALA A 5 49.37 26.89 19.08
N SER A 6 50.07 27.12 20.19
CA SER A 6 51.12 28.15 20.31
C SER A 6 52.43 27.80 19.57
N ASN A 7 52.58 26.59 19.03
CA ASN A 7 53.78 26.21 18.26
C ASN A 7 53.61 26.27 16.73
N MET A 8 52.38 26.42 16.20
CA MET A 8 52.17 26.48 14.75
C MET A 8 52.45 27.86 14.14
N GLU A 9 52.43 28.93 14.94
CA GLU A 9 52.87 30.27 14.52
C GLU A 9 54.41 30.46 14.55
N ARG A 10 55.19 29.43 14.89
CA ARG A 10 56.66 29.48 14.96
C ARG A 10 57.42 28.76 13.86
N VAL A 11 56.76 28.26 12.81
CA VAL A 11 57.45 27.79 11.60
C VAL A 11 57.15 28.76 10.45
N ARG A 12 57.64 30.01 10.58
CA ARG A 12 58.16 30.66 9.37
C ARG A 12 59.37 29.85 8.99
N MET A 13 59.25 29.01 7.97
CA MET A 13 60.42 28.41 7.33
C MET A 13 61.33 29.58 6.95
N GLU A 14 62.52 29.58 7.54
CA GLU A 14 63.53 30.56 7.19
C GLU A 14 63.77 30.46 5.68
N PRO A 15 63.89 31.58 4.94
CA PRO A 15 64.13 31.52 3.50
C PRO A 15 65.26 30.53 3.21
N ILE A 16 65.12 29.68 2.20
CA ILE A 16 66.09 28.62 1.85
C ILE A 16 67.54 29.09 1.87
N GLY A 17 67.78 30.35 1.50
CA GLY A 17 69.08 30.98 1.55
C GLY A 17 69.71 31.01 2.96
N GLY A 18 68.92 31.14 4.02
CA GLY A 18 69.34 31.02 5.42
C GLY A 18 69.72 29.58 5.81
N LEU A 19 69.01 28.57 5.31
CA LEU A 19 69.38 27.15 5.51
C LEU A 19 70.72 26.83 4.82
N ILE A 20 70.87 27.24 3.55
CA ILE A 20 72.10 27.08 2.76
C ILE A 20 73.26 27.78 3.47
N LYS A 21 73.07 29.05 3.87
CA LYS A 21 74.06 29.86 4.59
C LYS A 21 74.50 29.20 5.90
N ARG A 22 73.56 28.78 6.74
CA ARG A 22 73.89 28.13 8.03
C ARG A 22 74.61 26.81 7.87
N ARG A 23 74.18 25.96 6.93
CA ARG A 23 74.87 24.69 6.67
C ARG A 23 76.26 24.91 6.11
N ARG A 24 76.41 25.85 5.18
CA ARG A 24 77.72 26.29 4.67
C ARG A 24 78.63 26.76 5.82
N GLU A 25 78.15 27.64 6.69
CA GLU A 25 78.90 28.17 7.83
C GLU A 25 79.25 27.08 8.86
N ALA A 26 78.31 26.17 9.16
CA ALA A 26 78.53 25.05 10.06
C ALA A 26 79.59 24.05 9.52
N MET A 27 79.75 23.96 8.20
CA MET A 27 80.78 23.15 7.54
C MET A 27 82.11 23.90 7.33
N GLY A 28 82.23 25.14 7.83
CA GLY A 28 83.43 25.97 7.68
C GLY A 28 83.68 26.46 6.24
N LEU A 29 82.69 26.36 5.35
CA LEU A 29 82.83 26.74 3.94
C LEU A 29 82.63 28.25 3.77
N SER A 30 83.53 28.91 3.05
CA SER A 30 83.33 30.31 2.65
C SER A 30 82.28 30.38 1.53
N GLN A 31 81.58 31.51 1.41
CA GLN A 31 80.63 31.72 0.32
C GLN A 31 81.31 31.65 -1.06
N GLN A 32 82.60 32.03 -1.18
CA GLN A 32 83.35 31.86 -2.42
C GLN A 32 83.62 30.37 -2.71
N ALA A 33 84.04 29.61 -1.69
CA ALA A 33 84.35 28.19 -1.85
C ALA A 33 83.14 27.36 -2.28
N LEU A 34 81.96 27.64 -1.71
CA LEU A 34 80.73 26.97 -2.15
C LEU A 34 80.29 27.40 -3.55
N ALA A 35 80.51 28.67 -3.93
CA ALA A 35 80.15 29.19 -5.25
C ALA A 35 81.03 28.60 -6.36
N ASP A 36 82.34 28.49 -6.14
CA ASP A 36 83.30 27.89 -7.08
C ASP A 36 82.98 26.41 -7.32
N GLN A 37 82.54 25.70 -6.29
CA GLN A 37 82.25 24.27 -6.37
C GLN A 37 80.92 23.93 -7.06
N ILE A 38 79.97 24.87 -7.13
CA ILE A 38 78.71 24.71 -7.89
C ILE A 38 78.73 25.48 -9.23
N ASP A 39 79.90 25.94 -9.65
CA ASP A 39 80.16 26.69 -10.89
C ASP A 39 79.28 27.95 -11.05
N VAL A 40 79.18 28.76 -9.99
CA VAL A 40 78.50 30.05 -10.03
C VAL A 40 79.35 31.15 -9.42
N SER A 41 79.08 32.42 -9.80
CA SER A 41 79.75 33.54 -9.14
C SER A 41 79.32 33.66 -7.67
N LYS A 42 80.21 34.15 -6.80
CA LYS A 42 79.88 34.47 -5.40
C LYS A 42 78.67 35.38 -5.27
N SER A 43 78.51 36.36 -6.16
CA SER A 43 77.32 37.22 -6.22
C SER A 43 76.04 36.43 -6.53
N TYR A 44 76.12 35.41 -7.38
CA TYR A 44 75.01 34.51 -7.68
C TYR A 44 74.63 33.67 -6.47
N LEU A 45 75.60 33.04 -5.79
CA LEU A 45 75.34 32.29 -4.57
C LEU A 45 74.82 33.20 -3.45
N SER A 46 75.32 34.44 -3.33
CA SER A 46 74.80 35.40 -2.35
C SER A 46 73.34 35.75 -2.59
N ARG A 47 72.89 35.80 -3.85
CA ARG A 47 71.48 36.04 -4.20
C ARG A 47 70.61 34.81 -3.97
N ILE A 48 71.17 33.60 -4.05
CA ILE A 48 70.50 32.39 -3.55
C ILE A 48 70.39 32.45 -2.02
N GLU A 49 71.47 32.80 -1.31
CA GLU A 49 71.50 32.91 0.15
C GLU A 49 70.61 34.04 0.70
N SER A 50 70.34 35.08 -0.09
CA SER A 50 69.38 36.14 0.26
C SER A 50 67.94 35.85 -0.18
N GLY A 51 67.71 34.76 -0.93
CA GLY A 51 66.40 34.40 -1.49
C GLY A 51 65.98 35.20 -2.72
N GLU A 52 66.86 36.05 -3.28
CA GLU A 52 66.62 36.82 -4.50
C GLU A 52 66.67 35.98 -5.79
N ARG A 53 67.22 34.76 -5.73
CA ARG A 53 67.37 33.87 -6.88
C ARG A 53 67.09 32.41 -6.51
N SER A 54 66.34 31.70 -7.36
CA SER A 54 66.02 30.28 -7.18
C SER A 54 67.09 29.36 -7.78
N LEU A 55 67.12 28.12 -7.29
CA LEU A 55 68.04 27.06 -7.72
C LEU A 55 67.54 26.37 -8.99
N THR A 56 68.46 25.96 -9.87
CA THR A 56 68.19 24.94 -10.91
C THR A 56 68.20 23.53 -10.29
N ASP A 57 67.67 22.53 -11.01
CA ASP A 57 67.61 21.14 -10.50
C ASP A 57 69.02 20.56 -10.29
N ASP A 58 69.94 20.84 -11.22
CA ASP A 58 71.35 20.46 -11.09
C ASP A 58 72.02 21.15 -9.90
N GLN A 59 71.74 22.45 -9.69
CA GLN A 59 72.28 23.21 -8.56
C GLN A 59 71.74 22.70 -7.22
N ALA A 60 70.46 22.32 -7.14
CA ALA A 60 69.88 21.73 -5.94
C ALA A 60 70.50 20.35 -5.64
N ASN A 61 70.79 19.54 -6.66
CA ASN A 61 71.48 18.27 -6.51
C ASN A 61 72.92 18.44 -6.01
N LEU A 62 73.69 19.33 -6.63
CA LEU A 62 75.05 19.67 -6.22
C LEU A 62 75.09 20.23 -4.79
N LEU A 63 74.26 21.24 -4.49
CA LEU A 63 74.16 21.80 -3.15
C LEU A 63 73.69 20.79 -2.11
N GLY A 64 72.76 19.90 -2.47
CA GLY A 64 72.27 18.85 -1.59
C GLY A 64 73.37 17.87 -1.19
N GLN A 65 74.16 17.40 -2.16
CA GLN A 65 75.32 16.53 -1.92
C GLN A 65 76.37 17.21 -1.04
N MET A 66 76.64 18.49 -1.30
CA MET A 66 77.70 19.23 -0.63
C MET A 66 77.33 19.71 0.77
N LEU A 67 76.06 20.06 1.00
CA LEU A 67 75.55 20.55 2.29
C LEU A 67 74.86 19.45 3.11
N GLY A 68 74.92 18.19 2.65
CA GLY A 68 74.31 17.03 3.30
C GLY A 68 72.78 17.15 3.44
N ALA A 69 72.10 17.78 2.48
CA ALA A 69 70.65 18.00 2.49
C ALA A 69 70.00 17.27 1.30
N PRO A 70 68.80 16.70 1.46
CA PRO A 70 68.04 16.18 0.33
C PRO A 70 67.79 17.27 -0.73
N PRO A 71 68.19 17.08 -2.00
CA PRO A 71 67.94 18.04 -3.07
C PRO A 71 66.47 18.44 -3.22
N GLU A 72 65.55 17.51 -2.93
CA GLU A 72 64.11 17.69 -3.00
C GLU A 72 63.62 18.74 -1.99
N LEU A 73 64.21 18.77 -0.78
CA LEU A 73 63.94 19.81 0.21
C LEU A 73 64.44 21.18 -0.27
N LEU A 74 65.59 21.23 -0.93
CA LEU A 74 66.10 22.48 -1.49
C LEU A 74 65.23 22.98 -2.66
N LEU A 75 64.66 22.09 -3.47
CA LEU A 75 63.74 22.48 -4.53
C LEU A 75 62.41 23.00 -3.96
N LEU A 76 61.78 22.25 -3.05
CA LEU A 76 60.47 22.60 -2.47
C LEU A 76 60.50 23.94 -1.74
N GLU A 77 61.54 24.20 -0.95
CA GLU A 77 61.73 25.47 -0.22
C GLU A 77 62.06 26.66 -1.13
N SER A 78 62.52 26.40 -2.36
CA SER A 78 62.69 27.42 -3.40
C SER A 78 61.42 27.67 -4.23
N GLY A 79 60.31 27.01 -3.91
CA GLY A 79 59.04 27.09 -4.65
C GLY A 79 59.01 26.24 -5.92
N ARG A 80 59.94 25.30 -6.10
CA ARG A 80 60.02 24.40 -7.27
C ARG A 80 59.68 22.96 -6.86
N LEU A 81 58.89 22.27 -7.67
CA LEU A 81 58.55 20.86 -7.44
C LEU A 81 59.66 19.95 -8.01
N PRO A 82 59.94 18.79 -7.41
CA PRO A 82 60.80 17.77 -8.01
C PRO A 82 60.35 17.33 -9.41
N ALA A 83 61.29 16.89 -10.26
CA ALA A 83 61.03 16.62 -11.68
C ALA A 83 60.02 15.48 -11.92
N ASP A 84 60.01 14.46 -11.07
CA ASP A 84 59.02 13.38 -11.05
C ASP A 84 57.61 13.90 -10.73
N VAL A 85 57.48 14.84 -9.79
CA VAL A 85 56.21 15.50 -9.45
C VAL A 85 55.75 16.44 -10.58
N GLN A 86 56.66 17.19 -11.21
CA GLN A 86 56.36 18.00 -12.39
C GLN A 86 55.87 17.12 -13.56
N GLY A 87 56.54 15.98 -13.78
CA GLY A 87 56.15 14.98 -14.77
C GLY A 87 54.76 14.39 -14.49
N ALA A 88 54.47 14.08 -13.23
CA ALA A 88 53.14 13.60 -12.81
C ALA A 88 52.04 14.65 -13.03
N ILE A 89 52.32 15.94 -12.74
CA ILE A 89 51.37 17.04 -13.02
C ILE A 89 51.16 17.22 -14.52
N ALA A 90 52.22 17.12 -15.34
CA ALA A 90 52.09 17.23 -16.79
C ALA A 90 51.30 16.05 -17.40
N ALA A 91 51.45 14.84 -16.84
CA ALA A 91 50.76 13.65 -17.29
C ALA A 91 49.27 13.61 -16.88
N ASP A 92 48.94 14.07 -15.67
CA ASP A 92 47.57 14.08 -15.14
C ASP A 92 47.32 15.26 -14.18
N ALA A 93 47.29 16.48 -14.72
CA ALA A 93 47.08 17.69 -13.93
C ALA A 93 45.76 17.66 -13.14
N ALA A 94 44.71 17.07 -13.72
CA ALA A 94 43.39 16.98 -13.11
C ALA A 94 43.37 15.98 -11.94
N GLY A 95 43.97 14.80 -12.10
CA GLY A 95 44.10 13.81 -11.05
C GLY A 95 44.99 14.29 -9.90
N VAL A 96 46.11 14.94 -10.19
CA VAL A 96 46.98 15.54 -9.15
C VAL A 96 46.24 16.65 -8.40
N THR A 97 45.53 17.54 -9.12
CA THR A 97 44.71 18.60 -8.50
C THR A 97 43.64 17.99 -7.60
N THR A 98 42.97 16.93 -8.05
CA THR A 98 41.94 16.22 -7.29
C THR A 98 42.53 15.54 -6.04
N ALA A 99 43.71 14.94 -6.13
CA ALA A 99 44.39 14.32 -5.00
C ALA A 99 44.80 15.35 -3.94
N LEU A 100 45.32 16.51 -4.35
CA LEU A 100 45.64 17.62 -3.44
C LEU A 100 44.38 18.17 -2.75
N ARG A 101 43.33 18.45 -3.54
CA ARG A 101 42.03 18.89 -3.02
C ARG A 101 41.39 17.84 -2.10
N GLY A 102 41.61 16.55 -2.37
CA GLY A 102 41.16 15.47 -1.49
C GLY A 102 41.79 15.54 -0.11
N ARG A 103 43.05 15.96 0.03
CA ARG A 103 43.67 16.14 1.35
C ARG A 103 43.17 17.38 2.09
N THR A 104 42.88 18.47 1.38
CA THR A 104 42.53 19.76 2.00
C THR A 104 41.03 19.98 2.18
N GLU A 105 40.19 19.37 1.34
CA GLU A 105 38.75 19.63 1.30
C GLU A 105 37.91 18.47 1.86
N GLN A 106 38.47 17.28 2.08
CA GLN A 106 37.71 16.14 2.61
C GLN A 106 37.13 16.47 4.00
N SER A 107 37.92 17.06 4.89
CA SER A 107 37.50 17.45 6.24
C SER A 107 37.05 18.91 6.35
N ALA A 108 36.40 19.45 5.31
CA ALA A 108 36.03 20.87 5.23
C ALA A 108 35.12 21.35 6.38
N VAL A 109 34.44 20.43 7.06
CA VAL A 109 33.73 20.67 8.31
C VAL A 109 34.01 19.52 9.28
N SER A 110 34.32 19.87 10.53
CA SER A 110 34.39 18.94 11.66
C SER A 110 33.41 19.39 12.72
N TYR A 111 32.72 18.44 13.33
CA TYR A 111 31.84 18.70 14.46
C TYR A 111 32.53 18.37 15.78
N PRO A 112 32.21 19.08 16.88
CA PRO A 112 32.72 18.70 18.18
C PRO A 112 32.18 17.32 18.56
N THR A 113 32.95 16.56 19.33
CA THR A 113 32.53 15.26 19.89
C THR A 113 32.11 15.35 21.36
N SER A 114 32.14 16.56 21.93
CA SER A 114 31.72 16.86 23.29
C SER A 114 31.06 18.25 23.34
N PRO A 115 30.28 18.56 24.40
CA PRO A 115 29.82 19.92 24.66
C PRO A 115 31.00 20.89 24.77
N VAL A 116 30.80 22.12 24.32
CA VAL A 116 31.81 23.20 24.41
C VAL A 116 31.70 23.91 25.75
N ARG A 117 30.47 24.12 26.26
CA ARG A 117 30.29 24.68 27.60
C ARG A 117 30.62 23.65 28.68
N ALA A 118 31.17 24.14 29.79
CA ALA A 118 31.28 23.34 31.00
C ALA A 118 29.88 23.11 31.59
N LEU A 119 29.54 21.85 31.83
CA LEU A 119 28.31 21.44 32.50
C LEU A 119 28.63 21.07 33.95
N SER A 120 27.71 21.34 34.86
CA SER A 120 27.82 20.94 36.27
C SER A 120 26.69 19.98 36.63
N ALA A 121 27.00 18.97 37.42
CA ALA A 121 25.99 18.11 38.02
C ALA A 121 25.06 18.93 38.92
N ARG A 122 23.76 18.60 38.91
CA ARG A 122 22.76 19.19 39.79
C ARG A 122 22.22 18.08 40.69
N SER A 123 22.48 18.20 42.00
CA SER A 123 22.03 17.21 43.00
C SER A 123 20.63 17.51 43.56
N GLU A 124 20.08 18.69 43.29
CA GLU A 124 18.75 19.08 43.74
C GLU A 124 17.67 18.32 42.97
N VAL A 125 16.68 17.79 43.70
CA VAL A 125 15.53 17.08 43.11
C VAL A 125 14.61 18.10 42.45
N ARG A 126 14.34 17.91 41.15
CA ARG A 126 13.31 18.68 40.45
C ARG A 126 11.94 18.38 41.02
N ILE A 127 11.21 19.44 41.37
CA ILE A 127 9.77 19.37 41.60
C ILE A 127 9.09 19.67 40.26
N VAL A 128 8.44 18.66 39.68
CA VAL A 128 7.55 18.83 38.54
C VAL A 128 6.13 18.94 39.11
N ASP A 129 5.34 19.87 38.58
CA ASP A 129 3.93 20.00 38.94
C ASP A 129 3.23 18.63 38.75
N PRO A 130 2.57 18.07 39.79
CA PRO A 130 1.83 16.81 39.67
C PRO A 130 0.80 16.82 38.53
N ASP A 131 0.26 17.99 38.18
CA ASP A 131 -0.73 18.16 37.11
C ASP A 131 -0.10 18.49 35.74
N ALA A 132 1.23 18.59 35.64
CA ALA A 132 1.94 18.91 34.40
C ALA A 132 1.60 17.93 33.25
N ASP A 133 1.48 16.65 33.57
CA ASP A 133 1.10 15.62 32.61
C ASP A 133 -0.36 15.77 32.12
N VAL A 134 -1.26 16.29 32.96
CA VAL A 134 -2.69 16.50 32.63
C VAL A 134 -2.85 17.62 31.60
N ALA A 135 -1.96 18.61 31.63
CA ALA A 135 -1.95 19.72 30.67
C ALA A 135 -1.56 19.27 29.24
N ILE A 136 -0.93 18.09 29.08
CA ILE A 136 -0.53 17.57 27.78
C ILE A 136 -1.70 16.78 27.15
N PRO A 137 -2.16 17.13 25.95
CA PRO A 137 -3.26 16.42 25.30
C PRO A 137 -2.98 14.92 25.12
N ALA A 138 -4.00 14.08 25.33
CA ALA A 138 -3.90 12.63 25.07
C ALA A 138 -3.61 12.31 23.58
N ARG A 139 -3.98 13.22 22.68
CA ARG A 139 -3.65 13.16 21.24
C ARG A 139 -3.08 14.51 20.77
N ILE A 140 -1.89 14.46 20.19
CA ILE A 140 -1.16 15.61 19.67
C ILE A 140 -1.24 15.58 18.15
N GLU A 141 -2.00 16.51 17.56
CA GLU A 141 -2.16 16.63 16.10
C GLU A 141 -1.27 17.74 15.54
N VAL A 142 -0.38 17.41 14.61
CA VAL A 142 0.59 18.36 14.05
C VAL A 142 0.70 18.26 12.52
N SER A 143 1.02 19.39 11.88
CA SER A 143 1.21 19.48 10.43
C SER A 143 2.69 19.62 10.04
N LYS A 144 3.09 18.88 9.00
CA LYS A 144 4.44 18.93 8.40
C LYS A 144 4.65 20.12 7.44
N ALA A 145 3.72 21.07 7.37
CA ALA A 145 3.72 22.13 6.34
C ALA A 145 4.56 23.37 6.67
N THR A 146 5.13 23.48 7.88
CA THR A 146 5.84 24.68 8.33
C THR A 146 7.15 24.94 7.57
N THR A 147 7.55 26.21 7.47
CA THR A 147 8.80 26.63 6.81
C THR A 147 10.02 25.97 7.45
N THR A 148 10.08 25.93 8.78
CA THR A 148 11.09 25.21 9.58
C THR A 148 11.19 23.74 9.18
N TYR A 149 10.07 23.05 9.01
CA TYR A 149 10.08 21.64 8.62
C TYR A 149 10.65 21.40 7.21
N ARG A 150 10.52 22.37 6.29
CA ARG A 150 10.87 22.24 4.86
C ARG A 150 12.29 22.67 4.48
N ALA A 151 13.05 23.31 5.39
CA ALA A 151 14.40 23.80 5.08
C ALA A 151 15.31 22.66 4.62
N HIS A 152 15.42 21.56 5.37
CA HIS A 152 16.18 20.35 5.03
C HIS A 152 15.40 19.08 5.35
N SER A 153 15.42 18.08 4.45
CA SER A 153 14.79 16.78 4.66
C SER A 153 15.64 15.86 5.56
N TYR A 154 15.01 14.97 6.33
CA TYR A 154 15.67 13.89 7.10
C TYR A 154 14.69 12.72 7.28
N HIS A 155 15.18 11.51 7.63
CA HIS A 155 14.40 10.26 7.52
C HIS A 155 13.18 10.23 8.47
N THR A 156 13.39 10.54 9.75
CA THR A 156 12.34 10.67 10.76
C THR A 156 12.49 12.02 11.46
N LYS A 157 11.55 12.94 11.24
CA LYS A 157 11.53 14.25 11.89
C LYS A 157 10.24 14.38 12.68
N VAL A 158 10.35 14.62 13.98
CA VAL A 158 9.23 15.05 14.81
C VAL A 158 9.08 16.58 14.68
N PRO A 159 7.91 17.13 14.29
CA PRO A 159 7.74 18.57 14.22
C PRO A 159 7.93 19.24 15.59
N PRO A 160 8.57 20.44 15.69
CA PRO A 160 8.75 21.13 16.97
C PRO A 160 7.44 21.31 17.75
N SER A 161 6.31 21.57 17.06
CA SER A 161 4.99 21.71 17.67
C SER A 161 4.49 20.45 18.39
N ALA A 162 5.04 19.26 18.09
CA ALA A 162 4.73 18.04 18.82
C ALA A 162 5.58 17.88 20.09
N ILE A 163 6.73 18.55 20.17
CA ILE A 163 7.70 18.44 21.25
C ILE A 163 7.43 19.51 22.32
N LYS A 164 7.04 20.72 21.90
CA LYS A 164 6.80 21.87 22.78
C LYS A 164 5.91 21.58 24.00
N PRO A 165 4.76 20.87 23.88
CA PRO A 165 3.90 20.63 25.03
C PRO A 165 4.63 19.94 26.19
N PHE A 166 5.56 19.02 25.86
CA PHE A 166 6.36 18.33 26.87
C PHE A 166 7.43 19.22 27.48
N ILE A 167 8.11 20.04 26.67
CA ILE A 167 9.10 21.00 27.17
C ILE A 167 8.44 22.00 28.11
N GLU A 168 7.29 22.54 27.71
CA GLU A 168 6.55 23.53 28.50
C GLU A 168 6.02 22.94 29.80
N ALA A 169 5.59 21.68 29.80
CA ALA A 169 5.09 20.99 30.99
C ALA A 169 6.21 20.60 31.98
N PHE A 170 7.36 20.15 31.49
CA PHE A 170 8.40 19.55 32.34
C PHE A 170 9.60 20.45 32.62
N THR A 171 9.68 21.63 32.00
CA THR A 171 10.80 22.56 32.16
C THR A 171 10.36 23.99 32.36
N GLU A 172 11.26 24.85 32.83
CA GLU A 172 11.08 26.30 32.94
C GLU A 172 11.99 27.03 31.94
N PRO A 173 11.68 28.29 31.55
CA PRO A 173 12.57 29.07 30.70
C PRO A 173 14.01 29.14 31.28
N GLY A 174 14.98 28.75 30.47
CA GLY A 174 16.40 28.66 30.85
C GLY A 174 16.88 27.31 31.37
N ASP A 175 15.98 26.35 31.53
CA ASP A 175 16.36 24.96 31.71
C ASP A 175 17.03 24.38 30.47
N LEU A 176 17.69 23.24 30.68
CA LEU A 176 18.43 22.49 29.71
C LEU A 176 17.70 21.21 29.27
N VAL A 177 17.29 21.16 28.00
CA VAL A 177 16.71 19.98 27.35
C VAL A 177 17.80 19.21 26.58
N SER A 178 17.87 17.90 26.76
CA SER A 178 18.80 17.03 26.03
C SER A 178 18.10 16.11 25.05
N ASP A 179 18.76 15.80 23.93
CA ASP A 179 18.34 14.75 23.00
C ASP A 179 19.57 13.99 22.46
N PRO A 180 19.80 12.74 22.93
CA PRO A 180 20.91 11.92 22.47
C PRO A 180 20.63 11.17 21.15
N PHE A 181 19.43 11.34 20.58
CA PHE A 181 19.01 10.80 19.29
C PHE A 181 18.53 11.93 18.37
N CYS A 182 19.22 13.08 18.38
CA CYS A 182 18.61 14.33 17.94
C CYS A 182 18.25 14.35 16.45
N GLY A 183 18.88 13.50 15.63
CA GLY A 183 18.61 13.37 14.21
C GLY A 183 18.70 14.73 13.51
N SER A 184 17.56 15.31 13.17
CA SER A 184 17.51 16.63 12.53
C SER A 184 17.51 17.84 13.47
N GLY A 185 17.55 17.62 14.79
CA GLY A 185 17.64 18.65 15.82
C GLY A 185 16.33 19.36 16.14
N MET A 186 15.18 18.78 15.81
CA MET A 186 13.87 19.44 16.04
C MET A 186 13.57 19.63 17.53
N THR A 187 14.10 18.79 18.41
CA THR A 187 14.04 18.99 19.87
C THR A 187 14.73 20.29 20.28
N GLY A 188 15.92 20.57 19.75
CA GLY A 188 16.60 21.83 20.04
C GLY A 188 15.88 23.05 19.45
N VAL A 189 15.24 22.92 18.27
CA VAL A 189 14.39 23.98 17.74
C VAL A 189 13.20 24.25 18.67
N ALA A 190 12.53 23.19 19.16
CA ALA A 190 11.43 23.31 20.10
C ALA A 190 11.87 23.95 21.42
N ALA A 191 13.00 23.50 21.98
CA ALA A 191 13.57 24.05 23.21
C ALA A 191 13.86 25.55 23.08
N LEU A 192 14.52 25.97 21.99
CA LEU A 192 14.81 27.38 21.74
C LEU A 192 13.56 28.22 21.53
N GLU A 193 12.55 27.71 20.81
CA GLU A 193 11.26 28.39 20.65
C GLU A 193 10.47 28.49 21.98
N CYS A 194 10.79 27.65 22.96
CA CYS A 194 10.29 27.72 24.32
C CYS A 194 11.26 28.47 25.25
N GLU A 195 12.31 29.15 24.78
CA GLU A 195 13.30 29.83 25.65
C GLU A 195 14.03 28.90 26.65
N ARG A 196 14.34 27.67 26.23
CA ARG A 196 15.22 26.70 26.93
C ARG A 196 16.55 26.53 26.19
N ASP A 197 17.61 26.20 26.92
CA ASP A 197 18.87 25.76 26.30
C ASP A 197 18.74 24.29 25.86
N ALA A 198 19.50 23.91 24.83
CA ALA A 198 19.47 22.54 24.31
C ALA A 198 20.86 21.90 24.21
N LEU A 199 20.92 20.60 24.46
CA LEU A 199 22.10 19.77 24.26
C LEU A 199 21.74 18.58 23.38
N LEU A 200 22.27 18.55 22.16
CA LEU A 200 21.90 17.58 21.15
C LEU A 200 23.11 16.73 20.77
N SER A 201 22.92 15.42 20.65
CA SER A 201 23.91 14.54 20.06
C SER A 201 23.29 13.50 19.15
N ASP A 202 24.10 13.03 18.20
CA ASP A 202 23.76 11.93 17.31
C ASP A 202 25.05 11.26 16.83
N LEU A 203 24.98 9.97 16.52
CA LEU A 203 26.09 9.21 15.95
C LEU A 203 26.41 9.67 14.51
N SER A 204 25.39 10.09 13.76
CA SER A 204 25.51 10.41 12.34
C SER A 204 26.07 11.82 12.10
N PRO A 205 27.16 11.97 11.31
CA PRO A 205 27.67 13.29 10.90
C PRO A 205 26.62 14.13 10.17
N ALA A 206 25.79 13.52 9.31
CA ALA A 206 24.69 14.21 8.63
C ALA A 206 23.62 14.71 9.61
N ALA A 207 23.26 13.91 10.62
CA ALA A 207 22.33 14.33 11.67
C ALA A 207 22.87 15.57 12.40
N VAL A 208 24.10 15.50 12.90
CA VAL A 208 24.78 16.62 13.58
C VAL A 208 24.86 17.86 12.69
N HIS A 209 25.25 17.71 11.42
CA HIS A 209 25.28 18.80 10.44
C HIS A 209 23.91 19.48 10.30
N ILE A 210 22.85 18.69 10.14
CA ILE A 210 21.49 19.16 9.94
C ILE A 210 20.96 19.84 11.21
N ALA A 211 21.10 19.17 12.36
CA ALA A 211 20.68 19.66 13.67
C ALA A 211 21.34 21.00 14.00
N ARG A 212 22.67 21.09 13.87
CA ARG A 212 23.42 22.33 14.10
C ARG A 212 22.95 23.47 13.21
N ASN A 213 22.60 23.21 11.96
CA ASN A 213 22.13 24.27 11.06
C ASN A 213 20.69 24.71 11.31
N TYR A 214 19.86 23.81 11.86
CA TYR A 214 18.57 24.18 12.39
C TYR A 214 18.68 25.00 13.67
N THR A 215 19.59 24.65 14.57
CA THR A 215 19.60 25.25 15.91
C THR A 215 20.57 26.43 16.04
N ALA A 216 21.63 26.53 15.25
CA ALA A 216 22.56 27.65 15.28
C ALA A 216 22.16 28.77 14.29
N PRO A 217 21.99 30.03 14.75
CA PRO A 217 21.65 31.14 13.88
C PRO A 217 22.76 31.42 12.86
N CYS A 218 22.39 32.03 11.74
CA CYS A 218 23.31 32.57 10.74
C CYS A 218 22.78 33.93 10.32
N ASP A 219 23.63 34.96 10.27
CA ASP A 219 23.21 36.28 9.80
C ASP A 219 22.69 36.20 8.34
N PRO A 220 21.40 36.53 8.10
CA PRO A 220 20.82 36.50 6.76
C PRO A 220 21.56 37.40 5.76
N LYS A 221 22.13 38.53 6.21
CA LYS A 221 22.89 39.45 5.34
C LYS A 221 24.21 38.84 4.91
N ALA A 222 24.99 38.31 5.86
CA ALA A 222 26.23 37.59 5.57
C ALA A 222 25.99 36.37 4.65
N PHE A 223 24.95 35.58 4.91
CA PHE A 223 24.56 34.45 4.06
C PHE A 223 24.24 34.89 2.62
N ARG A 224 23.44 35.94 2.46
CA ARG A 224 23.07 36.50 1.15
C ARG A 224 24.29 37.01 0.38
N ALA A 225 25.19 37.72 1.05
CA ALA A 225 26.42 38.21 0.44
C ALA A 225 27.35 37.07 -0.02
N ALA A 226 27.49 36.02 0.80
CA ALA A 226 28.25 34.83 0.43
C ALA A 226 27.61 34.05 -0.72
N PHE A 227 26.27 33.97 -0.75
CA PHE A 227 25.53 33.34 -1.84
C PHE A 227 25.76 34.03 -3.19
N GLU A 228 25.78 35.37 -3.27
CA GLU A 228 26.05 36.08 -4.54
C GLU A 228 27.51 35.92 -5.01
N ARG A 229 28.48 35.86 -4.08
CA ARG A 229 29.87 35.52 -4.44
C ARG A 229 29.96 34.10 -4.99
N LEU A 230 29.31 33.14 -4.32
CA LEU A 230 29.26 31.74 -4.74
C LEU A 230 28.64 31.60 -6.14
N LYS A 231 27.53 32.28 -6.40
CA LYS A 231 26.87 32.32 -7.71
C LYS A 231 27.82 32.75 -8.81
N SER A 232 28.55 33.84 -8.60
CA SER A 232 29.52 34.36 -9.57
C SER A 232 30.66 33.36 -9.83
N ALA A 233 31.12 32.66 -8.79
CA ALA A 233 32.20 31.69 -8.89
C ALA A 233 31.83 30.43 -9.68
N VAL A 234 30.60 29.92 -9.51
CA VAL A 234 30.16 28.66 -10.16
C VAL A 234 29.47 28.88 -11.51
N GLU A 235 29.07 30.11 -11.83
CA GLU A 235 28.31 30.43 -13.05
C GLU A 235 28.97 29.91 -14.34
N PRO A 236 30.28 30.09 -14.60
CA PRO A 236 30.90 29.57 -15.82
C PRO A 236 30.78 28.04 -15.94
N THR A 237 30.97 27.33 -14.83
CA THR A 237 30.86 25.85 -14.80
C THR A 237 29.41 25.42 -15.02
N MET A 238 28.46 26.08 -14.36
CA MET A 238 27.04 25.74 -14.50
C MET A 238 26.50 26.08 -15.90
N GLN A 239 26.99 27.15 -16.52
CA GLN A 239 26.65 27.49 -17.91
C GLN A 239 27.17 26.42 -18.88
N TRP A 240 28.43 26.01 -18.74
CA TRP A 240 28.99 24.91 -19.55
C TRP A 240 28.18 23.62 -19.41
N LEU A 241 27.84 23.20 -18.19
CA LEU A 241 27.15 21.93 -17.95
C LEU A 241 25.69 21.90 -18.44
N TYR A 242 24.97 23.03 -18.45
CA TYR A 242 23.52 23.05 -18.70
C TYR A 242 23.07 23.91 -19.88
N ASN A 243 23.98 24.55 -20.62
CA ASN A 243 23.64 25.36 -21.80
C ASN A 243 24.36 24.80 -23.05
N PRO A 244 23.67 23.97 -23.85
CA PRO A 244 24.22 23.40 -25.08
C PRO A 244 24.63 24.50 -26.08
N VAL A 245 25.77 24.29 -26.73
CA VAL A 245 26.28 25.20 -27.77
C VAL A 245 25.27 25.29 -28.92
N GLY A 246 24.93 26.51 -29.33
CA GLY A 246 23.99 26.76 -30.45
C GLY A 246 22.53 26.99 -30.04
N ILE A 247 22.14 26.73 -28.79
CA ILE A 247 20.79 27.02 -28.28
C ILE A 247 20.79 28.38 -27.56
N LYS A 248 20.40 29.46 -28.27
CA LYS A 248 20.41 30.82 -27.71
C LYS A 248 19.25 31.04 -26.72
N GLY A 249 19.59 31.32 -25.46
CA GLY A 249 18.66 31.85 -24.46
C GLY A 249 17.87 30.83 -23.64
N ALA A 250 18.08 29.52 -23.85
CA ALA A 250 17.45 28.44 -23.10
C ALA A 250 18.48 27.68 -22.25
N SER A 251 18.12 27.37 -20.99
CA SER A 251 18.94 26.57 -20.07
C SER A 251 18.22 25.28 -19.72
N VAL A 252 18.95 24.16 -19.67
CA VAL A 252 18.40 22.87 -19.24
C VAL A 252 18.06 22.93 -17.76
N GLU A 253 16.78 22.75 -17.43
CA GLU A 253 16.30 22.67 -16.04
C GLU A 253 16.35 21.23 -15.52
N TYR A 254 16.02 20.26 -16.35
CA TYR A 254 16.24 18.84 -16.08
C TYR A 254 16.14 17.98 -17.33
N THR A 255 16.81 16.84 -17.31
CA THR A 255 16.72 15.77 -18.32
C THR A 255 16.08 14.53 -17.70
N VAL A 256 15.15 13.89 -18.41
CA VAL A 256 14.57 12.60 -18.03
C VAL A 256 15.43 11.50 -18.61
N TRP A 257 15.88 10.60 -17.75
CA TRP A 257 16.66 9.41 -18.12
C TRP A 257 15.80 8.15 -18.02
N SER A 258 16.02 7.23 -18.95
CA SER A 258 15.39 5.91 -18.98
C SER A 258 16.46 4.82 -18.92
N ASP A 259 16.18 3.77 -18.14
CA ASP A 259 16.92 2.52 -18.26
C ASP A 259 16.71 1.91 -19.65
N VAL A 260 17.73 1.18 -20.10
CA VAL A 260 17.78 0.39 -21.32
C VAL A 260 18.00 -1.06 -20.91
N PHE A 261 17.13 -1.94 -21.40
CA PHE A 261 17.19 -3.37 -21.13
C PHE A 261 17.44 -4.14 -22.43
N ALA A 262 18.11 -5.29 -22.36
CA ALA A 262 18.13 -6.24 -23.47
C ALA A 262 16.86 -7.09 -23.45
N CYS A 263 16.22 -7.27 -24.61
CA CYS A 263 15.09 -8.17 -24.75
C CYS A 263 15.54 -9.63 -24.65
N ASP A 264 14.95 -10.42 -23.75
CA ASP A 264 15.27 -11.86 -23.64
C ASP A 264 14.81 -12.68 -24.87
N ALA A 265 13.92 -12.14 -25.70
CA ALA A 265 13.39 -12.82 -26.89
C ALA A 265 14.20 -12.55 -28.17
N CYS A 266 14.60 -11.30 -28.42
CA CYS A 266 15.27 -10.90 -29.66
C CYS A 266 16.60 -10.18 -29.45
N ALA A 267 17.08 -10.08 -28.21
CA ALA A 267 18.29 -9.36 -27.80
C ALA A 267 18.33 -7.86 -28.14
N SER A 268 17.28 -7.29 -28.74
CA SER A 268 17.24 -5.86 -29.06
C SER A 268 17.17 -5.00 -27.79
N GLU A 269 17.70 -3.79 -27.89
CA GLU A 269 17.62 -2.82 -26.79
C GLU A 269 16.20 -2.27 -26.65
N ILE A 270 15.74 -2.18 -25.40
CA ILE A 270 14.44 -1.67 -25.02
C ILE A 270 14.64 -0.48 -24.11
N THR A 271 14.37 0.72 -24.63
CA THR A 271 14.21 1.91 -23.80
C THR A 271 12.92 1.78 -23.00
N TYR A 272 13.00 1.78 -21.67
CA TYR A 272 11.81 1.65 -20.82
C TYR A 272 10.77 2.77 -21.06
N TRP A 273 11.22 3.98 -21.40
CA TRP A 273 10.36 5.09 -21.82
C TRP A 273 9.48 4.75 -23.03
N ASP A 274 10.06 4.16 -24.09
CA ASP A 274 9.35 3.86 -25.33
C ASP A 274 8.34 2.73 -25.12
N ALA A 275 8.75 1.70 -24.36
CA ALA A 275 7.89 0.58 -24.02
C ALA A 275 6.68 0.99 -23.16
N LEU A 276 6.85 1.97 -22.26
CA LEU A 276 5.74 2.53 -21.46
C LEU A 276 4.70 3.26 -22.32
N HIS A 277 5.13 3.94 -23.38
CA HIS A 277 4.24 4.71 -24.26
C HIS A 277 3.59 3.85 -25.36
N HIS A 278 4.22 2.74 -25.77
CA HIS A 278 3.67 1.81 -26.77
C HIS A 278 2.49 0.98 -26.25
N SER A 279 2.48 0.57 -24.98
CA SER A 279 1.48 -0.37 -24.45
C SER A 279 0.31 0.28 -23.71
N GLY A 280 0.24 1.62 -23.65
CA GLY A 280 -0.72 2.31 -22.78
C GLY A 280 -0.49 2.10 -21.28
N GLY A 281 0.67 1.52 -20.89
CA GLY A 281 1.18 1.45 -19.53
C GLY A 281 0.75 0.24 -18.68
N THR A 282 0.14 -0.79 -19.26
CA THR A 282 -0.28 -2.00 -18.53
C THR A 282 0.71 -3.16 -18.60
N GLU A 283 1.53 -3.25 -19.66
CA GLU A 283 2.50 -4.33 -19.89
C GLU A 283 3.79 -3.78 -20.51
N LEU A 284 4.95 -4.36 -20.22
CA LEU A 284 6.22 -3.96 -20.84
C LEU A 284 6.37 -4.72 -22.16
N VAL A 285 6.27 -4.02 -23.30
CA VAL A 285 6.31 -4.64 -24.63
C VAL A 285 7.59 -4.24 -25.35
N CYS A 286 8.32 -5.20 -25.92
CA CYS A 286 9.48 -4.92 -26.77
C CYS A 286 9.04 -4.14 -28.03
N PRO A 287 9.61 -2.97 -28.35
CA PRO A 287 9.21 -2.23 -29.54
C PRO A 287 9.66 -2.91 -30.86
N THR A 288 10.62 -3.83 -30.80
CA THR A 288 11.16 -4.52 -31.99
C THR A 288 10.41 -5.82 -32.28
N CYS A 289 10.33 -6.73 -31.31
CA CYS A 289 9.70 -8.05 -31.53
C CYS A 289 8.30 -8.16 -30.95
N THR A 290 7.80 -7.11 -30.28
CA THR A 290 6.46 -7.07 -29.64
C THR A 290 6.23 -8.09 -28.52
N ALA A 291 7.28 -8.79 -28.06
CA ALA A 291 7.20 -9.67 -26.90
C ALA A 291 6.74 -8.91 -25.66
N ILE A 292 5.80 -9.49 -24.91
CA ILE A 292 5.41 -9.02 -23.57
C ILE A 292 6.44 -9.55 -22.59
N LEU A 293 7.10 -8.65 -21.88
CA LEU A 293 8.26 -8.93 -21.06
C LEU A 293 7.97 -8.64 -19.60
N ASN A 294 8.56 -9.43 -18.70
CA ASN A 294 8.58 -9.10 -17.29
C ASN A 294 9.90 -8.41 -16.97
N LYS A 295 9.81 -7.15 -16.53
CA LYS A 295 10.97 -6.31 -16.16
C LYS A 295 11.92 -7.00 -15.18
N ALA A 296 11.43 -7.86 -14.29
CA ALA A 296 12.25 -8.54 -13.29
C ALA A 296 13.30 -9.50 -13.88
N TYR A 297 13.11 -9.97 -15.12
CA TYR A 297 14.02 -10.92 -15.77
C TYR A 297 14.93 -10.28 -16.82
N LEU A 298 14.64 -9.04 -17.22
CA LEU A 298 15.41 -8.36 -18.25
C LEU A 298 16.79 -7.94 -17.74
N LYS A 299 17.80 -8.18 -18.57
CA LYS A 299 19.16 -7.70 -18.32
C LYS A 299 19.25 -6.19 -18.57
N TRP A 300 19.64 -5.41 -17.56
CA TRP A 300 19.99 -4.00 -17.74
C TRP A 300 21.29 -3.89 -18.55
N VAL A 301 21.30 -3.01 -19.56
CA VAL A 301 22.47 -2.80 -20.44
C VAL A 301 22.95 -1.36 -20.46
N GLY A 302 22.15 -0.42 -19.96
CA GLY A 302 22.56 0.97 -19.89
C GLY A 302 21.43 1.93 -19.54
N GLU A 303 21.70 3.21 -19.72
CA GLU A 303 20.75 4.31 -19.52
C GLU A 303 20.88 5.32 -20.65
N ARG A 304 19.79 6.02 -21.00
CA ARG A 304 19.83 7.10 -22.00
C ARG A 304 18.87 8.24 -21.66
N PRO A 305 19.19 9.49 -22.07
CA PRO A 305 18.26 10.60 -21.96
C PRO A 305 17.11 10.42 -22.96
N VAL A 306 15.89 10.70 -22.54
CA VAL A 306 14.67 10.51 -23.37
C VAL A 306 13.84 11.78 -23.54
N ARG A 307 14.05 12.78 -22.68
CA ARG A 307 13.35 14.07 -22.75
C ARG A 307 14.11 15.15 -22.02
N THR A 308 14.30 16.31 -22.64
CA THR A 308 14.92 17.48 -22.00
C THR A 308 13.86 18.55 -21.74
N HIS A 309 13.94 19.18 -20.57
CA HIS A 309 13.13 20.33 -20.19
C HIS A 309 14.00 21.57 -20.06
N VAL A 310 13.59 22.63 -20.75
CA VAL A 310 14.34 23.87 -20.84
C VAL A 310 13.53 25.06 -20.35
N SER A 311 14.22 26.05 -19.79
CA SER A 311 13.63 27.33 -19.42
C SER A 311 14.28 28.48 -20.17
N GLU A 312 13.45 29.42 -20.64
CA GLU A 312 13.87 30.68 -21.24
C GLU A 312 13.40 31.83 -20.33
N LYS A 313 14.17 32.93 -20.25
CA LYS A 313 13.83 34.07 -19.40
C LYS A 313 12.41 34.58 -19.70
N GLY A 314 11.55 34.59 -18.67
CA GLY A 314 10.18 35.10 -18.74
C GLY A 314 9.15 34.17 -19.40
N ARG A 315 9.53 32.95 -19.82
CA ARG A 315 8.63 31.98 -20.46
C ARG A 315 8.38 30.77 -19.58
N ARG A 316 7.23 30.12 -19.80
CA ARG A 316 6.90 28.85 -19.14
C ARG A 316 7.82 27.75 -19.65
N MET A 317 8.32 26.90 -18.76
CA MET A 317 9.19 25.77 -19.09
C MET A 317 8.57 24.87 -20.17
N THR A 318 9.34 24.57 -21.21
CA THR A 318 8.97 23.70 -22.33
C THR A 318 9.78 22.40 -22.28
N HIS A 319 9.50 21.46 -23.20
CA HIS A 319 10.23 20.21 -23.30
C HIS A 319 10.31 19.72 -24.75
N HIS A 320 11.32 18.91 -25.04
CA HIS A 320 11.51 18.24 -26.33
C HIS A 320 12.31 16.94 -26.14
N ALA A 321 12.42 16.15 -27.21
CA ALA A 321 13.38 15.04 -27.24
C ALA A 321 14.82 15.59 -27.20
N PRO A 322 15.80 14.89 -26.59
CA PRO A 322 17.18 15.37 -26.52
C PRO A 322 17.74 15.71 -27.90
N THR A 323 18.32 16.90 -28.04
CA THR A 323 18.91 17.34 -29.32
C THR A 323 20.33 16.81 -29.49
N ALA A 324 20.85 16.80 -30.72
CA ALA A 324 22.23 16.39 -30.98
C ALA A 324 23.27 17.22 -30.20
N ALA A 325 23.03 18.52 -30.04
CA ALA A 325 23.90 19.39 -29.24
C ALA A 325 23.86 19.06 -27.74
N GLU A 326 22.69 18.67 -27.21
CA GLU A 326 22.56 18.22 -25.81
C GLU A 326 23.24 16.88 -25.57
N LEU A 327 23.12 15.94 -26.50
CA LEU A 327 23.79 14.64 -26.42
C LEU A 327 25.31 14.80 -26.49
N ALA A 328 25.80 15.61 -27.44
CA ALA A 328 27.23 15.91 -27.55
C ALA A 328 27.79 16.55 -26.28
N LEU A 329 27.03 17.45 -25.62
CA LEU A 329 27.44 18.02 -24.34
C LEU A 329 27.49 16.97 -23.22
N ILE A 330 26.54 16.03 -23.17
CA ILE A 330 26.57 14.94 -22.19
C ILE A 330 27.83 14.09 -22.42
N ASP A 331 28.13 13.72 -23.66
CA ASP A 331 29.30 12.92 -24.01
C ASP A 331 30.63 13.66 -23.69
N GLU A 332 30.71 14.96 -23.99
CA GLU A 332 31.85 15.81 -23.64
C GLU A 332 32.08 15.82 -22.12
N VAL A 333 31.03 16.02 -21.34
CA VAL A 333 31.10 16.07 -19.87
C VAL A 333 31.47 14.71 -19.27
N ASP A 334 30.95 13.61 -19.82
CA ASP A 334 31.26 12.25 -19.38
C ASP A 334 32.75 11.92 -19.56
N GLN A 335 33.34 12.37 -20.68
CA GLN A 335 34.76 12.19 -21.01
C GLN A 335 35.68 13.16 -20.26
N THR A 336 35.16 14.29 -19.80
CA THR A 336 35.94 15.31 -19.09
C THR A 336 36.25 14.89 -17.65
N ALA A 337 37.52 15.00 -17.25
CA ALA A 337 37.95 14.75 -15.87
C ALA A 337 37.34 15.78 -14.91
N ILE A 338 36.92 15.35 -13.72
CA ILE A 338 36.41 16.25 -12.67
C ILE A 338 37.63 16.78 -11.91
N PRO A 339 37.95 18.09 -11.97
CA PRO A 339 39.15 18.61 -11.32
C PRO A 339 38.94 18.87 -9.82
N TYR A 340 37.77 18.54 -9.27
CA TYR A 340 37.34 18.82 -7.90
C TYR A 340 37.21 17.53 -7.10
N TRP A 341 37.25 17.65 -5.77
CA TRP A 341 37.02 16.51 -4.89
C TRP A 341 35.59 15.98 -5.01
N VAL A 342 35.47 14.65 -5.06
CA VAL A 342 34.21 13.89 -5.08
C VAL A 342 34.25 12.75 -4.06
N PRO A 343 33.10 12.35 -3.49
CA PRO A 343 33.06 11.23 -2.56
C PRO A 343 33.19 9.88 -3.30
N MET A 344 34.26 9.14 -3.01
CA MET A 344 34.60 7.84 -3.63
C MET A 344 34.36 6.63 -2.71
N MET A 345 33.48 6.79 -1.73
CA MET A 345 33.20 5.78 -0.72
C MET A 345 32.51 4.56 -1.34
N LYS A 346 33.19 3.42 -1.30
CA LYS A 346 32.75 2.18 -1.93
C LYS A 346 31.63 1.50 -1.13
N PHE A 347 30.78 0.78 -1.84
CA PHE A 347 29.79 -0.10 -1.23
C PHE A 347 30.35 -1.52 -1.14
N GLY A 348 30.26 -2.12 0.04
CA GLY A 348 30.50 -3.54 0.24
C GLY A 348 29.20 -4.34 0.33
N SER A 349 29.33 -5.66 0.32
CA SER A 349 28.22 -6.60 0.56
C SER A 349 27.64 -6.52 1.99
N ASP A 350 28.26 -5.72 2.85
CA ASP A 350 27.94 -5.53 4.26
C ASP A 350 26.87 -4.46 4.50
N ARG A 351 26.58 -3.60 3.50
CA ARG A 351 25.53 -2.57 3.58
C ARG A 351 24.14 -3.12 3.25
N GLU A 352 23.21 -2.98 4.19
CA GLU A 352 21.89 -3.59 4.10
C GLU A 352 21.00 -2.97 3.02
N MET A 353 21.12 -1.67 2.74
CA MET A 353 20.34 -1.03 1.67
C MET A 353 20.95 -1.18 0.27
N TRP A 354 22.19 -1.64 0.16
CA TRP A 354 22.80 -1.95 -1.12
C TRP A 354 22.28 -3.30 -1.64
N ARG A 355 22.05 -3.39 -2.95
CA ARG A 355 21.31 -4.51 -3.58
C ARG A 355 21.96 -4.85 -4.92
N SER A 356 21.78 -6.08 -5.39
CA SER A 356 22.30 -6.56 -6.68
C SER A 356 21.93 -5.68 -7.88
N ALA A 357 20.75 -5.05 -7.84
CA ALA A 357 20.33 -4.10 -8.88
C ALA A 357 21.25 -2.87 -9.00
N HIS A 358 21.81 -2.37 -7.90
CA HIS A 358 22.77 -1.26 -7.93
C HIS A 358 24.09 -1.70 -8.59
N ALA A 359 24.58 -2.89 -8.25
CA ALA A 359 25.75 -3.48 -8.89
C ALA A 359 25.54 -3.66 -10.40
N ALA A 360 24.36 -4.14 -10.81
CA ALA A 360 24.00 -4.28 -12.22
C ALA A 360 24.01 -2.95 -12.97
N MET A 361 23.68 -1.83 -12.30
CA MET A 361 23.74 -0.47 -12.84
C MET A 361 25.16 0.15 -12.80
N GLY A 362 26.18 -0.59 -12.33
CA GLY A 362 27.54 -0.08 -12.19
C GLY A 362 27.75 0.87 -11.01
N ILE A 363 26.82 0.92 -10.05
CA ILE A 363 26.92 1.79 -8.86
C ILE A 363 27.75 1.08 -7.78
N ALA A 364 29.08 1.31 -7.83
CA ALA A 364 30.06 0.73 -6.92
C ALA A 364 30.41 1.63 -5.72
N ASP A 365 30.14 2.93 -5.82
CA ASP A 365 30.45 3.94 -4.81
C ASP A 365 29.42 5.09 -4.81
N VAL A 366 29.56 6.01 -3.87
CA VAL A 366 28.69 7.19 -3.74
C VAL A 366 28.66 8.04 -5.01
N ALA A 367 29.78 8.18 -5.73
CA ALA A 367 29.84 8.92 -6.99
C ALA A 367 28.92 8.30 -8.06
N GLY A 368 28.79 6.96 -8.10
CA GLY A 368 27.90 6.24 -9.00
C GLY A 368 26.40 6.57 -8.85
N PHE A 369 25.98 7.15 -7.72
CA PHE A 369 24.61 7.64 -7.54
C PHE A 369 24.33 8.95 -8.29
N TYR A 370 25.32 9.56 -8.92
CA TYR A 370 25.20 10.79 -9.68
C TYR A 370 25.54 10.53 -11.14
N THR A 371 24.91 11.27 -12.05
CA THR A 371 25.43 11.37 -13.42
C THR A 371 26.70 12.21 -13.40
N ARG A 372 27.63 12.02 -14.35
CA ARG A 372 28.90 12.76 -14.34
C ARG A 372 28.64 14.27 -14.37
N ARG A 373 27.67 14.73 -15.16
CA ARG A 373 27.22 16.13 -15.17
C ARG A 373 26.83 16.66 -13.79
N ASN A 374 25.98 15.93 -13.05
CA ASN A 374 25.59 16.36 -11.71
C ASN A 374 26.73 16.25 -10.70
N LEU A 375 27.63 15.28 -10.87
CA LEU A 375 28.81 15.12 -10.04
C LEU A 375 29.80 16.28 -10.22
N HIS A 376 30.09 16.68 -11.47
CA HIS A 376 30.86 17.89 -11.81
C HIS A 376 30.26 19.13 -11.15
N ALA A 377 28.94 19.33 -11.31
CA ALA A 377 28.24 20.48 -10.75
C ALA A 377 28.29 20.52 -9.22
N LEU A 378 28.04 19.39 -8.54
CA LEU A 378 28.10 19.30 -7.08
C LEU A 378 29.53 19.50 -6.55
N ALA A 379 30.52 18.92 -7.21
CA ALA A 379 31.92 19.04 -6.82
C ALA A 379 32.42 20.50 -6.95
N ALA A 380 32.12 21.16 -8.07
CA ALA A 380 32.43 22.57 -8.28
C ALA A 380 31.74 23.47 -7.25
N LEU A 381 30.45 23.20 -6.97
CA LEU A 381 29.67 23.95 -6.00
C LEU A 381 30.22 23.79 -4.58
N ARG A 382 30.53 22.56 -4.15
CA ARG A 382 31.14 22.31 -2.84
C ARG A 382 32.51 22.98 -2.73
N HIS A 383 33.36 22.84 -3.73
CA HIS A 383 34.67 23.48 -3.78
C HIS A 383 34.54 25.00 -3.59
N ALA A 384 33.64 25.64 -4.33
CA ALA A 384 33.39 27.07 -4.20
C ALA A 384 32.82 27.47 -2.82
N ILE A 385 31.97 26.63 -2.20
CA ILE A 385 31.49 26.88 -0.83
C ILE A 385 32.64 26.81 0.19
N VAL A 386 33.50 25.79 0.08
CA VAL A 386 34.64 25.61 0.99
C VAL A 386 35.65 26.75 0.86
N GLY A 387 35.91 27.23 -0.37
CA GLY A 387 36.84 28.33 -0.63
C GLY A 387 36.29 29.74 -0.36
N ALA A 388 34.98 29.98 -0.51
CA ALA A 388 34.42 31.34 -0.47
C ALA A 388 33.85 31.79 0.89
N ALA A 389 33.72 30.89 1.86
CA ALA A 389 33.13 31.16 3.16
C ALA A 389 33.87 30.43 4.28
N GLU A 390 33.80 30.97 5.51
CA GLU A 390 34.36 30.37 6.72
C GLU A 390 33.32 30.31 7.84
N GLY A 391 33.60 29.49 8.86
CA GLY A 391 32.77 29.35 10.05
C GLY A 391 31.29 29.09 9.75
N ARG A 392 30.42 29.84 10.43
CA ARG A 392 28.96 29.65 10.40
C ARG A 392 28.34 29.82 9.00
N VAL A 393 28.87 30.74 8.18
CA VAL A 393 28.35 30.98 6.83
C VAL A 393 28.65 29.79 5.90
N ARG A 394 29.85 29.18 6.04
CA ARG A 394 30.20 27.96 5.29
C ARG A 394 29.26 26.82 5.65
N GLU A 395 29.05 26.58 6.95
CA GLU A 395 28.13 25.54 7.43
C GLU A 395 26.70 25.74 6.90
N ALA A 396 26.20 26.98 6.89
CA ALA A 396 24.88 27.31 6.37
C ALA A 396 24.74 27.11 4.84
N LEU A 397 25.79 27.42 4.07
CA LEU A 397 25.82 27.13 2.64
C LEU A 397 25.90 25.62 2.38
N LEU A 398 26.67 24.89 3.17
CA LEU A 398 26.72 23.42 3.12
C LEU A 398 25.38 22.79 3.49
N PHE A 399 24.62 23.39 4.40
CA PHE A 399 23.24 22.95 4.71
C PHE A 399 22.30 23.08 3.51
N ALA A 400 22.41 24.16 2.73
CA ALA A 400 21.68 24.28 1.47
C ALA A 400 22.16 23.26 0.42
N PHE A 401 23.46 22.95 0.41
CA PHE A 401 24.08 21.97 -0.48
C PHE A 401 23.65 20.52 -0.16
N THR A 402 23.74 20.08 1.09
CA THR A 402 23.30 18.73 1.49
C THR A 402 21.79 18.54 1.27
N ALA A 403 20.99 19.61 1.43
CA ALA A 403 19.56 19.57 1.14
C ALA A 403 19.24 19.40 -0.36
N CYS A 404 20.18 19.70 -1.27
CA CYS A 404 20.01 19.46 -2.71
C CYS A 404 20.67 18.16 -3.20
N ALA A 405 21.72 17.68 -2.52
CA ALA A 405 22.53 16.52 -2.93
C ALA A 405 21.70 15.26 -3.21
N ASN A 406 20.71 14.93 -2.37
CA ASN A 406 19.85 13.76 -2.61
C ASN A 406 18.98 13.92 -3.87
N ARG A 407 18.46 15.12 -4.15
CA ARG A 407 17.65 15.40 -5.35
C ARG A 407 18.48 15.51 -6.63
N ALA A 408 19.77 15.80 -6.52
CA ALA A 408 20.70 15.77 -7.63
C ALA A 408 21.13 14.34 -8.00
N SER A 409 20.82 13.33 -7.18
CA SER A 409 21.16 11.93 -7.45
C SER A 409 20.18 11.24 -8.41
N LYS A 410 20.60 10.10 -8.96
CA LYS A 410 19.78 9.18 -9.78
C LYS A 410 18.54 8.64 -9.05
N ARG A 411 18.43 8.84 -7.73
CA ARG A 411 17.27 8.42 -6.91
C ARG A 411 16.03 9.29 -7.11
N TYR A 412 16.12 10.44 -7.81
CA TYR A 412 14.98 11.32 -8.00
C TYR A 412 14.04 10.80 -9.10
N GLN A 413 12.91 10.24 -8.69
CA GLN A 413 12.02 9.48 -9.56
C GLN A 413 11.16 10.36 -10.47
N TRP A 414 11.06 9.96 -11.74
CA TRP A 414 10.18 10.61 -12.70
C TRP A 414 8.72 10.16 -12.54
N ASN A 415 7.77 11.10 -12.70
CA ASN A 415 6.35 10.79 -12.72
C ASN A 415 5.58 11.73 -13.66
N ALA A 416 4.71 11.14 -14.48
CA ALA A 416 3.97 11.82 -15.54
C ALA A 416 3.03 12.96 -15.07
N LYS A 417 2.57 12.94 -13.81
CA LYS A 417 1.60 13.92 -13.27
C LYS A 417 2.25 15.00 -12.42
N ARG A 418 3.23 14.62 -11.58
CA ARG A 418 3.97 15.52 -10.67
C ARG A 418 5.29 14.86 -10.27
N PRO A 419 6.41 15.60 -10.15
CA PRO A 419 7.67 15.03 -9.68
C PRO A 419 7.50 14.33 -8.32
N THR A 420 7.88 13.06 -8.24
CA THR A 420 7.91 12.28 -7.00
C THR A 420 9.28 12.41 -6.36
N ASN A 421 9.34 12.94 -5.13
CA ASN A 421 10.61 13.14 -4.40
C ASN A 421 11.37 11.81 -4.21
N VAL A 422 12.63 11.89 -3.82
CA VAL A 422 13.44 10.71 -3.47
C VAL A 422 12.69 9.87 -2.42
N MET A 423 12.67 8.54 -2.60
CA MET A 423 12.07 7.63 -1.62
C MET A 423 12.95 7.57 -0.37
N THR A 424 12.50 8.25 0.68
CA THR A 424 13.17 8.34 1.98
C THR A 424 13.39 6.97 2.60
N GLY A 425 14.52 6.77 3.27
CA GLY A 425 14.86 5.49 3.91
C GLY A 425 15.16 4.34 2.94
N THR A 426 15.52 4.62 1.67
CA THR A 426 15.96 3.60 0.70
C THR A 426 17.01 4.17 -0.26
N LEU A 427 17.90 3.32 -0.78
CA LEU A 427 18.84 3.69 -1.86
C LEU A 427 18.27 3.48 -3.28
N TYR A 428 16.96 3.26 -3.41
CA TYR A 428 16.30 2.90 -4.67
C TYR A 428 16.53 3.91 -5.81
N VAL A 429 16.89 3.38 -6.99
CA VAL A 429 17.00 4.09 -8.26
C VAL A 429 15.89 3.60 -9.20
N SER A 430 15.07 4.51 -9.73
CA SER A 430 13.97 4.17 -10.64
C SER A 430 14.40 4.14 -12.09
N SER A 431 13.72 3.30 -12.89
CA SER A 431 14.00 3.19 -14.33
C SER A 431 13.60 4.39 -15.16
N LEU A 432 12.79 5.30 -14.62
CA LEU A 432 12.62 6.65 -15.15
C LEU A 432 12.98 7.63 -14.04
N ARG A 433 13.91 8.53 -14.29
CA ARG A 433 14.44 9.45 -13.27
C ARG A 433 14.70 10.83 -13.85
N TYR A 434 14.65 11.84 -12.98
CA TYR A 434 15.09 13.18 -13.31
C TYR A 434 16.58 13.31 -13.02
N GLU A 435 17.29 13.93 -13.95
CA GLU A 435 18.55 14.59 -13.67
C GLU A 435 18.29 16.10 -13.67
N TRP A 436 18.21 16.69 -12.49
CA TRP A 436 17.94 18.13 -12.34
C TRP A 436 19.21 18.95 -12.41
N ASN A 437 19.07 20.17 -12.95
CA ASN A 437 20.07 21.20 -12.86
C ASN A 437 20.36 21.52 -11.38
N VAL A 438 21.59 21.19 -10.96
CA VAL A 438 22.08 21.33 -9.58
C VAL A 438 22.01 22.77 -9.10
N TRP A 439 22.34 23.75 -9.96
CA TRP A 439 22.26 25.16 -9.60
C TRP A 439 20.81 25.60 -9.34
N SER A 440 19.87 25.18 -10.18
CA SER A 440 18.44 25.45 -9.97
C SER A 440 17.92 24.82 -8.67
N LEU A 441 18.36 23.60 -8.32
CA LEU A 441 18.05 22.98 -7.03
C LEU A 441 18.64 23.77 -5.86
N PHE A 442 19.95 24.07 -5.92
CA PHE A 442 20.67 24.76 -4.86
C PHE A 442 20.12 26.16 -4.62
N ARG A 443 19.90 26.98 -5.66
CA ARG A 443 19.33 28.33 -5.54
C ARG A 443 17.97 28.33 -4.85
N ARG A 444 17.06 27.42 -5.24
CA ARG A 444 15.74 27.29 -4.59
C ARG A 444 15.90 26.93 -3.12
N LYS A 445 16.83 26.04 -2.82
CA LYS A 445 17.08 25.57 -1.46
C LYS A 445 17.75 26.62 -0.58
N ALA A 446 18.74 27.35 -1.09
CA ALA A 446 19.37 28.48 -0.42
C ALA A 446 18.32 29.57 -0.10
N ALA A 447 17.35 29.81 -0.99
CA ALA A 447 16.24 30.72 -0.71
C ALA A 447 15.31 30.21 0.40
N ASP A 448 15.03 28.90 0.48
CA ASP A 448 14.27 28.30 1.60
C ASP A 448 15.02 28.48 2.93
N VAL A 449 16.33 28.24 2.93
CA VAL A 449 17.21 28.38 4.10
C VAL A 449 17.32 29.83 4.55
N LEU A 450 17.45 30.77 3.61
CA LEU A 450 17.45 32.20 3.92
C LEU A 450 16.14 32.64 4.58
N ARG A 451 14.99 32.22 4.02
CA ARG A 451 13.68 32.51 4.63
C ARG A 451 13.56 31.91 6.04
N TYR A 452 14.13 30.72 6.25
CA TYR A 452 14.17 30.12 7.57
C TYR A 452 14.94 31.00 8.57
N PHE A 453 16.16 31.43 8.23
CA PHE A 453 16.94 32.33 9.09
C PHE A 453 16.28 33.69 9.30
N GLU A 454 15.60 34.24 8.29
CA GLU A 454 14.85 35.50 8.40
C GLU A 454 13.60 35.38 9.30
N SER A 455 12.95 34.21 9.32
CA SER A 455 11.70 33.99 10.07
C SER A 455 11.89 33.59 11.53
N ARG A 456 13.13 33.32 11.95
CA ARG A 456 13.41 32.71 13.25
C ARG A 456 13.31 33.77 14.37
N PRO A 457 12.63 33.47 15.50
CA PRO A 457 12.62 34.37 16.65
C PRO A 457 14.04 34.61 17.18
N THR A 458 14.34 35.85 17.56
CA THR A 458 15.54 36.18 18.34
C THR A 458 15.39 35.66 19.76
N THR A 459 16.25 34.73 20.15
CA THR A 459 16.37 34.21 21.52
C THR A 459 17.81 34.37 22.01
N THR A 460 17.98 34.52 23.33
CA THR A 460 19.30 34.51 23.99
C THR A 460 19.77 33.10 24.35
N ARG A 461 18.92 32.10 24.16
CA ARG A 461 19.21 30.69 24.45
C ARG A 461 20.04 30.05 23.35
N THR A 462 20.71 28.98 23.74
CA THR A 462 21.71 28.30 22.92
C THR A 462 21.42 26.80 22.80
N ALA A 463 21.79 26.24 21.66
CA ALA A 463 21.73 24.81 21.42
C ALA A 463 23.10 24.33 20.98
N GLU A 464 23.69 23.44 21.76
CA GLU A 464 24.95 22.80 21.43
C GLU A 464 24.67 21.46 20.77
N VAL A 465 25.37 21.19 19.67
CA VAL A 465 25.23 19.95 18.90
C VAL A 465 26.61 19.33 18.70
N PHE A 466 26.77 18.07 19.10
CA PHE A 466 28.03 17.33 19.02
C PHE A 466 27.79 15.89 18.54
N GLN A 467 28.83 15.26 18.01
CA GLN A 467 28.78 13.88 17.51
C GLN A 467 29.17 12.90 18.62
N SER A 468 28.21 12.11 19.11
CA SER A 468 28.43 11.04 20.10
C SER A 468 27.36 9.97 19.98
N SER A 469 27.66 8.75 20.41
CA SER A 469 26.66 7.68 20.53
C SER A 469 25.77 7.92 21.74
N ALA A 470 24.48 7.62 21.64
CA ALA A 470 23.57 7.65 22.78
C ALA A 470 23.95 6.64 23.88
N THR A 471 24.70 5.59 23.52
CA THR A 471 25.24 4.57 24.45
C THR A 471 26.44 5.05 25.26
N ASP A 472 27.01 6.21 24.92
CA ASP A 472 28.16 6.80 25.61
C ASP A 472 28.00 8.32 25.67
N LEU A 473 27.43 8.78 26.77
CA LEU A 473 27.26 10.19 27.10
C LEU A 473 28.17 10.59 28.26
N GLY A 474 29.31 9.90 28.46
CA GLY A 474 30.25 10.18 29.57
C GLY A 474 30.81 11.61 29.57
N VAL A 475 30.69 12.32 28.45
CA VAL A 475 31.00 13.75 28.32
C VAL A 475 29.99 14.68 29.00
N ILE A 476 28.84 14.16 29.43
CA ILE A 476 27.79 14.86 30.18
C ILE A 476 27.80 14.35 31.63
N PRO A 477 27.94 15.23 32.64
CA PRO A 477 27.88 14.85 34.05
C PRO A 477 26.51 14.28 34.45
N ASP A 478 26.49 13.48 35.53
CA ASP A 478 25.27 12.93 36.12
C ASP A 478 24.32 14.05 36.56
N GLY A 479 23.02 13.88 36.28
CA GLY A 479 21.99 14.85 36.65
C GLY A 479 22.16 16.25 36.08
N ALA A 480 22.93 16.43 35.00
CA ALA A 480 23.20 17.75 34.42
C ALA A 480 22.03 18.33 33.60
N VAL A 481 21.07 17.52 33.16
CA VAL A 481 20.00 17.96 32.25
C VAL A 481 18.63 17.91 32.91
N ASP A 482 17.77 18.84 32.52
CA ASP A 482 16.49 19.10 33.18
C ASP A 482 15.33 18.28 32.60
N MET A 483 15.46 17.91 31.33
CA MET A 483 14.56 17.01 30.58
C MET A 483 15.34 16.31 29.47
N VAL A 484 14.99 15.06 29.16
CA VAL A 484 15.51 14.34 27.98
C VAL A 484 14.36 14.03 27.02
N PHE A 485 14.51 14.32 25.73
CA PHE A 485 13.61 13.85 24.68
C PHE A 485 14.35 12.86 23.79
N MET A 486 13.74 11.74 23.45
CA MET A 486 14.36 10.65 22.70
C MET A 486 13.46 10.24 21.53
N ASP A 487 14.03 10.15 20.33
CA ASP A 487 13.41 9.57 19.12
C ASP A 487 14.35 8.50 18.53
N PRO A 488 14.55 7.36 19.22
CA PRO A 488 15.53 6.35 18.85
C PRO A 488 15.12 5.54 17.61
N PRO A 489 16.04 4.77 17.00
CA PRO A 489 15.73 3.96 15.82
C PRO A 489 14.65 2.88 16.05
N PHE A 490 13.79 2.65 15.05
CA PHE A 490 12.62 1.77 15.15
C PHE A 490 12.91 0.29 14.80
N GLY A 491 13.92 -0.33 15.42
CA GLY A 491 14.32 -1.72 15.13
C GLY A 491 14.90 -1.89 13.72
N SER A 492 14.26 -2.69 12.86
CA SER A 492 14.73 -2.95 11.47
C SER A 492 14.02 -2.09 10.40
N ASN A 493 13.32 -1.04 10.81
CA ASN A 493 12.46 -0.28 9.89
C ASN A 493 13.22 0.68 8.96
N ILE A 494 14.31 1.27 9.44
CA ILE A 494 15.18 2.22 8.73
C ILE A 494 16.63 1.95 9.16
N PHE A 495 17.53 1.79 8.19
CA PHE A 495 18.98 1.78 8.41
C PHE A 495 19.49 3.20 8.19
N TYR A 496 19.71 3.96 9.25
CA TYR A 496 20.02 5.39 9.22
C TYR A 496 21.41 5.64 8.64
N ALA A 497 22.41 4.83 8.99
CA ALA A 497 23.76 4.93 8.44
C ALA A 497 23.75 4.83 6.90
N ASP A 498 23.02 3.85 6.34
CA ASP A 498 22.87 3.70 4.89
C ASP A 498 21.99 4.80 4.27
N SER A 499 20.95 5.24 4.98
CA SER A 499 20.02 6.25 4.46
C SER A 499 20.66 7.65 4.41
N SER A 500 21.56 7.94 5.35
CA SER A 500 22.32 9.20 5.45
C SER A 500 23.63 9.18 4.65
N LEU A 501 24.01 8.03 4.09
CA LEU A 501 25.27 7.80 3.42
C LEU A 501 25.66 8.83 2.35
N LEU A 502 24.71 9.25 1.50
CA LEU A 502 25.02 10.28 0.50
C LEU A 502 25.36 11.63 1.14
N TRP A 503 24.74 11.99 2.27
CA TRP A 503 25.08 13.22 2.99
C TRP A 503 26.42 13.09 3.71
N ASP A 504 26.58 12.02 4.49
CA ASP A 504 27.81 11.68 5.21
C ASP A 504 29.02 11.74 4.27
N ALA A 505 28.93 11.07 3.12
CA ALA A 505 30.00 11.03 2.15
C ALA A 505 30.35 12.42 1.57
N TRP A 506 29.36 13.28 1.29
CA TRP A 506 29.61 14.64 0.83
C TRP A 506 30.14 15.57 1.94
N LEU A 507 29.86 15.26 3.20
CA LEU A 507 30.45 15.91 4.38
C LEU A 507 31.87 15.40 4.66
N GLY A 508 32.25 14.25 4.11
CA GLY A 508 33.59 13.67 4.21
C GLY A 508 33.80 12.74 5.41
N ALA A 509 32.72 12.28 6.05
CA ALA A 509 32.73 11.37 7.20
C ALA A 509 31.74 10.21 6.98
N GLU A 510 31.80 9.17 7.80
CA GLU A 510 30.85 8.04 7.78
C GLU A 510 30.23 7.83 9.15
N THR A 511 28.94 7.49 9.18
CA THR A 511 28.31 6.93 10.37
C THR A 511 28.85 5.52 10.61
N ASP A 512 29.31 5.24 11.84
CA ASP A 512 29.73 3.89 12.23
C ASP A 512 28.53 2.95 12.36
N GLN A 513 28.39 2.00 11.42
CA GLN A 513 27.32 1.02 11.41
C GLN A 513 27.39 0.05 12.61
N ALA A 514 28.58 -0.17 13.19
CA ALA A 514 28.72 -1.06 14.33
C ALA A 514 28.05 -0.47 15.58
N ALA A 515 28.13 0.84 15.78
CA ALA A 515 27.50 1.56 16.89
C ALA A 515 26.00 1.88 16.68
N GLU A 516 25.46 1.70 15.47
CA GLU A 516 24.05 2.00 15.16
C GLU A 516 23.06 1.02 15.84
N ILE A 517 22.02 1.53 16.50
CA ILE A 517 21.02 0.71 17.21
C ILE A 517 19.89 0.25 16.27
N VAL A 518 20.18 -0.68 15.34
CA VAL A 518 19.19 -1.22 14.38
C VAL A 518 19.29 -2.74 14.26
N VAL A 519 18.14 -3.41 14.08
CA VAL A 519 18.07 -4.87 13.89
C VAL A 519 18.35 -5.21 12.42
N ASN A 520 19.25 -6.18 12.17
CA ASN A 520 19.59 -6.66 10.84
C ASN A 520 19.22 -8.14 10.66
N HIS A 521 18.18 -8.40 9.88
CA HIS A 521 17.66 -9.75 9.64
C HIS A 521 18.47 -10.59 8.65
N ARG A 522 19.32 -9.97 7.82
CA ARG A 522 20.01 -10.65 6.70
C ARG A 522 21.51 -10.82 6.95
N ARG A 523 22.06 -10.08 7.90
CA ARG A 523 23.47 -10.14 8.29
C ARG A 523 23.60 -11.02 9.54
N ALA A 524 24.37 -12.09 9.45
CA ALA A 524 24.67 -12.91 10.61
C ALA A 524 25.47 -12.11 11.66
N ARG A 525 25.32 -12.46 12.94
CA ARG A 525 26.02 -11.82 14.06
C ARG A 525 27.54 -11.82 13.91
N ILE A 526 28.10 -12.93 13.40
CA ILE A 526 29.54 -13.08 13.10
C ILE A 526 30.04 -12.05 12.09
N ALA A 527 29.17 -11.61 11.18
CA ALA A 527 29.49 -10.61 10.19
C ALA A 527 29.21 -9.18 10.68
N GLY A 528 28.79 -8.96 11.93
CA GLY A 528 28.41 -7.65 12.48
C GLY A 528 26.92 -7.30 12.39
N GLY A 529 26.04 -8.28 12.13
CA GLY A 529 24.59 -8.08 12.22
C GLY A 529 24.10 -8.03 13.67
N LYS A 530 23.02 -7.31 13.93
CA LYS A 530 22.40 -7.18 15.25
C LYS A 530 21.04 -7.88 15.27
N ASP A 531 20.86 -8.80 16.22
CA ASP A 531 19.57 -9.43 16.51
C ASP A 531 18.74 -8.55 17.47
N HIS A 532 17.55 -9.01 17.84
CA HIS A 532 16.68 -8.27 18.78
C HIS A 532 17.31 -8.13 20.16
N ASP A 533 18.04 -9.16 20.62
CA ASP A 533 18.64 -9.17 21.95
C ASP A 533 19.76 -8.11 22.03
N LEU A 534 20.66 -8.06 21.04
CA LEU A 534 21.69 -7.01 20.97
C LEU A 534 21.09 -5.61 20.75
N TYR A 535 19.97 -5.50 20.04
CA TYR A 535 19.21 -4.25 19.94
C TYR A 535 18.68 -3.82 21.32
N GLY A 536 18.10 -4.74 22.09
CA GLY A 536 17.65 -4.52 23.46
C GLY A 536 18.78 -4.06 24.37
N ASP A 537 19.94 -4.73 24.31
CA ASP A 537 21.14 -4.37 25.08
C ASP A 537 21.62 -2.94 24.80
N LEU A 538 21.70 -2.56 23.51
CA LEU A 538 22.13 -1.22 23.10
C LEU A 538 21.09 -0.15 23.48
N MET A 539 19.80 -0.45 23.35
CA MET A 539 18.73 0.43 23.81
C MET A 539 18.79 0.62 25.33
N ALA A 540 19.06 -0.43 26.11
CA ALA A 540 19.20 -0.38 27.56
C ALA A 540 20.40 0.49 27.98
N GLN A 541 21.54 0.35 27.30
CA GLN A 541 22.72 1.20 27.51
C GLN A 541 22.40 2.67 27.22
N ALA A 542 21.76 2.97 26.09
CA ALA A 542 21.41 4.34 25.74
C ALA A 542 20.40 4.97 26.72
N PHE A 543 19.40 4.19 27.15
CA PHE A 543 18.44 4.65 28.15
C PHE A 543 19.08 4.82 29.53
N SER A 544 20.06 4.00 29.89
CA SER A 544 20.82 4.14 31.14
C SER A 544 21.62 5.44 31.17
N GLU A 545 22.27 5.79 30.05
CA GLU A 545 22.94 7.08 29.91
C GLU A 545 21.96 8.25 29.95
N ALA A 546 20.80 8.14 29.28
CA ALA A 546 19.74 9.13 29.36
C ALA A 546 19.20 9.33 30.79
N ALA A 547 19.00 8.24 31.53
CA ALA A 547 18.59 8.27 32.93
C ALA A 547 19.69 8.91 33.80
N ARG A 548 20.96 8.53 33.61
CA ARG A 548 22.10 9.06 34.35
C ARG A 548 22.23 10.57 34.22
N ILE A 549 22.12 11.11 33.00
CA ILE A 549 22.27 12.57 32.78
C ILE A 549 21.03 13.35 33.25
N LEU A 550 19.85 12.72 33.28
CA LEU A 550 18.60 13.35 33.71
C LEU A 550 18.62 13.61 35.21
N ARG A 551 18.40 14.87 35.61
CA ARG A 551 18.36 15.26 37.02
C ARG A 551 17.30 14.47 37.80
N PRO A 552 17.55 14.13 39.08
CA PRO A 552 16.54 13.52 39.94
C PRO A 552 15.23 14.31 39.93
N GLY A 553 14.09 13.61 39.81
CA GLY A 553 12.76 14.24 39.68
C GLY A 553 12.43 14.81 38.29
N GLY A 554 13.40 14.89 37.38
CA GLY A 554 13.18 15.27 35.98
C GLY A 554 12.29 14.28 35.22
N ARG A 555 11.90 14.66 34.00
CA ARG A 555 11.12 13.81 33.09
C ARG A 555 11.87 13.56 31.79
N ALA A 556 11.73 12.35 31.26
CA ALA A 556 12.15 12.03 29.91
C ALA A 556 10.92 11.77 29.03
N VAL A 557 11.06 11.92 27.72
CA VAL A 557 10.00 11.63 26.75
C VAL A 557 10.57 10.75 25.65
N LEU A 558 9.90 9.65 25.36
CA LEU A 558 10.26 8.72 24.30
C LEU A 558 9.19 8.78 23.20
N ALA A 559 9.54 9.31 22.03
CA ALA A 559 8.74 9.17 20.82
C ALA A 559 9.12 7.85 20.14
N PHE A 560 8.17 6.92 20.02
CA PHE A 560 8.43 5.62 19.44
C PHE A 560 7.21 5.02 18.75
N SER A 561 7.45 4.23 17.70
CA SER A 561 6.40 3.47 17.04
C SER A 561 6.96 2.23 16.36
N ASN A 562 6.35 1.09 16.64
CA ASN A 562 6.59 -0.14 15.91
C ASN A 562 5.30 -0.97 15.84
N THR A 563 5.21 -1.86 14.86
CA THR A 563 4.12 -2.84 14.78
C THR A 563 4.54 -4.24 15.22
N ASP A 564 5.83 -4.45 15.44
CA ASP A 564 6.40 -5.66 16.01
C ASP A 564 6.33 -5.57 17.54
N ASP A 565 5.59 -6.51 18.15
CA ASP A 565 5.41 -6.61 19.59
C ASP A 565 6.68 -7.01 20.33
N ARG A 566 7.59 -7.75 19.67
CA ARG A 566 8.90 -8.07 20.24
C ARG A 566 9.73 -6.80 20.40
N VAL A 567 9.75 -5.92 19.40
CA VAL A 567 10.48 -4.65 19.50
C VAL A 567 9.94 -3.78 20.64
N TRP A 568 8.62 -3.73 20.85
CA TRP A 568 8.04 -3.05 22.01
C TRP A 568 8.44 -3.70 23.34
N THR A 569 8.49 -5.02 23.40
CA THR A 569 8.91 -5.77 24.59
C THR A 569 10.37 -5.42 24.94
N GLU A 570 11.29 -5.45 23.97
CA GLU A 570 12.70 -5.05 24.17
C GLU A 570 12.81 -3.60 24.65
N VAL A 571 12.01 -2.67 24.11
CA VAL A 571 12.03 -1.26 24.55
C VAL A 571 11.51 -1.12 25.98
N GLN A 572 10.44 -1.82 26.34
CA GLN A 572 9.92 -1.81 27.72
C GLN A 572 10.97 -2.36 28.70
N ASP A 573 11.65 -3.46 28.35
CA ASP A 573 12.67 -4.07 29.20
C ASP A 573 13.92 -3.19 29.30
N ALA A 574 14.38 -2.60 28.18
CA ALA A 574 15.46 -1.63 28.18
C ALA A 574 15.18 -0.41 29.08
N LEU A 575 13.96 0.14 29.05
CA LEU A 575 13.56 1.24 29.96
C LEU A 575 13.59 0.80 31.43
N SER A 576 13.08 -0.40 31.72
CA SER A 576 13.06 -1.00 33.06
C SER A 576 14.48 -1.15 33.63
N ASP A 577 15.41 -1.62 32.79
CA ASP A 577 16.78 -1.94 33.15
C ASP A 577 17.63 -0.67 33.31
N ALA A 578 17.29 0.38 32.56
CA ALA A 578 17.85 1.72 32.72
C ALA A 578 17.32 2.48 33.95
N GLY A 579 16.36 1.93 34.71
CA GLY A 579 15.77 2.60 35.86
C GLY A 579 14.76 3.70 35.50
N LEU A 580 14.08 3.57 34.36
CA LEU A 580 13.00 4.45 33.93
C LEU A 580 11.64 3.73 34.01
N GLU A 581 10.59 4.45 34.38
CA GLU A 581 9.20 3.98 34.32
C GLU A 581 8.32 4.87 33.46
N THR A 582 7.36 4.27 32.77
CA THR A 582 6.33 4.97 32.00
C THR A 582 5.32 5.60 32.95
N HIS A 583 5.13 6.92 32.82
CA HIS A 583 4.15 7.67 33.60
C HIS A 583 2.85 7.85 32.79
N ASN A 584 2.92 8.42 31.58
CA ASN A 584 1.78 8.54 30.66
C ASN A 584 2.16 8.22 29.21
N VAL A 585 1.15 7.92 28.39
CA VAL A 585 1.35 7.63 26.96
C VAL A 585 0.37 8.44 26.13
N HIS A 586 0.90 9.23 25.20
CA HIS A 586 0.11 10.08 24.30
C HIS A 586 0.21 9.59 22.85
N VAL A 587 -0.81 9.90 22.06
CA VAL A 587 -0.87 9.57 20.63
C VAL A 587 -0.38 10.76 19.81
N LEU A 588 0.60 10.54 18.95
CA LEU A 588 1.13 11.55 18.04
C LEU A 588 0.62 11.31 16.61
N ASP A 589 -0.23 12.23 16.12
CA ASP A 589 -0.73 12.25 14.75
C ASP A 589 -0.05 13.35 13.94
N LYS A 590 0.81 12.96 13.00
CA LYS A 590 1.58 13.89 12.17
C LYS A 590 0.83 14.34 10.90
N GLY A 591 -0.48 14.02 10.77
CA GLY A 591 -1.41 14.44 9.72
C GLY A 591 -1.15 13.91 8.30
N GLN A 592 0.09 13.51 7.99
CA GLN A 592 0.47 12.89 6.73
C GLN A 592 1.19 11.55 6.99
N PRO A 593 0.62 10.41 6.57
CA PRO A 593 1.21 9.11 6.78
C PRO A 593 2.54 8.96 6.02
N SER A 594 3.46 8.17 6.58
CA SER A 594 4.71 7.77 5.90
C SER A 594 4.41 6.96 4.64
N ILE A 595 5.38 6.68 3.77
CA ILE A 595 5.14 5.82 2.58
C ILE A 595 4.59 4.45 2.97
N LYS A 596 5.14 3.85 4.05
CA LYS A 596 4.60 2.62 4.65
C LYS A 596 3.21 2.85 5.24
N GLY A 597 2.96 3.99 5.91
CA GLY A 597 1.63 4.36 6.39
C GLY A 597 0.59 4.60 5.29
N VAL A 598 0.98 5.07 4.10
CA VAL A 598 0.13 5.18 2.90
C VAL A 598 -0.18 3.79 2.37
N LYS A 599 0.82 2.90 2.31
CA LYS A 599 0.59 1.49 1.97
C LYS A 599 -0.32 0.81 3.00
N GLY A 600 -0.19 1.11 4.28
CA GLY A 600 -1.11 0.66 5.33
C GLY A 600 -2.52 1.23 5.16
N GLN A 601 -2.66 2.49 4.77
CA GLN A 601 -3.95 3.08 4.41
C GLN A 601 -4.60 2.39 3.19
N LEU A 602 -3.78 1.87 2.28
CA LEU A 602 -4.20 1.07 1.12
C LEU A 602 -4.36 -0.42 1.44
N GLY A 603 -4.14 -0.84 2.70
CA GLY A 603 -4.20 -2.24 3.14
C GLY A 603 -3.07 -3.14 2.61
N GLN A 604 -2.01 -2.55 2.04
CA GLN A 604 -0.89 -3.26 1.42
C GLN A 604 0.19 -3.68 2.43
N GLU A 605 0.31 -2.98 3.56
CA GLU A 605 1.27 -3.29 4.63
C GLU A 605 0.61 -3.07 6.00
N ARG A 606 0.84 -3.93 6.99
CA ARG A 606 0.26 -3.80 8.34
C ARG A 606 1.13 -2.91 9.22
N VAL A 607 1.12 -1.60 8.94
CA VAL A 607 1.95 -0.60 9.65
C VAL A 607 1.06 0.48 10.25
N THR A 608 1.35 0.92 11.48
CA THR A 608 0.62 2.01 12.12
C THR A 608 0.91 3.36 11.48
N ARG A 609 -0.10 4.24 11.43
CA ARG A 609 0.02 5.64 10.98
C ARG A 609 0.25 6.62 12.12
N LEU A 610 0.08 6.16 13.36
CA LEU A 610 0.23 6.95 14.58
C LEU A 610 1.51 6.54 15.29
N ASP A 611 2.17 7.53 15.89
CA ASP A 611 3.29 7.28 16.78
C ASP A 611 2.83 7.42 18.24
N LEU A 612 3.55 6.82 19.19
CA LEU A 612 3.30 7.02 20.61
C LEU A 612 4.41 7.88 21.21
N THR A 613 4.06 8.71 22.19
CA THR A 613 5.02 9.45 23.01
C THR A 613 4.80 9.10 24.47
N LEU A 614 5.79 8.46 25.08
CA LEU A 614 5.76 8.03 26.47
C LEU A 614 6.44 9.09 27.33
N THR A 615 5.79 9.56 28.39
CA THR A 615 6.44 10.36 29.43
C THR A 615 7.03 9.40 30.46
N LEU A 616 8.28 9.63 30.84
CA LEU A 616 9.10 8.74 31.63
C LEU A 616 9.63 9.47 32.87
N ALA A 617 9.75 8.76 33.97
CA ALA A 617 10.38 9.24 35.19
C ALA A 617 11.44 8.26 35.69
N HIS A 618 12.35 8.76 36.52
CA HIS A 618 13.20 7.91 37.34
C HIS A 618 12.34 6.96 38.17
N ARG A 619 12.70 5.68 38.18
CA ARG A 619 11.91 4.66 38.85
C ARG A 619 11.80 4.93 40.35
N SER A 620 10.57 5.03 40.83
CA SER A 620 10.26 5.06 42.25
C SER A 620 10.05 3.64 42.83
N ARG A 621 9.82 2.66 41.95
CA ARG A 621 9.43 1.27 42.29
C ARG A 621 10.53 0.27 41.89
N PRO A 622 10.68 -0.85 42.62
CA PRO A 622 11.64 -1.90 42.25
C PRO A 622 11.27 -2.58 40.92
N ARG A 623 12.27 -3.15 40.25
CA ARG A 623 12.08 -3.93 39.01
C ARG A 623 11.10 -5.08 39.25
N GLN A 624 10.02 -5.11 38.47
CA GLN A 624 9.04 -6.19 38.45
C GLN A 624 8.97 -6.82 37.05
N GLU A 625 8.71 -8.13 37.02
CA GLU A 625 8.42 -8.85 35.79
C GLU A 625 7.03 -8.44 35.30
N ARG A 626 6.93 -7.96 34.05
CA ARG A 626 5.66 -7.44 33.52
C ARG A 626 4.71 -8.56 33.20
N ALA A 627 3.53 -8.53 33.82
CA ALA A 627 2.44 -9.42 33.46
C ALA A 627 1.90 -9.06 32.06
N LYS A 628 1.38 -10.07 31.35
CA LYS A 628 0.59 -9.83 30.14
C LYS A 628 -0.70 -9.10 30.49
N ALA A 629 -1.13 -8.18 29.62
CA ALA A 629 -2.40 -7.50 29.79
C ALA A 629 -3.57 -8.50 29.85
N PRO A 630 -4.40 -8.49 30.92
CA PRO A 630 -5.56 -9.36 31.00
C PRO A 630 -6.50 -9.13 29.83
N ALA A 631 -7.13 -10.19 29.33
CA ALA A 631 -8.06 -10.08 28.20
C ALA A 631 -9.20 -9.08 28.47
N ALA A 632 -9.71 -9.03 29.72
CA ALA A 632 -10.73 -8.07 30.13
C ALA A 632 -10.24 -6.61 30.08
N PHE A 633 -8.96 -6.37 30.35
CA PHE A 633 -8.35 -5.04 30.24
C PHE A 633 -8.28 -4.60 28.77
N ILE A 634 -7.76 -5.49 27.91
CA ILE A 634 -7.73 -5.26 26.45
C ILE A 634 -9.13 -4.99 25.92
N ASP A 635 -10.13 -5.74 26.39
CA ASP A 635 -11.52 -5.60 25.97
C ASP A 635 -12.12 -4.25 26.37
N ALA A 636 -11.84 -3.78 27.59
CA ALA A 636 -12.28 -2.48 28.08
C ALA A 636 -11.63 -1.33 27.28
N SER A 637 -10.31 -1.41 27.04
CA SER A 637 -9.58 -0.44 26.21
C SER A 637 -10.10 -0.39 24.77
N LEU A 638 -10.36 -1.57 24.19
CA LEU A 638 -10.90 -1.69 22.85
C LEU A 638 -12.32 -1.11 22.76
N THR A 639 -13.18 -1.41 23.74
CA THR A 639 -14.54 -0.87 23.82
C THR A 639 -14.54 0.64 23.97
N ARG A 640 -13.67 1.19 24.82
CA ARG A 640 -13.48 2.64 24.98
C ARG A 640 -13.06 3.30 23.67
N ALA A 641 -12.03 2.77 22.99
CA ALA A 641 -11.57 3.31 21.72
C ALA A 641 -12.68 3.30 20.65
N LEU A 642 -13.49 2.24 20.59
CA LEU A 642 -14.63 2.16 19.67
C LEU A 642 -15.73 3.18 20.02
N ASN A 643 -16.05 3.36 21.31
CA ASN A 643 -17.04 4.34 21.78
C ASN A 643 -16.61 5.78 21.51
N GLU A 644 -15.31 6.05 21.52
CA GLU A 644 -14.71 7.34 21.10
C GLU A 644 -14.70 7.53 19.57
N GLY A 645 -15.28 6.60 18.80
CA GLY A 645 -15.38 6.68 17.34
C GLY A 645 -14.12 6.26 16.60
N VAL A 646 -13.12 5.67 17.27
CA VAL A 646 -11.89 5.19 16.64
C VAL A 646 -12.17 3.89 15.90
N THR A 647 -12.19 3.95 14.57
CA THR A 647 -12.62 2.82 13.73
C THR A 647 -11.51 2.16 12.92
N ALA A 648 -10.44 2.91 12.61
CA ALA A 648 -9.32 2.42 11.81
C ALA A 648 -8.48 1.38 12.60
N PRO A 649 -8.16 0.21 12.03
CA PRO A 649 -7.48 -0.87 12.75
C PRO A 649 -6.19 -0.47 13.45
N ASP A 650 -5.35 0.31 12.77
CA ASP A 650 -4.09 0.79 13.29
C ASP A 650 -4.27 1.84 14.40
N HIS A 651 -5.35 2.63 14.34
CA HIS A 651 -5.68 3.57 15.41
C HIS A 651 -6.23 2.85 16.65
N VAL A 652 -7.07 1.81 16.46
CA VAL A 652 -7.55 0.97 17.57
C VAL A 652 -6.38 0.23 18.21
N TYR A 653 -5.48 -0.34 17.41
CA TYR A 653 -4.23 -0.93 17.92
C TYR A 653 -3.42 0.07 18.73
N SER A 654 -3.19 1.29 18.20
CA SER A 654 -2.41 2.32 18.89
C SER A 654 -3.07 2.76 20.21
N ALA A 655 -4.41 2.85 20.24
CA ALA A 655 -5.17 3.17 21.46
C ALA A 655 -5.08 2.07 22.53
N VAL A 656 -5.19 0.79 22.12
CA VAL A 656 -5.04 -0.33 23.07
C VAL A 656 -3.60 -0.45 23.55
N LEU A 657 -2.62 -0.32 22.65
CA LEU A 657 -1.20 -0.34 23.01
C LEU A 657 -0.86 0.80 23.98
N ARG A 658 -1.37 2.01 23.74
CA ARG A 658 -1.26 3.14 24.68
C ARG A 658 -1.73 2.75 26.07
N ASP A 659 -2.95 2.21 26.18
CA ASP A 659 -3.53 1.84 27.48
C ASP A 659 -2.73 0.74 28.19
N VAL A 660 -2.23 -0.25 27.45
CA VAL A 660 -1.37 -1.33 27.96
C VAL A 660 -0.06 -0.78 28.50
N LEU A 661 0.64 0.05 27.71
CA LEU A 661 1.91 0.65 28.10
C LEU A 661 1.75 1.58 29.31
N GLN A 662 0.67 2.37 29.35
CA GLN A 662 0.36 3.26 30.47
C GLN A 662 0.02 2.50 31.76
N SER A 663 -0.48 1.26 31.66
CA SER A 663 -0.79 0.41 32.81
C SER A 663 0.35 -0.55 33.20
N ASP A 664 1.54 -0.35 32.63
CA ASP A 664 2.75 -1.18 32.83
C ASP A 664 2.54 -2.68 32.54
N PHE A 665 1.62 -3.01 31.62
CA PHE A 665 1.49 -4.37 31.09
C PHE A 665 2.48 -4.62 29.94
N SER A 666 2.85 -5.89 29.75
CA SER A 666 3.69 -6.30 28.62
C SER A 666 2.95 -6.13 27.29
N ALA A 667 3.64 -5.56 26.29
CA ALA A 667 3.17 -5.46 24.91
C ALA A 667 3.25 -6.78 24.13
N THR A 668 3.86 -7.83 24.69
CA THR A 668 4.03 -9.13 24.02
C THR A 668 2.69 -9.71 23.56
N GLY A 669 2.60 -10.09 22.29
CA GLY A 669 1.40 -10.62 21.65
C GLY A 669 0.40 -9.57 21.17
N LEU A 670 0.66 -8.27 21.41
CA LEU A 670 -0.17 -7.18 20.89
C LEU A 670 0.28 -6.78 19.50
N THR A 671 -0.49 -7.23 18.51
CA THR A 671 -0.32 -6.89 17.10
C THR A 671 -1.62 -6.30 16.58
N ILE A 672 -1.58 -5.61 15.45
CA ILE A 672 -2.81 -5.12 14.79
C ILE A 672 -3.78 -6.30 14.59
N ASP A 673 -3.28 -7.47 14.23
CA ASP A 673 -4.09 -8.67 14.01
C ASP A 673 -4.67 -9.27 15.29
N SER A 674 -3.93 -9.27 16.40
CA SER A 674 -4.48 -9.78 17.67
C SER A 674 -5.60 -8.87 18.18
N ILE A 675 -5.44 -7.54 18.05
CA ILE A 675 -6.48 -6.57 18.39
C ILE A 675 -7.70 -6.68 17.47
N GLN A 676 -7.50 -6.84 16.15
CA GLN A 676 -8.61 -7.05 15.22
C GLN A 676 -9.37 -8.36 15.50
N ARG A 677 -8.66 -9.46 15.77
CA ARG A 677 -9.30 -10.72 16.19
C ARG A 677 -10.10 -10.55 17.47
N ARG A 678 -9.56 -9.83 18.47
CA ARG A 678 -10.27 -9.58 19.72
C ARG A 678 -11.48 -8.66 19.55
N ARG A 679 -11.38 -7.64 18.68
CA ARG A 679 -12.50 -6.78 18.27
C ARG A 679 -13.64 -7.59 17.67
N ALA A 680 -13.33 -8.53 16.77
CA ALA A 680 -14.33 -9.43 16.19
C ALA A 680 -15.00 -10.29 17.27
N GLN A 681 -14.22 -10.83 18.22
CA GLN A 681 -14.75 -11.58 19.37
C GLN A 681 -15.65 -10.73 20.28
N LEU A 682 -15.34 -9.47 20.51
CA LEU A 682 -16.19 -8.57 21.31
C LEU A 682 -17.44 -8.12 20.57
N ALA A 683 -17.35 -7.88 19.27
CA ALA A 683 -18.52 -7.63 18.43
C ALA A 683 -19.49 -8.83 18.43
N SER A 684 -18.96 -10.06 18.59
CA SER A 684 -19.79 -11.26 18.78
C SER A 684 -20.38 -11.42 20.19
N LYS A 685 -19.91 -10.63 21.18
CA LYS A 685 -20.35 -10.66 22.60
C LYS A 685 -21.16 -9.44 23.04
N ALA A 686 -21.15 -8.33 22.30
CA ALA A 686 -22.04 -7.21 22.53
C ALA A 686 -23.49 -7.67 22.33
N ALA A 687 -24.38 -7.31 23.26
CA ALA A 687 -25.79 -7.70 23.22
C ALA A 687 -26.36 -7.46 21.80
N PRO A 688 -26.96 -8.47 21.16
CA PRO A 688 -27.47 -8.33 19.81
C PRO A 688 -28.51 -7.21 19.81
N ALA A 689 -28.39 -6.26 18.87
CA ALA A 689 -29.57 -5.57 18.37
C ALA A 689 -30.60 -6.67 18.10
N ALA A 690 -31.74 -6.64 18.82
CA ALA A 690 -32.69 -7.76 18.97
C ALA A 690 -32.56 -8.74 17.80
N ALA A 691 -31.91 -9.89 18.05
CA ALA A 691 -31.64 -10.87 17.01
C ALA A 691 -32.96 -11.13 16.29
N LEU A 692 -33.00 -10.82 14.99
CA LEU A 692 -34.20 -11.08 14.21
C LEU A 692 -34.53 -12.56 14.38
N PRO A 693 -35.81 -12.92 14.60
CA PRO A 693 -36.20 -14.31 14.72
C PRO A 693 -35.64 -15.10 13.55
N ASP A 694 -35.10 -16.26 13.85
CA ASP A 694 -34.58 -17.18 12.86
C ASP A 694 -35.71 -17.68 11.95
N PHE A 695 -35.88 -16.99 10.82
CA PHE A 695 -36.99 -17.23 9.90
C PHE A 695 -36.83 -18.55 9.13
N VAL A 696 -35.60 -19.06 9.06
CA VAL A 696 -35.23 -20.26 8.30
C VAL A 696 -35.36 -21.53 9.15
N ALA A 697 -35.42 -21.42 10.48
CA ALA A 697 -35.56 -22.57 11.38
C ALA A 697 -36.68 -23.52 10.97
N GLY A 698 -37.83 -23.01 10.54
CA GLY A 698 -38.99 -23.81 10.12
C GLY A 698 -38.88 -24.45 8.73
N TYR A 699 -37.77 -24.28 8.01
CA TYR A 699 -37.55 -24.90 6.69
C TYR A 699 -36.85 -26.25 6.78
N LEU A 700 -36.15 -26.49 7.88
CA LEU A 700 -35.26 -27.63 8.02
C LEU A 700 -36.06 -28.87 8.38
N SER A 701 -35.80 -29.97 7.65
CA SER A 701 -36.42 -31.27 7.95
C SER A 701 -35.91 -31.79 9.31
N SER A 702 -36.84 -32.19 10.19
CA SER A 702 -36.53 -32.84 11.48
C SER A 702 -36.81 -34.35 11.48
N GLU A 703 -37.18 -34.91 10.33
CA GLU A 703 -37.61 -36.30 10.13
C GLU A 703 -36.49 -37.23 9.62
N THR A 704 -36.77 -38.54 9.63
CA THR A 704 -35.96 -39.56 8.94
C THR A 704 -35.94 -39.30 7.43
N LEU A 705 -34.75 -39.01 6.89
CA LEU A 705 -34.56 -38.72 5.47
C LEU A 705 -34.86 -39.93 4.56
N PRO A 706 -35.28 -39.69 3.29
CA PRO A 706 -35.58 -40.76 2.35
C PRO A 706 -34.32 -41.56 2.02
N ILE A 707 -34.44 -42.89 2.07
CA ILE A 707 -33.38 -43.84 1.71
C ILE A 707 -33.74 -44.50 0.37
N SER A 708 -32.73 -44.74 -0.47
CA SER A 708 -32.82 -45.53 -1.68
C SER A 708 -33.30 -46.96 -1.35
N THR A 709 -34.30 -47.42 -2.09
CA THR A 709 -34.79 -48.81 -2.04
C THR A 709 -34.41 -49.59 -3.29
N ASN A 710 -33.70 -48.95 -4.23
CA ASN A 710 -33.41 -49.48 -5.55
C ASN A 710 -31.95 -49.96 -5.63
N PRO A 711 -31.70 -51.29 -5.73
CA PRO A 711 -30.34 -51.80 -5.79
C PRO A 711 -29.65 -51.59 -7.15
N ALA A 712 -30.41 -51.23 -8.21
CA ALA A 712 -29.86 -51.09 -9.56
C ALA A 712 -29.29 -49.69 -9.83
N THR A 713 -28.15 -49.62 -10.52
CA THR A 713 -27.57 -48.41 -11.11
C THR A 713 -27.38 -48.62 -12.61
N PRO A 714 -27.60 -47.59 -13.45
CA PRO A 714 -27.21 -47.67 -14.85
C PRO A 714 -25.69 -47.84 -14.99
N ASP A 715 -25.24 -48.64 -15.96
CA ASP A 715 -23.82 -48.91 -16.19
C ASP A 715 -23.12 -47.90 -17.11
N THR A 716 -23.90 -47.06 -17.82
CA THR A 716 -23.40 -46.15 -18.85
C THR A 716 -23.81 -44.70 -18.58
N PRO A 717 -22.98 -43.71 -18.95
CA PRO A 717 -23.37 -42.29 -18.91
C PRO A 717 -24.45 -41.96 -19.96
N PRO A 718 -25.06 -40.74 -19.91
CA PRO A 718 -26.09 -40.33 -20.86
C PRO A 718 -25.50 -40.15 -22.27
N PRO A 719 -26.19 -40.60 -23.33
CA PRO A 719 -25.66 -40.53 -24.69
C PRO A 719 -25.60 -39.10 -25.29
N ALA A 720 -26.29 -38.14 -24.68
CA ALA A 720 -26.40 -36.77 -25.17
C ALA A 720 -25.28 -35.88 -24.62
N ARG A 721 -24.40 -35.39 -25.50
CA ARG A 721 -23.26 -34.52 -25.16
C ARG A 721 -23.60 -33.05 -24.95
N LEU A 722 -24.83 -32.65 -25.31
CA LEU A 722 -25.31 -31.28 -25.30
C LEU A 722 -26.74 -31.23 -24.76
N VAL A 723 -26.95 -30.48 -23.68
CA VAL A 723 -28.26 -30.33 -23.05
C VAL A 723 -28.72 -28.87 -23.14
N PRO A 724 -29.85 -28.56 -23.79
CA PRO A 724 -30.35 -27.20 -23.93
C PRO A 724 -31.08 -26.72 -22.67
N GLY A 725 -30.87 -25.47 -22.27
CA GLY A 725 -31.60 -24.83 -21.16
C GLY A 725 -32.07 -23.41 -21.49
N SER A 726 -33.25 -23.01 -21.01
CA SER A 726 -33.81 -21.66 -21.20
C SER A 726 -33.83 -20.85 -19.90
N ARG A 727 -33.46 -19.57 -19.97
CA ARG A 727 -33.48 -18.63 -18.83
C ARG A 727 -34.73 -17.76 -18.75
N ASN A 728 -35.64 -17.89 -19.73
CA ASN A 728 -36.86 -17.07 -19.82
C ASN A 728 -38.11 -17.83 -19.38
N THR A 729 -37.96 -18.93 -18.65
CA THR A 729 -39.10 -19.67 -18.10
C THR A 729 -39.56 -19.01 -16.80
N ALA A 730 -40.84 -19.16 -16.48
CA ALA A 730 -41.38 -18.75 -15.18
C ALA A 730 -40.58 -19.42 -14.05
N LEU A 731 -40.24 -20.70 -14.22
CA LEU A 731 -39.46 -21.51 -13.28
C LEU A 731 -38.08 -20.91 -12.97
N TYR A 732 -37.36 -20.42 -13.98
CA TYR A 732 -36.05 -19.83 -13.77
C TYR A 732 -36.10 -18.41 -13.17
N SER A 733 -37.09 -17.60 -13.57
CA SER A 733 -37.15 -16.16 -13.31
C SER A 733 -37.82 -15.74 -11.99
N ALA A 734 -38.38 -16.70 -11.23
CA ALA A 734 -39.07 -16.45 -9.96
C ALA A 734 -38.23 -15.65 -8.97
N HIS A 735 -36.98 -16.05 -8.75
CA HIS A 735 -36.02 -15.31 -7.92
C HIS A 735 -34.61 -15.35 -8.51
N SER A 736 -33.94 -14.20 -8.48
CA SER A 736 -32.54 -14.07 -8.90
C SER A 736 -31.62 -14.78 -7.91
N TYR A 737 -30.68 -15.58 -8.39
CA TYR A 737 -29.62 -16.16 -7.56
C TYR A 737 -28.35 -16.34 -8.40
N HIS A 738 -27.22 -16.51 -7.74
CA HIS A 738 -25.95 -16.72 -8.42
C HIS A 738 -25.94 -18.09 -9.13
N THR A 739 -25.34 -18.15 -10.32
CA THR A 739 -25.04 -19.38 -11.10
C THR A 739 -26.17 -20.39 -11.36
N LYS A 740 -27.44 -20.06 -11.11
CA LYS A 740 -28.60 -20.96 -11.34
C LYS A 740 -28.53 -21.76 -12.65
N VAL A 741 -28.71 -23.07 -12.55
CA VAL A 741 -28.91 -23.99 -13.68
C VAL A 741 -30.42 -24.16 -13.94
N PRO A 742 -30.91 -24.01 -15.18
CA PRO A 742 -32.32 -24.26 -15.50
C PRO A 742 -32.72 -25.72 -15.21
N PRO A 743 -33.89 -25.96 -14.58
CA PRO A 743 -34.31 -27.31 -14.18
C PRO A 743 -34.51 -28.22 -15.40
N GLU A 744 -34.94 -27.65 -16.54
CA GLU A 744 -35.09 -28.37 -17.81
C GLU A 744 -33.76 -28.91 -18.35
N ALA A 745 -32.63 -28.33 -17.92
CA ALA A 745 -31.30 -28.82 -18.28
C ALA A 745 -30.78 -29.91 -17.31
N ILE A 746 -31.42 -30.07 -16.15
CA ILE A 746 -31.08 -31.08 -15.13
C ILE A 746 -31.89 -32.36 -15.36
N GLN A 747 -33.15 -32.24 -15.80
CA GLN A 747 -34.08 -33.35 -16.03
C GLN A 747 -33.50 -34.53 -16.81
N PRO A 748 -32.80 -34.34 -17.96
CA PRO A 748 -32.31 -35.48 -18.73
C PRO A 748 -31.32 -36.37 -17.96
N PHE A 749 -30.57 -35.78 -17.02
CA PHE A 749 -29.65 -36.54 -16.18
C PHE A 749 -30.38 -37.30 -15.08
N ILE A 750 -31.38 -36.67 -14.45
CA ILE A 750 -32.23 -37.35 -13.45
C ILE A 750 -32.96 -38.52 -14.11
N ASP A 751 -33.55 -38.32 -15.29
CA ASP A 751 -34.28 -39.38 -15.99
C ASP A 751 -33.38 -40.53 -16.45
N HIS A 752 -32.12 -40.25 -16.79
CA HIS A 752 -31.16 -41.29 -17.18
C HIS A 752 -30.66 -42.11 -15.98
N PHE A 753 -30.29 -41.44 -14.88
CA PHE A 753 -29.63 -42.09 -13.74
C PHE A 753 -30.58 -42.64 -12.67
N THR A 754 -31.86 -42.27 -12.70
CA THR A 754 -32.84 -42.62 -11.66
C THR A 754 -34.18 -43.06 -12.24
N ARG A 755 -35.04 -43.63 -11.40
CA ARG A 755 -36.45 -43.94 -11.69
C ARG A 755 -37.36 -43.09 -10.80
N PRO A 756 -38.64 -42.89 -11.16
CA PRO A 756 -39.60 -42.24 -10.26
C PRO A 756 -39.60 -42.88 -8.86
N GLY A 757 -39.54 -42.06 -7.81
CA GLY A 757 -39.41 -42.49 -6.41
C GLY A 757 -37.97 -42.64 -5.87
N ASP A 758 -36.95 -42.71 -6.74
CA ASP A 758 -35.54 -42.73 -6.32
C ASP A 758 -35.14 -41.39 -5.64
N VAL A 759 -34.05 -41.41 -4.89
CA VAL A 759 -33.56 -40.30 -4.06
C VAL A 759 -32.40 -39.56 -4.74
N VAL A 760 -32.62 -38.28 -5.06
CA VAL A 760 -31.62 -37.38 -5.61
C VAL A 760 -31.06 -36.47 -4.51
N LEU A 761 -29.74 -36.35 -4.41
CA LEU A 761 -29.09 -35.41 -3.50
C LEU A 761 -28.46 -34.24 -4.28
N ASP A 762 -28.63 -33.03 -3.76
CA ASP A 762 -27.82 -31.88 -4.13
C ASP A 762 -27.15 -31.28 -2.87
N PRO A 763 -25.85 -31.54 -2.63
CA PRO A 763 -25.12 -31.05 -1.46
C PRO A 763 -24.77 -29.55 -1.52
N PHE A 764 -24.88 -28.92 -2.69
CA PHE A 764 -24.64 -27.49 -2.94
C PHE A 764 -25.85 -26.90 -3.69
N CYS A 765 -27.04 -27.05 -3.11
CA CYS A 765 -28.29 -26.88 -3.85
C CYS A 765 -28.57 -25.44 -4.31
N GLY A 766 -27.93 -24.43 -3.71
CA GLY A 766 -28.14 -23.02 -4.06
C GLY A 766 -29.62 -22.65 -4.04
N SER A 767 -30.17 -22.23 -5.18
CA SER A 767 -31.60 -21.89 -5.28
C SER A 767 -32.56 -23.10 -5.35
N GLY A 768 -32.05 -24.34 -5.36
CA GLY A 768 -32.85 -25.57 -5.34
C GLY A 768 -33.36 -26.06 -6.69
N MET A 769 -32.74 -25.67 -7.82
CA MET A 769 -33.24 -26.05 -9.15
C MET A 769 -33.17 -27.57 -9.41
N THR A 770 -32.23 -28.27 -8.78
CA THR A 770 -32.17 -29.74 -8.78
C THR A 770 -33.42 -30.36 -8.17
N GLY A 771 -33.91 -29.79 -7.06
CA GLY A 771 -35.16 -30.22 -6.43
C GLY A 771 -36.39 -29.92 -7.27
N VAL A 772 -36.42 -28.79 -7.99
CA VAL A 772 -37.49 -28.49 -8.96
C VAL A 772 -37.48 -29.54 -10.08
N ALA A 773 -36.31 -29.88 -10.63
CA ALA A 773 -36.18 -30.91 -11.65
C ALA A 773 -36.57 -32.31 -11.15
N ALA A 774 -36.19 -32.67 -9.92
CA ALA A 774 -36.58 -33.91 -9.28
C ALA A 774 -38.10 -34.00 -9.07
N ALA A 775 -38.73 -32.92 -8.60
CA ALA A 775 -40.18 -32.84 -8.41
C ALA A 775 -40.94 -32.97 -9.74
N MET A 776 -40.48 -32.28 -10.80
CA MET A 776 -41.06 -32.37 -12.15
C MET A 776 -40.97 -33.77 -12.77
N THR A 777 -40.01 -34.58 -12.30
CA THR A 777 -39.77 -35.94 -12.79
C THR A 777 -40.25 -37.01 -11.78
N GLY A 778 -40.90 -36.62 -10.68
CA GLY A 778 -41.45 -37.55 -9.68
C GLY A 778 -40.41 -38.28 -8.82
N ARG A 779 -39.24 -37.69 -8.59
CA ARG A 779 -38.19 -38.20 -7.69
C ARG A 779 -38.29 -37.55 -6.31
N ARG A 780 -37.80 -38.25 -5.27
CA ARG A 780 -37.56 -37.66 -3.95
C ARG A 780 -36.23 -36.91 -4.02
N ALA A 781 -36.10 -35.82 -3.27
CA ALA A 781 -34.86 -35.07 -3.25
C ALA A 781 -34.47 -34.61 -1.85
N ILE A 782 -33.17 -34.60 -1.58
CA ILE A 782 -32.56 -33.98 -0.40
C ILE A 782 -31.70 -32.82 -0.92
N LEU A 783 -31.97 -31.61 -0.44
CA LEU A 783 -31.25 -30.40 -0.82
C LEU A 783 -30.49 -29.89 0.40
N ASN A 784 -29.19 -29.70 0.27
CA ASN A 784 -28.34 -29.13 1.31
C ASN A 784 -27.61 -27.89 0.79
N ASP A 785 -27.49 -26.87 1.64
CA ASP A 785 -26.60 -25.75 1.40
C ASP A 785 -26.13 -25.15 2.73
N LEU A 786 -24.94 -24.57 2.73
CA LEU A 786 -24.43 -23.84 3.88
C LEU A 786 -25.24 -22.56 4.15
N SER A 787 -25.80 -21.95 3.09
CA SER A 787 -26.42 -20.62 3.15
C SER A 787 -27.90 -20.65 3.53
N GLY A 788 -28.25 -19.85 4.54
CA GLY A 788 -29.64 -19.62 4.92
C GLY A 788 -30.48 -18.99 3.80
N ALA A 789 -29.88 -18.14 2.96
CA ALA A 789 -30.56 -17.61 1.77
C ALA A 789 -30.77 -18.67 0.68
N ALA A 790 -29.79 -19.55 0.45
CA ALA A 790 -29.94 -20.67 -0.48
C ALA A 790 -31.09 -21.57 -0.05
N VAL A 791 -31.10 -21.99 1.22
CA VAL A 791 -32.16 -22.80 1.83
C VAL A 791 -33.53 -22.12 1.74
N HIS A 792 -33.62 -20.82 2.02
CA HIS A 792 -34.87 -20.06 1.86
C HIS A 792 -35.39 -20.06 0.42
N LEU A 793 -34.50 -19.92 -0.56
CA LEU A 793 -34.83 -19.98 -1.97
C LEU A 793 -35.25 -21.41 -2.36
N ALA A 794 -34.46 -22.42 -2.03
CA ALA A 794 -34.71 -23.82 -2.38
C ALA A 794 -36.06 -24.30 -1.84
N TRP A 795 -36.36 -24.00 -0.58
CA TRP A 795 -37.64 -24.34 0.03
C TRP A 795 -38.82 -23.70 -0.74
N ASN A 796 -38.76 -22.40 -1.03
CA ASN A 796 -39.87 -21.72 -1.72
C ASN A 796 -40.01 -22.09 -3.21
N HIS A 797 -38.92 -22.43 -3.91
CA HIS A 797 -39.04 -22.93 -5.28
C HIS A 797 -39.70 -24.31 -5.31
N THR A 798 -39.48 -25.15 -4.30
CA THR A 798 -39.88 -26.56 -4.34
C THR A 798 -41.18 -26.86 -3.62
N HIS A 799 -41.74 -25.92 -2.86
CA HIS A 799 -43.03 -26.10 -2.18
C HIS A 799 -44.14 -25.34 -2.92
N PRO A 800 -45.28 -25.97 -3.25
CA PRO A 800 -46.36 -25.32 -3.98
C PRO A 800 -47.06 -24.26 -3.13
N CYS A 801 -47.71 -23.31 -3.79
CA CYS A 801 -48.56 -22.29 -3.17
C CYS A 801 -49.76 -22.02 -4.08
N ASP A 802 -50.94 -21.78 -3.51
CA ASP A 802 -52.09 -21.32 -4.28
C ASP A 802 -51.78 -19.91 -4.86
N PRO A 803 -51.76 -19.77 -6.20
CA PRO A 803 -51.47 -18.49 -6.85
C PRO A 803 -52.46 -17.38 -6.52
N GLU A 804 -53.75 -17.68 -6.37
CA GLU A 804 -54.79 -16.67 -6.09
C GLU A 804 -54.79 -16.26 -4.63
N ALA A 805 -54.59 -17.22 -3.71
CA ALA A 805 -54.42 -16.92 -2.29
C ALA A 805 -53.22 -15.99 -2.05
N LEU A 806 -52.13 -16.14 -2.81
CA LEU A 806 -50.96 -15.24 -2.76
C LEU A 806 -51.32 -13.81 -3.16
N ILE A 807 -52.10 -13.61 -4.23
CA ILE A 807 -52.55 -12.27 -4.64
C ILE A 807 -53.39 -11.63 -3.53
N HIS A 808 -54.37 -12.36 -2.98
CA HIS A 808 -55.21 -11.85 -1.91
C HIS A 808 -54.42 -11.51 -0.64
N ALA A 809 -53.43 -12.34 -0.27
CA ALA A 809 -52.54 -12.07 0.86
C ALA A 809 -51.74 -10.78 0.66
N PHE A 810 -51.17 -10.59 -0.53
CA PHE A 810 -50.45 -9.36 -0.85
C PHE A 810 -51.36 -8.13 -0.86
N THR A 811 -52.61 -8.23 -1.35
CA THR A 811 -53.57 -7.13 -1.29
C THR A 811 -53.88 -6.71 0.15
N ARG A 812 -54.00 -7.68 1.09
CA ARG A 812 -54.16 -7.36 2.52
C ARG A 812 -52.93 -6.67 3.10
N LEU A 813 -51.73 -7.15 2.75
CA LEU A 813 -50.48 -6.54 3.18
C LEU A 813 -50.37 -5.10 2.66
N GLU A 814 -50.65 -4.88 1.37
CA GLU A 814 -50.63 -3.57 0.72
C GLU A 814 -51.59 -2.58 1.38
N ALA A 815 -52.82 -3.02 1.69
CA ALA A 815 -53.78 -2.21 2.43
C ALA A 815 -53.28 -1.83 3.84
N ARG A 816 -52.61 -2.75 4.53
CA ARG A 816 -52.11 -2.53 5.90
C ARG A 816 -50.95 -1.54 5.95
N VAL A 817 -49.99 -1.66 5.03
CA VAL A 817 -48.79 -0.79 5.02
C VAL A 817 -49.01 0.51 4.24
N GLY A 818 -50.06 0.59 3.43
CA GLY A 818 -50.31 1.67 2.47
C GLY A 818 -50.25 3.08 3.07
N ASP A 819 -50.96 3.33 4.15
CA ASP A 819 -51.00 4.65 4.80
C ASP A 819 -49.63 5.08 5.34
N SER A 820 -48.84 4.10 5.80
CA SER A 820 -47.49 4.37 6.29
C SER A 820 -46.49 4.59 5.14
N LEU A 821 -46.60 3.86 4.03
CA LEU A 821 -45.64 3.93 2.92
C LEU A 821 -45.94 5.08 1.95
N SER A 822 -47.20 5.48 1.81
CA SER A 822 -47.62 6.51 0.85
C SER A 822 -46.90 7.84 1.05
N PRO A 823 -46.72 8.37 2.29
CA PRO A 823 -45.94 9.59 2.52
C PRO A 823 -44.47 9.47 2.08
N LEU A 824 -43.85 8.29 2.21
CA LEU A 824 -42.44 8.08 1.86
C LEU A 824 -42.17 8.24 0.36
N TYR A 825 -43.18 7.98 -0.47
CA TYR A 825 -43.11 8.02 -1.93
C TYR A 825 -44.00 9.11 -2.54
N ALA A 826 -44.49 10.05 -1.73
CA ALA A 826 -45.18 11.22 -2.24
C ALA A 826 -44.17 12.18 -2.91
N THR A 827 -44.52 12.71 -4.07
CA THR A 827 -43.72 13.76 -4.77
C THR A 827 -44.66 14.65 -5.59
N ARG A 828 -44.09 15.54 -6.40
CA ARG A 828 -44.83 16.45 -7.28
C ARG A 828 -44.42 16.26 -8.73
N ASP A 829 -45.37 16.43 -9.65
CA ASP A 829 -45.07 16.50 -11.08
C ASP A 829 -44.43 17.85 -11.46
N GLU A 830 -44.11 18.03 -12.74
CA GLU A 830 -43.48 19.25 -13.26
C GLU A 830 -44.35 20.50 -13.08
N ALA A 831 -45.66 20.34 -12.86
CA ALA A 831 -46.61 21.41 -12.60
C ALA A 831 -46.93 21.58 -11.10
N GLY A 832 -46.20 20.89 -10.21
CA GLY A 832 -46.37 20.97 -8.76
C GLY A 832 -47.54 20.14 -8.20
N ARG A 833 -48.23 19.36 -9.04
CA ARG A 833 -49.38 18.54 -8.65
C ARG A 833 -48.93 17.24 -7.97
N PRO A 834 -49.71 16.66 -7.03
CA PRO A 834 -49.33 15.41 -6.37
C PRO A 834 -49.10 14.26 -7.33
N ALA A 835 -47.99 13.55 -7.16
CA ALA A 835 -47.60 12.38 -7.94
C ALA A 835 -46.96 11.31 -7.03
N LEU A 836 -46.88 10.07 -7.53
CA LEU A 836 -46.25 8.95 -6.83
C LEU A 836 -44.85 8.70 -7.36
N LEU A 837 -43.85 8.72 -6.48
CA LEU A 837 -42.47 8.44 -6.80
C LEU A 837 -42.30 6.96 -7.21
N ARG A 838 -41.74 6.75 -8.40
CA ARG A 838 -41.40 5.45 -8.98
C ARG A 838 -39.96 5.06 -8.65
N TRP A 839 -39.04 6.01 -8.82
CA TRP A 839 -37.65 5.89 -8.44
C TRP A 839 -36.96 7.26 -8.37
N THR A 840 -35.92 7.35 -7.54
CA THR A 840 -35.03 8.50 -7.45
C THR A 840 -33.63 8.12 -7.88
N LEU A 841 -33.05 8.90 -8.77
CA LEU A 841 -31.64 8.81 -9.14
C LEU A 841 -30.79 9.61 -8.17
N TRP A 842 -29.89 8.94 -7.48
CA TRP A 842 -28.88 9.54 -6.62
C TRP A 842 -27.56 9.68 -7.36
N SER A 843 -26.89 10.80 -7.18
CA SER A 843 -25.59 11.11 -7.80
C SER A 843 -24.58 11.57 -6.76
N THR A 844 -23.36 11.05 -6.86
CA THR A 844 -22.23 11.60 -6.09
C THR A 844 -21.98 13.06 -6.45
N CYS A 845 -21.75 13.88 -5.43
CA CYS A 845 -21.32 15.26 -5.54
C CYS A 845 -19.80 15.34 -5.44
N HIS A 846 -19.21 16.15 -6.30
CA HIS A 846 -17.77 16.24 -6.51
C HIS A 846 -17.26 17.65 -6.32
N ARG A 847 -16.12 17.80 -5.65
CA ARG A 847 -15.41 19.07 -5.53
C ARG A 847 -14.32 19.20 -6.58
N CYS A 848 -14.36 20.30 -7.34
CA CYS A 848 -13.36 20.56 -8.38
C CYS A 848 -11.99 20.90 -7.76
N PRO A 849 -10.89 20.22 -8.16
CA PRO A 849 -9.56 20.53 -7.64
C PRO A 849 -9.03 21.89 -8.12
N ARG A 850 -9.64 22.48 -9.17
CA ARG A 850 -9.26 23.78 -9.73
C ARG A 850 -10.05 24.94 -9.11
N CYS A 851 -11.37 24.97 -9.31
CA CYS A 851 -12.20 26.09 -8.84
C CYS A 851 -12.80 25.88 -7.45
N ARG A 852 -12.59 24.71 -6.83
CA ARG A 852 -13.19 24.30 -5.53
C ARG A 852 -14.71 24.25 -5.48
N ALA A 853 -15.41 24.60 -6.56
CA ALA A 853 -16.86 24.50 -6.62
C ALA A 853 -17.33 23.04 -6.66
N GLU A 854 -18.50 22.81 -6.09
CA GLU A 854 -19.13 21.49 -6.00
C GLU A 854 -20.11 21.30 -7.16
N PHE A 855 -20.17 20.08 -7.70
CA PHE A 855 -21.10 19.73 -8.77
C PHE A 855 -21.52 18.26 -8.69
N MET A 856 -22.76 17.96 -9.08
CA MET A 856 -23.25 16.58 -9.19
C MET A 856 -22.64 15.88 -10.40
N LEU A 857 -22.18 14.63 -10.25
CA LEU A 857 -21.68 13.85 -11.39
C LEU A 857 -22.70 13.76 -12.53
N TRP A 858 -23.98 13.62 -12.19
CA TRP A 858 -25.10 13.64 -13.13
C TRP A 858 -25.10 14.83 -14.09
N SER A 859 -24.64 16.00 -13.65
CA SER A 859 -24.56 17.20 -14.49
C SER A 859 -23.54 17.10 -15.64
N THR A 860 -22.66 16.10 -15.59
CA THR A 860 -21.58 15.91 -16.57
C THR A 860 -21.77 14.70 -17.48
N MET A 861 -22.91 13.99 -17.35
CA MET A 861 -23.17 12.75 -18.07
C MET A 861 -23.92 12.97 -19.38
N ASP A 862 -23.59 12.18 -20.41
CA ASP A 862 -24.42 12.07 -21.61
C ASP A 862 -25.70 11.28 -21.31
N ARG A 863 -26.82 12.00 -21.25
CA ARG A 863 -28.15 11.47 -20.93
C ARG A 863 -28.73 10.57 -22.04
N LYS A 864 -28.29 10.72 -23.29
CA LYS A 864 -28.79 9.92 -24.41
C LYS A 864 -28.14 8.55 -24.45
N THR A 865 -26.82 8.48 -24.24
CA THR A 865 -26.08 7.22 -24.31
C THR A 865 -25.95 6.51 -22.96
N GLY A 866 -26.12 7.25 -21.86
CA GLY A 866 -25.93 6.73 -20.51
C GLY A 866 -24.48 6.34 -20.20
N ARG A 867 -23.51 6.78 -21.03
CA ARG A 867 -22.09 6.49 -20.84
C ARG A 867 -21.42 7.58 -20.00
N MET A 868 -20.61 7.15 -19.04
CA MET A 868 -19.72 8.02 -18.28
C MET A 868 -18.27 7.81 -18.72
N SER A 869 -17.65 8.82 -19.31
CA SER A 869 -16.25 8.80 -19.74
C SER A 869 -15.28 8.70 -18.54
N ARG A 870 -14.04 8.25 -18.77
CA ARG A 870 -13.03 8.16 -17.70
C ARG A 870 -12.63 9.54 -17.17
N ALA A 871 -12.60 10.54 -18.05
CA ALA A 871 -12.44 11.95 -17.71
C ALA A 871 -13.79 12.66 -17.78
N THR A 872 -13.98 13.68 -16.94
CA THR A 872 -15.13 14.58 -17.02
C THR A 872 -14.68 16.03 -16.82
N ALA A 873 -15.42 16.97 -17.40
CA ALA A 873 -15.21 18.40 -17.23
C ALA A 873 -16.02 18.91 -16.04
N CYS A 874 -15.40 19.73 -15.20
CA CYS A 874 -16.16 20.50 -14.21
C CYS A 874 -17.13 21.44 -14.94
N PRO A 875 -18.45 21.40 -14.67
CA PRO A 875 -19.44 22.21 -15.38
C PRO A 875 -19.33 23.71 -15.06
N ILE A 876 -18.59 24.06 -14.00
CA ILE A 876 -18.46 25.43 -13.51
C ILE A 876 -17.24 26.14 -14.12
N CYS A 877 -16.09 25.46 -14.19
CA CYS A 877 -14.84 26.08 -14.68
C CYS A 877 -14.21 25.40 -15.90
N GLY A 878 -14.87 24.36 -16.45
CA GLY A 878 -14.38 23.59 -17.60
C GLY A 878 -13.14 22.74 -17.32
N HIS A 879 -12.71 22.58 -16.06
CA HIS A 879 -11.53 21.77 -15.75
C HIS A 879 -11.79 20.29 -16.03
N GLU A 880 -11.10 19.75 -17.04
CA GLU A 880 -11.11 18.32 -17.34
C GLU A 880 -10.11 17.55 -16.48
N ALA A 881 -10.59 16.49 -15.85
CA ALA A 881 -9.74 15.54 -15.12
C ALA A 881 -10.35 14.13 -15.15
N ASP A 882 -9.51 13.12 -14.88
CA ASP A 882 -10.01 11.77 -14.56
C ASP A 882 -10.96 11.88 -13.36
N ARG A 883 -12.15 11.26 -13.46
CA ARG A 883 -13.21 11.36 -12.44
C ARG A 883 -12.73 11.05 -11.02
N ARG A 884 -11.72 10.17 -10.88
CA ARG A 884 -11.13 9.79 -9.59
C ARG A 884 -10.30 10.91 -8.92
N ARG A 885 -10.01 12.00 -9.64
CA ARG A 885 -9.31 13.18 -9.11
C ARG A 885 -10.25 14.22 -8.51
N PHE A 886 -11.55 14.08 -8.75
CA PHE A 886 -12.54 14.90 -8.08
C PHE A 886 -12.86 14.24 -6.73
N GLU A 887 -12.65 14.99 -5.66
CA GLU A 887 -13.02 14.58 -4.30
C GLU A 887 -14.54 14.40 -4.24
N VAL A 888 -15.01 13.26 -3.72
CA VAL A 888 -16.44 13.03 -3.45
C VAL A 888 -16.76 13.64 -2.10
N VAL A 889 -17.73 14.57 -2.07
CA VAL A 889 -18.07 15.33 -0.85
C VAL A 889 -19.45 14.98 -0.30
N ALA A 890 -20.37 14.53 -1.15
CA ALA A 890 -21.73 14.17 -0.75
C ALA A 890 -22.36 13.20 -1.78
N ASN A 891 -23.58 12.76 -1.50
CA ASN A 891 -24.43 12.04 -2.44
C ASN A 891 -25.85 12.59 -2.29
N SER A 892 -26.48 12.99 -3.40
CA SER A 892 -27.75 13.74 -3.37
C SER A 892 -28.71 13.23 -4.45
N PRO A 893 -30.04 13.35 -4.24
CA PRO A 893 -31.03 13.20 -5.32
C PRO A 893 -30.70 14.12 -6.49
N ALA A 894 -30.72 13.59 -7.69
CA ALA A 894 -30.40 14.30 -8.93
C ALA A 894 -31.56 14.29 -9.94
N TRP A 895 -32.37 13.23 -9.94
CA TRP A 895 -33.51 13.07 -10.86
C TRP A 895 -34.60 12.23 -10.18
N VAL A 896 -35.86 12.56 -10.44
CA VAL A 896 -37.01 11.83 -9.91
C VAL A 896 -37.91 11.37 -11.05
N ALA A 897 -38.36 10.13 -10.99
CA ALA A 897 -39.38 9.60 -11.88
C ALA A 897 -40.64 9.31 -11.09
N PHE A 898 -41.78 9.71 -11.64
CA PHE A 898 -43.05 9.65 -10.94
C PHE A 898 -44.20 9.23 -11.87
N GLU A 899 -45.32 8.89 -11.26
CA GLU A 899 -46.57 8.55 -11.92
C GLU A 899 -47.69 9.43 -11.38
N ARG A 900 -48.47 10.01 -12.31
CA ARG A 900 -49.61 10.87 -12.00
C ARG A 900 -50.84 9.99 -11.72
N LYS A 901 -51.89 10.59 -11.12
CA LYS A 901 -53.14 9.88 -10.81
C LYS A 901 -53.83 9.25 -12.01
N ASP A 902 -53.63 9.78 -13.22
CA ASP A 902 -54.15 9.24 -14.48
C ASP A 902 -53.31 8.09 -15.06
N GLY A 903 -52.25 7.66 -14.36
CA GLY A 903 -51.33 6.61 -14.78
C GLY A 903 -50.23 7.07 -15.74
N THR A 904 -50.22 8.34 -16.14
CA THR A 904 -49.15 8.88 -16.99
C THR A 904 -47.85 9.04 -16.20
N ARG A 905 -46.72 8.78 -16.86
CA ARG A 905 -45.39 8.86 -16.25
C ARG A 905 -44.70 10.17 -16.61
N GLY A 906 -43.83 10.63 -15.72
CA GLY A 906 -43.01 11.81 -15.91
C GLY A 906 -41.66 11.63 -15.22
N GLU A 907 -40.69 12.45 -15.64
CA GLU A 907 -39.38 12.51 -15.01
C GLU A 907 -38.90 13.97 -14.97
N ARG A 908 -38.32 14.40 -13.85
CA ARG A 908 -37.79 15.76 -13.68
C ARG A 908 -36.51 15.77 -12.85
N ALA A 909 -35.78 16.89 -12.90
CA ALA A 909 -34.69 17.13 -11.97
C ALA A 909 -35.23 17.14 -10.53
N ALA A 910 -34.46 16.59 -9.60
CA ALA A 910 -34.76 16.74 -8.18
C ALA A 910 -34.66 18.22 -7.79
N ASP A 911 -35.64 18.71 -7.03
CA ASP A 911 -35.67 20.07 -6.49
C ASP A 911 -35.19 20.08 -5.02
N ASP A 912 -35.08 21.26 -4.42
CA ASP A 912 -34.62 21.41 -3.02
C ASP A 912 -35.56 20.71 -2.03
N GLN A 913 -36.86 20.58 -2.36
CA GLN A 913 -37.81 19.85 -1.53
C GLN A 913 -37.56 18.34 -1.58
N ASP A 914 -37.29 17.76 -2.76
CA ASP A 914 -36.94 16.33 -2.88
C ASP A 914 -35.67 15.98 -2.07
N VAL A 915 -34.71 16.91 -2.02
CA VAL A 915 -33.48 16.77 -1.22
C VAL A 915 -33.79 16.86 0.28
N ALA A 916 -34.59 17.84 0.70
CA ALA A 916 -35.01 18.00 2.09
C ALA A 916 -35.85 16.81 2.58
N ASP A 917 -36.77 16.31 1.77
CA ASP A 917 -37.61 15.14 2.06
C ASP A 917 -36.77 13.86 2.19
N ALA A 918 -35.70 13.73 1.40
CA ALA A 918 -34.78 12.61 1.55
C ALA A 918 -33.97 12.70 2.84
N ALA A 919 -33.52 13.89 3.23
CA ALA A 919 -32.72 14.11 4.43
C ALA A 919 -33.52 13.98 5.73
N SER A 920 -34.80 14.38 5.74
CA SER A 920 -35.67 14.31 6.93
C SER A 920 -35.99 12.88 7.39
N LEU A 921 -35.74 11.88 6.54
CA LEU A 921 -35.99 10.47 6.83
C LEU A 921 -34.88 9.82 7.69
N ALA A 922 -33.75 10.50 7.91
CA ALA A 922 -32.61 9.94 8.63
C ALA A 922 -32.99 9.49 10.06
N GLU A 923 -33.67 10.36 10.83
CA GLU A 923 -34.08 10.05 12.21
C GLU A 923 -35.06 8.86 12.27
N ILE A 924 -36.08 8.88 11.41
CA ILE A 924 -37.08 7.81 11.31
C ILE A 924 -36.42 6.47 10.89
N ALA A 925 -35.41 6.53 10.03
CA ALA A 925 -34.68 5.36 9.54
C ALA A 925 -33.76 4.74 10.58
N ASP A 926 -33.28 5.51 11.56
CA ASP A 926 -32.44 5.02 12.64
C ASP A 926 -33.26 4.29 13.72
N GLU A 927 -34.52 4.70 13.92
CA GLU A 927 -35.47 4.02 14.81
C GLU A 927 -36.14 2.80 14.16
N ALA A 928 -36.11 2.67 12.83
CA ALA A 928 -36.75 1.56 12.13
C ALA A 928 -36.08 0.20 12.47
N PRO A 929 -36.87 -0.86 12.73
CA PRO A 929 -36.34 -2.20 13.01
C PRO A 929 -35.77 -2.81 11.73
N PHE A 930 -34.50 -2.51 11.45
CA PHE A 930 -33.79 -2.89 10.23
C PHE A 930 -32.51 -3.68 10.57
N PRO A 931 -32.14 -4.73 9.79
CA PRO A 931 -30.93 -5.51 10.03
C PRO A 931 -29.63 -4.68 10.08
N ASN A 932 -28.79 -4.86 11.11
CA ASN A 932 -27.50 -4.18 11.22
C ASN A 932 -26.29 -5.12 11.12
N VAL A 933 -26.30 -6.02 10.13
CA VAL A 933 -25.19 -6.96 9.98
C VAL A 933 -23.93 -6.22 9.54
N PRO A 934 -22.81 -6.30 10.30
CA PRO A 934 -21.57 -5.61 9.94
C PRO A 934 -20.99 -6.06 8.60
N LEU A 935 -20.39 -5.11 7.88
CA LEU A 935 -19.65 -5.31 6.65
C LEU A 935 -18.22 -4.77 6.85
N GLY A 936 -17.24 -5.67 6.86
CA GLY A 936 -15.86 -5.33 7.20
C GLY A 936 -14.80 -5.91 6.24
N PRO A 937 -13.52 -5.56 6.47
CA PRO A 937 -12.40 -5.99 5.63
C PRO A 937 -12.15 -7.51 5.65
N ASP A 938 -12.75 -8.23 6.60
CA ASP A 938 -12.80 -9.69 6.67
C ASP A 938 -13.59 -10.34 5.50
N ARG A 939 -14.36 -9.54 4.75
CA ARG A 939 -15.14 -9.99 3.59
C ARG A 939 -14.49 -9.57 2.27
N GLU A 940 -14.40 -10.47 1.30
CA GLU A 940 -13.76 -10.19 0.01
C GLU A 940 -14.51 -9.10 -0.77
N MET A 941 -15.84 -9.17 -0.83
CA MET A 941 -16.64 -8.20 -1.59
C MET A 941 -16.55 -6.80 -1.00
N TYR A 942 -16.29 -6.66 0.30
CA TYR A 942 -16.07 -5.37 0.93
C TYR A 942 -14.86 -4.66 0.30
N GLN A 943 -13.74 -5.38 0.18
CA GLN A 943 -12.51 -4.86 -0.43
C GLN A 943 -12.63 -4.71 -1.94
N ARG A 944 -13.12 -5.75 -2.63
CA ARG A 944 -13.20 -5.80 -4.10
C ARG A 944 -14.16 -4.76 -4.67
N CYS A 945 -15.23 -4.41 -3.96
CA CYS A 945 -16.17 -3.36 -4.35
C CYS A 945 -15.82 -1.98 -3.79
N ALA A 946 -14.69 -1.84 -3.08
CA ALA A 946 -14.21 -0.61 -2.47
C ALA A 946 -15.26 0.05 -1.56
N LEU A 947 -16.02 -0.75 -0.80
CA LEU A 947 -17.10 -0.27 0.06
C LEU A 947 -16.60 0.66 1.17
N GLN A 948 -15.37 0.45 1.65
CA GLN A 948 -14.67 1.31 2.60
C GLN A 948 -14.53 2.76 2.11
N LEU A 949 -14.39 2.98 0.80
CA LEU A 949 -14.28 4.32 0.21
C LEU A 949 -15.64 5.01 0.09
N GLN A 950 -16.73 4.26 0.23
CA GLN A 950 -18.10 4.75 0.10
C GLN A 950 -18.80 4.92 1.46
N GLY A 951 -18.07 4.77 2.56
CA GLY A 951 -18.60 4.89 3.92
C GLY A 951 -19.53 3.76 4.35
N VAL A 952 -19.56 2.63 3.63
CA VAL A 952 -20.37 1.46 4.00
C VAL A 952 -19.66 0.68 5.10
N ARG A 953 -20.36 0.42 6.21
CA ARG A 953 -19.89 -0.28 7.41
C ARG A 953 -20.82 -1.42 7.84
N SER A 954 -22.08 -1.40 7.42
CA SER A 954 -23.03 -2.48 7.64
C SER A 954 -24.01 -2.61 6.48
N VAL A 955 -24.85 -3.65 6.51
CA VAL A 955 -25.93 -3.84 5.54
C VAL A 955 -26.89 -2.63 5.51
N ARG A 956 -27.05 -1.88 6.61
CA ARG A 956 -27.89 -0.66 6.64
C ARG A 956 -27.42 0.39 5.63
N ASP A 957 -26.10 0.58 5.52
CA ASP A 957 -25.49 1.58 4.64
C ASP A 957 -25.65 1.22 3.16
N MET A 958 -26.07 0.00 2.84
CA MET A 958 -26.41 -0.44 1.49
C MET A 958 -27.75 0.09 1.00
N TYR A 959 -28.51 0.81 1.85
CA TYR A 959 -29.82 1.36 1.56
C TYR A 959 -29.85 2.87 1.76
N THR A 960 -30.79 3.53 1.10
CA THR A 960 -31.20 4.89 1.41
C THR A 960 -32.14 4.88 2.62
N ASP A 961 -32.24 5.99 3.34
CA ASP A 961 -33.06 6.10 4.56
C ASP A 961 -34.53 5.80 4.29
N ARG A 962 -35.07 6.31 3.18
CA ARG A 962 -36.42 5.98 2.71
C ARG A 962 -36.63 4.47 2.55
N ASN A 963 -35.71 3.78 1.88
CA ASN A 963 -35.84 2.33 1.66
C ASN A 963 -35.57 1.54 2.94
N ARG A 964 -34.78 2.05 3.90
CA ARG A 964 -34.66 1.46 5.24
C ARG A 964 -36.03 1.40 5.92
N VAL A 965 -36.71 2.54 6.01
CA VAL A 965 -38.04 2.64 6.63
C VAL A 965 -39.08 1.78 5.87
N ALA A 966 -39.10 1.88 4.53
CA ALA A 966 -40.10 1.18 3.73
C ALA A 966 -39.95 -0.35 3.81
N LEU A 967 -38.73 -0.87 3.75
CA LEU A 967 -38.48 -2.31 3.86
C LEU A 967 -38.75 -2.83 5.27
N ALA A 968 -38.42 -2.07 6.33
CA ALA A 968 -38.74 -2.46 7.70
C ALA A 968 -40.26 -2.65 7.89
N ARG A 969 -41.07 -1.72 7.38
CA ARG A 969 -42.54 -1.79 7.44
C ARG A 969 -43.11 -2.94 6.61
N LEU A 970 -42.59 -3.15 5.40
CA LEU A 970 -42.97 -4.29 4.58
C LEU A 970 -42.65 -5.62 5.27
N TRP A 971 -41.46 -5.75 5.87
CA TRP A 971 -41.06 -6.96 6.57
C TRP A 971 -41.97 -7.26 7.76
N GLN A 972 -42.29 -6.26 8.58
CA GLN A 972 -43.25 -6.43 9.69
C GLN A 972 -44.62 -6.88 9.17
N GLY A 973 -45.13 -6.27 8.10
CA GLY A 973 -46.39 -6.70 7.48
C GLY A 973 -46.36 -8.14 6.96
N VAL A 974 -45.20 -8.63 6.48
CA VAL A 974 -45.01 -10.04 6.11
C VAL A 974 -45.07 -10.93 7.35
N LEU A 975 -44.38 -10.57 8.43
CA LEU A 975 -44.33 -11.38 9.66
C LEU A 975 -45.71 -11.57 10.32
N GLU A 976 -46.60 -10.59 10.16
CA GLU A 976 -47.98 -10.58 10.64
C GLU A 976 -48.96 -11.43 9.82
N GLU A 977 -48.55 -12.01 8.67
CA GLU A 977 -49.43 -12.92 7.93
C GLU A 977 -49.65 -14.23 8.73
N PRO A 978 -50.90 -14.60 9.04
CA PRO A 978 -51.19 -15.77 9.86
C PRO A 978 -50.94 -17.09 9.13
N ASP A 979 -51.16 -17.15 7.81
CA ASP A 979 -50.89 -18.35 7.04
C ASP A 979 -49.38 -18.52 6.82
N GLU A 980 -48.85 -19.62 7.34
CA GLU A 980 -47.41 -19.88 7.32
C GLU A 980 -46.86 -20.02 5.89
N ARG A 981 -47.59 -20.66 4.97
CA ARG A 981 -47.12 -20.85 3.59
C ARG A 981 -47.10 -19.53 2.86
N LEU A 982 -48.17 -18.74 2.96
CA LEU A 982 -48.29 -17.41 2.35
C LEU A 982 -47.24 -16.45 2.91
N ARG A 983 -47.01 -16.46 4.23
CA ARG A 983 -45.95 -15.69 4.88
C ARG A 983 -44.57 -16.02 4.30
N ARG A 984 -44.25 -17.30 4.09
CA ARG A 984 -42.98 -17.75 3.50
C ARG A 984 -42.84 -17.33 2.03
N VAL A 985 -43.91 -17.39 1.22
CA VAL A 985 -43.89 -16.86 -0.17
C VAL A 985 -43.74 -15.35 -0.18
N MET A 986 -44.40 -14.63 0.72
CA MET A 986 -44.25 -13.18 0.80
C MET A 986 -42.84 -12.78 1.24
N ALA A 987 -42.22 -13.54 2.15
CA ALA A 987 -40.81 -13.38 2.48
C ALA A 987 -39.91 -13.66 1.27
N PHE A 988 -40.25 -14.64 0.44
CA PHE A 988 -39.55 -14.92 -0.83
C PHE A 988 -39.69 -13.78 -1.86
N ALA A 989 -40.85 -13.13 -1.93
CA ALA A 989 -41.01 -11.90 -2.71
C ALA A 989 -40.23 -10.72 -2.11
N PHE A 990 -40.20 -10.64 -0.78
CA PHE A 990 -39.54 -9.60 -0.02
C PHE A 990 -38.02 -9.66 -0.17
N THR A 991 -37.38 -10.82 -0.05
CA THR A 991 -35.91 -10.95 -0.20
C THR A 991 -35.45 -10.49 -1.60
N ASN A 992 -36.25 -10.74 -2.65
CA ASN A 992 -35.99 -10.16 -3.96
C ASN A 992 -36.12 -8.64 -3.97
N THR A 993 -37.17 -8.14 -3.32
CA THR A 993 -37.47 -6.71 -3.21
C THR A 993 -36.38 -5.96 -2.44
N ALA A 994 -35.92 -6.51 -1.32
CA ALA A 994 -34.84 -5.97 -0.51
C ALA A 994 -33.54 -5.86 -1.31
N TRP A 995 -33.21 -6.83 -2.15
CA TRP A 995 -32.04 -6.75 -3.04
C TRP A 995 -32.17 -5.61 -4.07
N HIS A 996 -33.36 -5.43 -4.65
CA HIS A 996 -33.66 -4.33 -5.56
C HIS A 996 -33.79 -2.96 -4.87
N GLY A 997 -34.05 -2.91 -3.57
CA GLY A 997 -34.11 -1.69 -2.76
C GLY A 997 -32.74 -1.10 -2.42
N THR A 998 -31.66 -1.84 -2.65
CA THR A 998 -30.29 -1.39 -2.34
C THR A 998 -29.80 -0.25 -3.24
N ARG A 999 -28.83 0.50 -2.73
CA ARG A 999 -27.98 1.46 -3.48
C ARG A 999 -27.20 0.78 -4.61
N MET A 1000 -27.07 -0.54 -4.63
CA MET A 1000 -26.43 -1.28 -5.73
C MET A 1000 -27.22 -1.21 -7.04
N ARG A 1001 -28.51 -0.81 -6.99
CA ARG A 1001 -29.38 -0.74 -8.17
C ARG A 1001 -28.91 0.34 -9.15
N ARG A 1002 -28.12 -0.08 -10.14
CA ARG A 1002 -27.48 0.83 -11.11
C ARG A 1002 -28.48 1.49 -12.06
N PHE A 1003 -28.24 2.77 -12.33
CA PHE A 1003 -28.95 3.48 -13.38
C PHE A 1003 -28.59 2.93 -14.77
N ASN A 1004 -29.57 2.93 -15.67
CA ASN A 1004 -29.43 2.55 -17.07
C ASN A 1004 -30.34 3.44 -17.90
N ALA A 1005 -29.76 4.24 -18.81
CA ALA A 1005 -30.51 5.18 -19.64
C ALA A 1005 -31.56 4.52 -20.54
N ARG A 1006 -31.42 3.22 -20.84
CA ARG A 1006 -32.40 2.44 -21.62
C ARG A 1006 -33.47 1.74 -20.76
N GLY A 1007 -33.51 2.04 -19.46
CA GLY A 1007 -34.39 1.36 -18.50
C GLY A 1007 -33.83 0.03 -17.97
N GLY A 1008 -34.59 -0.64 -17.11
CA GLY A 1008 -34.19 -1.93 -16.53
C GLY A 1008 -33.12 -1.84 -15.42
N HIS A 1009 -33.25 -0.86 -14.52
CA HIS A 1009 -32.35 -0.68 -13.38
C HIS A 1009 -32.35 -1.92 -12.47
N ARG A 1010 -31.17 -2.50 -12.26
CA ARG A 1010 -30.98 -3.68 -11.40
C ARG A 1010 -29.56 -3.70 -10.82
N PRO A 1011 -29.36 -4.24 -9.61
CA PRO A 1011 -28.03 -4.50 -9.11
C PRO A 1011 -27.22 -5.43 -10.02
N LEU A 1012 -25.89 -5.37 -9.91
CA LEU A 1012 -25.00 -6.30 -10.59
C LEU A 1012 -24.90 -7.61 -9.78
N THR A 1013 -25.32 -8.72 -10.37
CA THR A 1013 -25.28 -10.04 -9.74
C THR A 1013 -23.83 -10.48 -9.45
N GLY A 1014 -23.60 -11.07 -8.28
CA GLY A 1014 -22.32 -11.63 -7.86
C GLY A 1014 -21.33 -10.58 -7.33
N THR A 1015 -21.81 -9.40 -6.95
CA THR A 1015 -21.02 -8.30 -6.38
C THR A 1015 -21.83 -7.51 -5.38
N LEU A 1016 -21.17 -6.84 -4.43
CA LEU A 1016 -21.78 -5.81 -3.58
C LEU A 1016 -21.55 -4.38 -4.12
N TYR A 1017 -21.41 -4.23 -5.44
CA TYR A 1017 -21.00 -2.97 -6.06
C TYR A 1017 -22.06 -1.87 -5.92
N VAL A 1018 -21.69 -0.76 -5.27
CA VAL A 1018 -22.49 0.48 -5.22
C VAL A 1018 -21.98 1.45 -6.30
N PRO A 1019 -22.81 1.77 -7.32
CA PRO A 1019 -22.46 2.71 -8.38
C PRO A 1019 -22.53 4.17 -7.91
N GLN A 1020 -21.78 5.04 -8.59
CA GLN A 1020 -21.86 6.51 -8.39
C GLN A 1020 -23.23 7.10 -8.81
N LEU A 1021 -24.00 6.35 -9.59
CA LEU A 1021 -25.36 6.65 -10.02
C LEU A 1021 -26.28 5.48 -9.66
N SER A 1022 -27.00 5.61 -8.55
CA SER A 1022 -27.89 4.58 -8.02
C SER A 1022 -29.36 5.01 -8.16
N ALA A 1023 -30.19 4.10 -8.66
CA ALA A 1023 -31.63 4.29 -8.84
C ALA A 1023 -32.39 3.63 -7.67
N GLU A 1024 -32.66 4.43 -6.64
CA GLU A 1024 -33.50 4.06 -5.51
C GLU A 1024 -34.92 3.77 -5.99
N ALA A 1025 -35.42 2.55 -5.77
CA ALA A 1025 -36.74 2.13 -6.24
C ALA A 1025 -37.83 2.36 -5.19
N ASN A 1026 -39.07 2.57 -5.64
CA ASN A 1026 -40.25 2.31 -4.82
C ASN A 1026 -40.39 0.80 -4.56
N VAL A 1027 -40.06 0.36 -3.34
CA VAL A 1027 -39.97 -1.08 -3.02
C VAL A 1027 -41.33 -1.78 -3.01
N LEU A 1028 -42.43 -1.08 -2.72
CA LEU A 1028 -43.78 -1.65 -2.79
C LEU A 1028 -44.14 -2.02 -4.23
N GLU A 1029 -43.80 -1.18 -5.21
CA GLU A 1029 -44.03 -1.50 -6.63
C GLU A 1029 -43.17 -2.67 -7.12
N VAL A 1030 -41.94 -2.77 -6.62
CA VAL A 1030 -41.04 -3.89 -6.91
C VAL A 1030 -41.65 -5.19 -6.39
N MET A 1031 -42.12 -5.19 -5.14
CA MET A 1031 -42.79 -6.34 -4.53
C MET A 1031 -44.08 -6.72 -5.26
N ARG A 1032 -44.91 -5.74 -5.64
CA ARG A 1032 -46.14 -5.96 -6.42
C ARG A 1032 -45.87 -6.67 -7.74
N LYS A 1033 -44.81 -6.28 -8.46
CA LYS A 1033 -44.39 -6.96 -9.70
C LYS A 1033 -43.87 -8.37 -9.42
N LYS A 1034 -43.12 -8.54 -8.33
CA LYS A 1034 -42.59 -9.85 -7.94
C LYS A 1034 -43.70 -10.82 -7.57
N ILE A 1035 -44.73 -10.40 -6.84
CA ILE A 1035 -45.88 -11.23 -6.48
C ILE A 1035 -46.59 -11.77 -7.74
N ARG A 1036 -46.80 -10.93 -8.77
CA ARG A 1036 -47.37 -11.40 -10.06
C ARG A 1036 -46.46 -12.40 -10.79
N GLN A 1037 -45.14 -12.24 -10.70
CA GLN A 1037 -44.20 -13.22 -11.26
C GLN A 1037 -44.25 -14.55 -10.50
N LEU A 1038 -44.41 -14.50 -9.18
CA LEU A 1038 -44.56 -15.70 -8.35
C LEU A 1038 -45.90 -16.40 -8.58
N GLN A 1039 -46.98 -15.65 -8.84
CA GLN A 1039 -48.26 -16.23 -9.29
C GLN A 1039 -48.06 -17.07 -10.55
N ALA A 1040 -47.42 -16.52 -11.58
CA ALA A 1040 -47.11 -17.25 -12.81
C ALA A 1040 -46.15 -18.44 -12.57
N TYR A 1041 -45.22 -18.32 -11.61
CA TYR A 1041 -44.32 -19.40 -11.22
C TYR A 1041 -45.09 -20.59 -10.64
N TYR A 1042 -45.93 -20.38 -9.62
CA TYR A 1042 -46.65 -21.47 -8.96
C TYR A 1042 -47.72 -22.08 -9.88
N GLN A 1043 -48.29 -21.29 -10.79
CA GLN A 1043 -49.12 -21.83 -11.88
C GLN A 1043 -48.34 -22.78 -12.79
N ALA A 1044 -47.10 -22.43 -13.14
CA ALA A 1044 -46.25 -23.23 -14.03
C ALA A 1044 -45.62 -24.46 -13.33
N LEU A 1045 -45.35 -24.37 -12.02
CA LEU A 1045 -44.79 -25.48 -11.24
C LEU A 1045 -45.78 -26.67 -11.17
N GLY A 1046 -47.08 -26.38 -11.09
CA GLY A 1046 -48.13 -27.39 -11.05
C GLY A 1046 -48.12 -28.23 -9.76
N PRO A 1047 -48.94 -29.29 -9.69
CA PRO A 1047 -48.93 -30.22 -8.56
C PRO A 1047 -47.63 -31.05 -8.57
N ILE A 1048 -47.00 -31.19 -7.40
CA ILE A 1048 -45.81 -32.03 -7.21
C ILE A 1048 -46.16 -33.23 -6.33
N THR A 1049 -45.53 -34.37 -6.60
CA THR A 1049 -45.78 -35.63 -5.87
C THR A 1049 -45.01 -35.71 -4.55
N HIS A 1050 -43.79 -35.17 -4.53
CA HIS A 1050 -42.92 -35.15 -3.37
C HIS A 1050 -42.29 -33.76 -3.21
N THR A 1051 -42.37 -33.20 -2.00
CA THR A 1051 -41.59 -32.02 -1.61
C THR A 1051 -40.20 -32.48 -1.18
N PRO A 1052 -39.12 -31.80 -1.61
CA PRO A 1052 -37.76 -32.13 -1.16
C PRO A 1052 -37.55 -31.87 0.33
N ASP A 1053 -36.73 -32.71 0.95
CA ASP A 1053 -36.17 -32.46 2.28
C ASP A 1053 -35.06 -31.43 2.20
N ILE A 1054 -35.04 -30.47 3.12
CA ILE A 1054 -34.09 -29.37 3.12
C ILE A 1054 -33.20 -29.43 4.36
N LEU A 1055 -31.89 -29.46 4.12
CA LEU A 1055 -30.85 -29.42 5.13
C LEU A 1055 -30.07 -28.09 5.00
N MET A 1056 -29.49 -27.65 6.12
CA MET A 1056 -28.61 -26.49 6.16
C MET A 1056 -27.33 -26.85 6.90
N ALA A 1057 -26.38 -27.45 6.18
CA ALA A 1057 -25.10 -27.89 6.71
C ALA A 1057 -23.99 -27.68 5.66
N SER A 1058 -22.74 -27.77 6.13
CA SER A 1058 -21.60 -27.82 5.21
C SER A 1058 -21.64 -29.13 4.42
N ALA A 1059 -21.37 -29.09 3.12
CA ALA A 1059 -21.23 -30.29 2.30
C ALA A 1059 -20.06 -31.21 2.76
N THR A 1060 -19.16 -30.69 3.59
CA THR A 1060 -18.09 -31.46 4.23
C THR A 1060 -18.57 -32.35 5.37
N ASP A 1061 -19.82 -32.20 5.81
CA ASP A 1061 -20.46 -32.99 6.86
C ASP A 1061 -21.93 -33.25 6.49
N LEU A 1062 -22.18 -34.41 5.90
CA LEU A 1062 -23.52 -34.91 5.59
C LEU A 1062 -23.92 -36.02 6.55
N SER A 1063 -23.46 -35.98 7.81
CA SER A 1063 -23.72 -37.03 8.81
C SER A 1063 -25.22 -37.31 9.06
N GLY A 1064 -26.09 -36.34 8.80
CA GLY A 1064 -27.55 -36.53 8.82
C GLY A 1064 -28.10 -37.44 7.71
N VAL A 1065 -27.32 -37.69 6.66
CA VAL A 1065 -27.67 -38.57 5.52
C VAL A 1065 -26.98 -39.92 5.67
N ALA A 1066 -27.76 -41.00 5.63
CA ALA A 1066 -27.26 -42.35 5.84
C ALA A 1066 -26.30 -42.84 4.72
N ASP A 1067 -25.36 -43.71 5.06
CA ASP A 1067 -24.43 -44.31 4.10
C ASP A 1067 -25.16 -45.08 2.99
N GLY A 1068 -24.73 -44.93 1.75
CA GLY A 1068 -25.30 -45.65 0.60
C GLY A 1068 -26.80 -45.42 0.36
N SER A 1069 -27.38 -44.37 0.94
CA SER A 1069 -28.81 -44.09 0.89
C SER A 1069 -29.26 -43.29 -0.34
N ILE A 1070 -28.34 -42.76 -1.14
CA ILE A 1070 -28.64 -41.88 -2.28
C ILE A 1070 -28.49 -42.64 -3.61
N ASP A 1071 -29.46 -42.48 -4.51
CA ASP A 1071 -29.44 -43.08 -5.85
C ASP A 1071 -28.56 -42.29 -6.82
N TYR A 1072 -28.63 -40.97 -6.75
CA TYR A 1072 -27.96 -40.06 -7.69
C TYR A 1072 -27.67 -38.70 -7.07
N VAL A 1073 -26.52 -38.11 -7.42
CA VAL A 1073 -26.15 -36.75 -7.03
C VAL A 1073 -26.10 -35.86 -8.28
N PHE A 1074 -26.75 -34.70 -8.23
CA PHE A 1074 -26.54 -33.64 -9.23
C PHE A 1074 -26.26 -32.34 -8.50
N THR A 1075 -25.15 -31.68 -8.81
CA THR A 1075 -24.72 -30.52 -8.02
C THR A 1075 -23.85 -29.52 -8.79
N ASP A 1076 -23.85 -28.28 -8.32
CA ASP A 1076 -23.11 -27.13 -8.88
C ASP A 1076 -22.26 -26.47 -7.78
N PRO A 1077 -21.07 -27.04 -7.45
CA PRO A 1077 -20.25 -26.55 -6.36
C PRO A 1077 -19.58 -25.19 -6.68
N PRO A 1078 -19.10 -24.46 -5.66
CA PRO A 1078 -18.45 -23.17 -5.88
C PRO A 1078 -17.23 -23.19 -6.82
N PHE A 1079 -17.18 -22.23 -7.74
CA PHE A 1079 -16.16 -22.10 -8.80
C PHE A 1079 -14.88 -21.38 -8.33
N GLY A 1080 -14.25 -21.82 -7.24
CA GLY A 1080 -13.01 -21.20 -6.73
C GLY A 1080 -13.18 -19.72 -6.39
N SER A 1081 -12.51 -18.80 -7.11
CA SER A 1081 -12.50 -17.36 -6.80
C SER A 1081 -13.52 -16.50 -7.58
N ASN A 1082 -14.49 -17.12 -8.26
CA ASN A 1082 -15.37 -16.42 -9.20
C ASN A 1082 -16.49 -15.62 -8.52
N ILE A 1083 -17.15 -16.22 -7.52
CA ILE A 1083 -18.27 -15.63 -6.76
C ILE A 1083 -18.04 -15.96 -5.28
N PHE A 1084 -18.33 -14.99 -4.41
CA PHE A 1084 -18.26 -15.11 -2.96
C PHE A 1084 -19.70 -15.10 -2.45
N TYR A 1085 -20.30 -16.28 -2.33
CA TYR A 1085 -21.72 -16.47 -2.06
C TYR A 1085 -22.07 -16.00 -0.66
N ALA A 1086 -21.24 -16.29 0.35
CA ALA A 1086 -21.48 -15.81 1.73
C ALA A 1086 -21.55 -14.28 1.82
N ASP A 1087 -20.78 -13.56 1.00
CA ASP A 1087 -20.83 -12.10 0.93
C ASP A 1087 -22.03 -11.60 0.13
N CYS A 1088 -22.33 -12.21 -1.01
CA CYS A 1088 -23.43 -11.77 -1.87
C CYS A 1088 -24.81 -12.10 -1.29
N ASN A 1089 -24.91 -13.17 -0.50
CA ASN A 1089 -26.14 -13.60 0.17
C ASN A 1089 -26.45 -12.78 1.42
N LEU A 1090 -25.47 -12.01 1.93
CA LEU A 1090 -25.60 -11.23 3.16
C LEU A 1090 -26.81 -10.27 3.14
N ILE A 1091 -27.14 -9.71 1.98
CA ILE A 1091 -28.29 -8.81 1.80
C ILE A 1091 -29.62 -9.53 2.09
N TRP A 1092 -29.73 -10.82 1.77
CA TRP A 1092 -30.92 -11.62 2.06
C TRP A 1092 -30.87 -12.17 3.48
N GLU A 1093 -29.74 -12.75 3.86
CA GLU A 1093 -29.50 -13.38 5.16
C GLU A 1093 -29.70 -12.42 6.33
N SER A 1094 -29.36 -11.14 6.15
CA SER A 1094 -29.58 -10.12 7.18
C SER A 1094 -31.03 -10.01 7.61
N TRP A 1095 -31.99 -10.28 6.72
CA TRP A 1095 -33.42 -10.26 7.03
C TRP A 1095 -33.94 -11.59 7.58
N LEU A 1096 -33.28 -12.69 7.23
CA LEU A 1096 -33.72 -14.05 7.55
C LEU A 1096 -33.25 -14.53 8.93
N GLY A 1097 -32.32 -13.81 9.58
CA GLY A 1097 -31.86 -14.11 10.94
C GLY A 1097 -30.71 -15.12 11.04
N ARG A 1098 -30.22 -15.66 9.91
CA ARG A 1098 -29.04 -16.54 9.84
C ARG A 1098 -28.05 -16.05 8.79
N VAL A 1099 -26.84 -15.68 9.22
CA VAL A 1099 -25.75 -15.24 8.36
C VAL A 1099 -24.75 -16.38 8.19
N THR A 1100 -24.39 -16.68 6.95
CA THR A 1100 -23.42 -17.71 6.60
C THR A 1100 -22.04 -17.35 7.14
N ASP A 1101 -21.39 -18.32 7.79
CA ASP A 1101 -19.98 -18.23 8.17
C ASP A 1101 -19.11 -18.41 6.91
N PRO A 1102 -18.39 -17.36 6.46
CA PRO A 1102 -17.55 -17.46 5.28
C PRO A 1102 -16.42 -18.49 5.43
N THR A 1103 -16.01 -18.89 6.65
CA THR A 1103 -14.90 -19.84 6.85
C THR A 1103 -15.20 -21.24 6.32
N GLN A 1104 -16.47 -21.63 6.26
CA GLN A 1104 -16.92 -22.94 5.79
C GLN A 1104 -17.19 -22.96 4.27
N GLU A 1105 -17.15 -21.80 3.60
CA GLU A 1105 -17.42 -21.69 2.16
C GLU A 1105 -16.21 -22.13 1.31
N ALA A 1106 -16.38 -23.04 0.36
CA ALA A 1106 -15.32 -23.48 -0.55
C ALA A 1106 -15.02 -22.45 -1.66
N VAL A 1107 -14.44 -21.28 -1.32
CA VAL A 1107 -14.02 -20.24 -2.28
C VAL A 1107 -12.56 -19.86 -2.09
N VAL A 1108 -11.89 -19.44 -3.17
CA VAL A 1108 -10.49 -18.98 -3.13
C VAL A 1108 -10.44 -17.45 -3.10
N ASN A 1109 -9.75 -16.89 -2.11
CA ASN A 1109 -9.53 -15.45 -2.00
C ASN A 1109 -8.28 -15.02 -2.77
N ARG A 1110 -8.43 -13.99 -3.62
CA ARG A 1110 -7.29 -13.38 -4.33
C ARG A 1110 -6.89 -12.05 -3.74
N SER A 1111 -7.83 -11.31 -3.14
CA SER A 1111 -7.58 -9.98 -2.57
C SER A 1111 -7.38 -10.05 -1.06
N LEU A 1112 -8.12 -10.91 -0.36
CA LEU A 1112 -7.94 -11.19 1.07
C LEU A 1112 -6.81 -12.20 1.27
N SER A 1113 -5.72 -11.80 1.92
CA SER A 1113 -4.59 -12.68 2.22
C SER A 1113 -4.94 -13.76 3.25
N ALA A 1114 -4.24 -14.89 3.24
CA ALA A 1114 -4.36 -15.96 4.26
C ALA A 1114 -4.24 -15.43 5.70
N ALA A 1115 -3.31 -14.51 5.95
CA ALA A 1115 -3.12 -13.89 7.27
C ALA A 1115 -4.32 -13.05 7.74
N ASN A 1116 -5.26 -12.69 6.85
CA ASN A 1116 -6.48 -11.94 7.12
C ASN A 1116 -7.74 -12.84 7.07
N GLY A 1117 -7.58 -14.17 7.08
CA GLY A 1117 -8.69 -15.12 6.97
C GLY A 1117 -9.12 -15.46 5.54
N GLY A 1118 -8.35 -15.06 4.53
CA GLY A 1118 -8.62 -15.44 3.13
C GLY A 1118 -8.22 -16.89 2.84
N LYS A 1119 -9.11 -17.65 2.19
CA LYS A 1119 -8.84 -19.04 1.82
C LYS A 1119 -7.94 -19.14 0.60
N THR A 1120 -6.91 -19.97 0.72
CA THR A 1120 -5.97 -20.31 -0.35
C THR A 1120 -6.52 -21.43 -1.24
N LEU A 1121 -5.83 -21.74 -2.33
CA LEU A 1121 -6.15 -22.90 -3.16
C LEU A 1121 -6.07 -24.22 -2.36
N LYS A 1122 -5.15 -24.30 -1.40
CA LYS A 1122 -5.01 -25.47 -0.53
C LYS A 1122 -6.27 -25.66 0.33
N ASP A 1123 -6.75 -24.60 0.98
CA ASP A 1123 -7.96 -24.64 1.80
C ASP A 1123 -9.19 -25.04 0.96
N TYR A 1124 -9.30 -24.50 -0.26
CA TYR A 1124 -10.32 -24.91 -1.22
C TYR A 1124 -10.24 -26.41 -1.56
N SER A 1125 -9.02 -26.91 -1.83
CA SER A 1125 -8.79 -28.33 -2.13
C SER A 1125 -9.20 -29.23 -0.97
N GLU A 1126 -8.90 -28.84 0.28
CA GLU A 1126 -9.28 -29.59 1.48
C GLU A 1126 -10.80 -29.66 1.65
N LEU A 1127 -11.50 -28.52 1.53
CA LEU A 1127 -12.95 -28.45 1.62
C LEU A 1127 -13.65 -29.25 0.51
N MET A 1128 -13.16 -29.14 -0.73
CA MET A 1128 -13.72 -29.92 -1.85
C MET A 1128 -13.46 -31.42 -1.69
N THR A 1129 -12.29 -31.82 -1.18
CA THR A 1129 -11.98 -33.23 -0.91
C THR A 1129 -12.89 -33.80 0.18
N ALA A 1130 -13.07 -33.08 1.29
CA ALA A 1130 -14.00 -33.49 2.33
C ALA A 1130 -15.44 -33.61 1.81
N SER A 1131 -15.88 -32.64 1.01
CA SER A 1131 -17.22 -32.66 0.39
C SER A 1131 -17.38 -33.86 -0.56
N MET A 1132 -16.40 -34.14 -1.42
CA MET A 1132 -16.45 -35.28 -2.33
C MET A 1132 -16.45 -36.61 -1.58
N ARG A 1133 -15.74 -36.73 -0.46
CA ARG A 1133 -15.77 -37.94 0.38
C ARG A 1133 -17.16 -38.19 0.97
N GLU A 1134 -17.83 -37.14 1.45
CA GLU A 1134 -19.20 -37.25 1.96
C GLU A 1134 -20.19 -37.62 0.86
N ILE A 1135 -20.08 -37.00 -0.33
CA ILE A 1135 -20.86 -37.39 -1.52
C ILE A 1135 -20.60 -38.87 -1.86
N GLY A 1136 -19.34 -39.29 -1.85
CA GLY A 1136 -18.94 -40.68 -2.05
C GLY A 1136 -19.55 -41.61 -1.00
N ARG A 1137 -19.56 -41.24 0.29
CA ARG A 1137 -20.11 -42.04 1.39
C ARG A 1137 -21.62 -42.29 1.23
N VAL A 1138 -22.40 -41.23 1.01
CA VAL A 1138 -23.87 -41.31 0.96
C VAL A 1138 -24.41 -41.95 -0.32
N LEU A 1139 -23.63 -41.90 -1.41
CA LEU A 1139 -24.01 -42.51 -2.69
C LEU A 1139 -23.90 -44.04 -2.64
N LYS A 1140 -24.88 -44.76 -3.18
CA LYS A 1140 -24.83 -46.23 -3.24
C LYS A 1140 -23.66 -46.75 -4.10
N PRO A 1141 -23.12 -47.96 -3.85
CA PRO A 1141 -22.09 -48.55 -4.69
C PRO A 1141 -22.48 -48.55 -6.17
N GLY A 1142 -21.57 -48.17 -7.06
CA GLY A 1142 -21.84 -48.04 -8.50
C GLY A 1142 -22.67 -46.81 -8.89
N GLY A 1143 -23.13 -46.01 -7.92
CA GLY A 1143 -23.94 -44.82 -8.15
C GLY A 1143 -23.21 -43.69 -8.86
N TRP A 1144 -23.98 -42.73 -9.37
CA TRP A 1144 -23.49 -41.63 -10.19
C TRP A 1144 -23.61 -40.28 -9.49
N ALA A 1145 -22.63 -39.41 -9.73
CA ALA A 1145 -22.64 -38.01 -9.35
C ALA A 1145 -22.35 -37.14 -10.58
N THR A 1146 -23.17 -36.13 -10.82
CA THR A 1146 -22.98 -35.16 -11.90
C THR A 1146 -22.64 -33.80 -11.32
N VAL A 1147 -21.49 -33.27 -11.73
CA VAL A 1147 -20.96 -32.00 -11.24
C VAL A 1147 -20.93 -31.00 -12.37
N VAL A 1148 -21.66 -29.91 -12.22
CA VAL A 1148 -21.59 -28.75 -13.12
C VAL A 1148 -20.44 -27.87 -12.64
N PHE A 1149 -19.43 -27.65 -13.48
CA PHE A 1149 -18.24 -26.90 -13.07
C PHE A 1149 -17.59 -26.15 -14.23
N HIS A 1150 -17.08 -24.95 -13.94
CA HIS A 1150 -16.16 -24.27 -14.84
C HIS A 1150 -15.28 -23.22 -14.14
N ASN A 1151 -13.99 -23.24 -14.46
CA ASN A 1151 -13.05 -22.21 -14.04
C ASN A 1151 -12.05 -21.86 -15.16
N THR A 1152 -11.57 -20.61 -15.19
CA THR A 1152 -10.50 -20.18 -16.10
C THR A 1152 -9.10 -20.62 -15.61
N ASP A 1153 -9.00 -21.01 -14.35
CA ASP A 1153 -7.78 -21.37 -13.65
C ASP A 1153 -7.58 -22.89 -13.63
N GLY A 1154 -6.51 -23.37 -14.26
CA GLY A 1154 -6.20 -24.81 -14.38
C GLY A 1154 -5.90 -25.49 -13.04
N GLU A 1155 -5.41 -24.75 -12.04
CA GLU A 1155 -5.10 -25.33 -10.73
C GLU A 1155 -6.37 -25.65 -9.92
N VAL A 1156 -7.43 -24.86 -10.09
CA VAL A 1156 -8.74 -25.12 -9.48
C VAL A 1156 -9.38 -26.38 -10.08
N TRP A 1157 -9.20 -26.60 -11.39
CA TRP A 1157 -9.60 -27.84 -12.06
C TRP A 1157 -8.85 -29.06 -11.53
N ALA A 1158 -7.54 -28.94 -11.37
CA ALA A 1158 -6.71 -30.00 -10.81
C ALA A 1158 -7.14 -30.36 -9.37
N ALA A 1159 -7.44 -29.37 -8.54
CA ALA A 1159 -7.92 -29.57 -7.17
C ALA A 1159 -9.24 -30.35 -7.13
N LEU A 1160 -10.22 -29.98 -7.97
CA LEU A 1160 -11.52 -30.67 -8.05
C LEU A 1160 -11.36 -32.11 -8.57
N SER A 1161 -10.53 -32.31 -9.60
CA SER A 1161 -10.26 -33.64 -10.16
C SER A 1161 -9.60 -34.57 -9.14
N ALA A 1162 -8.61 -34.05 -8.40
CA ALA A 1162 -7.94 -34.78 -7.33
C ALA A 1162 -8.92 -35.15 -6.20
N ALA A 1163 -9.75 -34.18 -5.75
CA ALA A 1163 -10.76 -34.39 -4.72
C ALA A 1163 -11.75 -35.52 -5.08
N ALA A 1164 -12.25 -35.54 -6.33
CA ALA A 1164 -13.15 -36.59 -6.80
C ALA A 1164 -12.47 -37.98 -6.82
N ARG A 1165 -11.24 -38.07 -7.33
CA ARG A 1165 -10.48 -39.34 -7.37
C ARG A 1165 -10.18 -39.87 -5.98
N GLU A 1166 -9.77 -39.00 -5.07
CA GLU A 1166 -9.49 -39.36 -3.68
C GLU A 1166 -10.74 -39.85 -2.94
N ALA A 1167 -11.92 -39.38 -3.34
CA ALA A 1167 -13.20 -39.88 -2.84
C ALA A 1167 -13.69 -41.18 -3.50
N GLY A 1168 -12.92 -41.77 -4.42
CA GLY A 1168 -13.23 -43.05 -5.08
C GLY A 1168 -14.15 -42.93 -6.31
N PHE A 1169 -14.16 -41.76 -6.97
CA PHE A 1169 -14.87 -41.54 -8.22
C PHE A 1169 -13.98 -41.73 -9.45
N GLU A 1170 -14.53 -42.36 -10.48
CA GLU A 1170 -14.01 -42.38 -11.84
C GLU A 1170 -14.75 -41.40 -12.74
N PHE A 1171 -14.01 -40.71 -13.60
CA PHE A 1171 -14.56 -39.82 -14.62
C PHE A 1171 -14.91 -40.62 -15.87
N HIS A 1172 -16.17 -40.60 -16.30
CA HIS A 1172 -16.60 -41.34 -17.50
C HIS A 1172 -16.83 -40.44 -18.71
N GLU A 1173 -17.64 -39.38 -18.56
CA GLU A 1173 -17.95 -38.50 -19.69
C GLU A 1173 -18.26 -37.09 -19.20
N ALA A 1174 -17.71 -36.09 -19.90
CA ALA A 1174 -18.09 -34.70 -19.71
C ALA A 1174 -18.95 -34.19 -20.89
N ALA A 1175 -20.07 -33.54 -20.58
CA ALA A 1175 -20.98 -32.87 -21.52
C ALA A 1175 -20.85 -31.33 -21.40
N SER A 1176 -21.42 -30.58 -22.33
CA SER A 1176 -21.45 -29.10 -22.28
C SER A 1176 -22.88 -28.57 -22.24
N LEU A 1177 -23.16 -27.63 -21.34
CA LEU A 1177 -24.45 -26.95 -21.24
C LEU A 1177 -24.53 -25.77 -22.23
N ASP A 1178 -25.46 -25.83 -23.20
CA ASP A 1178 -25.70 -24.74 -24.15
C ASP A 1178 -26.76 -23.77 -23.63
N ARG A 1179 -26.27 -22.61 -23.17
CA ARG A 1179 -27.10 -21.49 -22.70
C ARG A 1179 -27.55 -20.66 -23.90
N LYS A 1180 -28.76 -20.91 -24.43
CA LYS A 1180 -29.35 -20.16 -25.57
C LYS A 1180 -29.38 -18.62 -25.40
N GLN A 1181 -29.30 -18.09 -24.19
CA GLN A 1181 -29.19 -16.64 -23.91
C GLN A 1181 -27.97 -16.29 -23.04
N GLN A 1182 -27.15 -15.38 -23.58
CA GLN A 1182 -25.82 -15.04 -23.08
C GLN A 1182 -25.85 -13.89 -22.04
N SER A 1183 -24.89 -13.89 -21.11
CA SER A 1183 -24.71 -12.78 -20.16
C SER A 1183 -24.00 -11.59 -20.82
N HIS A 1184 -24.01 -10.40 -20.22
CA HIS A 1184 -23.33 -9.23 -20.78
C HIS A 1184 -21.79 -9.38 -20.83
N LYS A 1185 -21.20 -10.13 -19.88
CA LYS A 1185 -19.80 -10.59 -19.95
C LYS A 1185 -19.63 -11.69 -21.00
N GLY A 1186 -20.68 -12.51 -21.17
CA GLY A 1186 -20.96 -13.42 -22.28
C GLY A 1186 -20.59 -12.86 -23.65
N TYR A 1187 -21.26 -11.76 -24.01
CA TYR A 1187 -21.02 -11.07 -25.27
C TYR A 1187 -19.60 -10.50 -25.40
N LYS A 1188 -19.06 -9.88 -24.33
CA LYS A 1188 -17.71 -9.30 -24.34
C LYS A 1188 -16.56 -10.32 -24.42
N GLY A 1189 -16.72 -11.47 -23.77
CA GLY A 1189 -15.74 -12.57 -23.86
C GLY A 1189 -15.74 -13.23 -25.25
N ARG A 1190 -16.91 -13.31 -25.90
CA ARG A 1190 -17.03 -13.76 -27.30
C ARG A 1190 -16.38 -12.77 -28.29
N GLU A 1191 -16.41 -11.47 -27.99
CA GLU A 1191 -15.72 -10.42 -28.73
C GLU A 1191 -14.22 -10.30 -28.39
N GLY A 1192 -13.68 -11.15 -27.50
CA GLY A 1192 -12.26 -11.14 -27.13
C GLY A 1192 -11.81 -9.98 -26.23
N LEU A 1193 -12.77 -9.22 -25.67
CA LEU A 1193 -12.52 -8.01 -24.87
C LEU A 1193 -12.30 -8.30 -23.37
N GLU A 1194 -12.71 -9.48 -22.87
CA GLU A 1194 -12.52 -9.90 -21.47
C GLU A 1194 -12.20 -11.42 -21.37
N ASN A 1195 -11.32 -11.81 -20.45
CA ASN A 1195 -10.95 -13.21 -20.16
C ASN A 1195 -11.97 -13.88 -19.22
N VAL A 1196 -13.19 -14.08 -19.69
CA VAL A 1196 -14.26 -14.70 -18.88
C VAL A 1196 -14.89 -15.80 -19.71
N ALA A 1197 -14.85 -17.04 -19.23
CA ALA A 1197 -15.43 -18.18 -19.94
C ALA A 1197 -16.95 -18.33 -19.70
N HIS A 1198 -17.67 -18.88 -20.68
CA HIS A 1198 -19.13 -18.79 -20.78
C HIS A 1198 -19.89 -20.13 -20.91
N PHE A 1199 -19.20 -21.25 -20.74
CA PHE A 1199 -19.78 -22.60 -20.82
C PHE A 1199 -19.53 -23.34 -19.52
N ASP A 1200 -20.54 -24.02 -18.99
CA ASP A 1200 -20.34 -24.95 -17.86
C ASP A 1200 -20.06 -26.34 -18.44
N VAL A 1201 -19.02 -27.00 -17.93
CA VAL A 1201 -18.74 -28.40 -18.24
C VAL A 1201 -19.51 -29.23 -17.22
N VAL A 1202 -20.22 -30.24 -17.70
CA VAL A 1202 -20.97 -31.17 -16.85
C VAL A 1202 -20.19 -32.47 -16.80
N MET A 1203 -19.74 -32.90 -15.63
CA MET A 1203 -18.91 -34.09 -15.46
C MET A 1203 -19.72 -35.20 -14.81
N ASN A 1204 -19.81 -36.37 -15.44
CA ASN A 1204 -20.44 -37.55 -14.84
C ASN A 1204 -19.36 -38.43 -14.18
N LEU A 1205 -19.52 -38.65 -12.88
CA LEU A 1205 -18.62 -39.37 -11.99
C LEU A 1205 -19.29 -40.65 -11.52
N ARG A 1206 -18.59 -41.79 -11.58
CA ARG A 1206 -19.11 -43.08 -11.09
C ARG A 1206 -18.34 -43.53 -9.84
N LYS A 1207 -19.06 -43.98 -8.82
CA LYS A 1207 -18.46 -44.55 -7.60
C LYS A 1207 -18.04 -46.01 -7.86
N VAL A 1208 -16.75 -46.26 -7.94
CA VAL A 1208 -16.17 -47.59 -8.26
C VAL A 1208 -15.27 -48.15 -7.15
N GLY A 1209 -14.89 -47.34 -6.14
CA GLY A 1209 -13.93 -47.71 -5.09
C GLY A 1209 -12.51 -47.18 -5.38
N ALA A 1210 -11.62 -47.18 -4.38
CA ALA A 1210 -10.29 -46.57 -4.48
C ALA A 1210 -9.38 -47.33 -5.47
N GLY A 1211 -9.29 -46.85 -6.71
CA GLY A 1211 -8.40 -47.36 -7.76
C GLY A 1211 -7.01 -46.70 -7.77
N THR A 1212 -6.01 -47.44 -8.25
CA THR A 1212 -4.60 -47.03 -8.36
C THR A 1212 -4.41 -45.93 -9.42
N PRO A 1213 -3.55 -44.91 -9.19
CA PRO A 1213 -3.38 -43.83 -10.15
C PRO A 1213 -2.78 -44.30 -11.49
N ALA A 1214 -3.40 -43.89 -12.61
CA ALA A 1214 -2.77 -43.97 -13.92
C ALA A 1214 -1.61 -42.97 -14.03
N ALA A 1215 -0.52 -43.38 -14.68
CA ALA A 1215 0.69 -42.59 -14.84
C ALA A 1215 0.47 -41.38 -15.76
N SER A 1216 0.97 -40.21 -15.37
CA SER A 1216 0.91 -38.96 -16.14
C SER A 1216 1.95 -38.97 -17.26
N THR A 1217 1.49 -38.97 -18.52
CA THR A 1217 2.26 -38.55 -19.69
C THR A 1217 2.09 -37.04 -19.93
N ARG A 1218 3.14 -36.38 -20.43
CA ARG A 1218 3.19 -34.93 -20.69
C ARG A 1218 2.06 -34.47 -21.64
N LEU A 1219 1.32 -33.41 -21.27
CA LEU A 1219 0.29 -32.76 -22.10
C LEU A 1219 0.88 -32.19 -23.41
N ASP A 1220 0.35 -32.61 -24.56
CA ASP A 1220 0.55 -31.89 -25.83
C ASP A 1220 -0.65 -30.97 -26.10
N LEU A 1221 -0.58 -29.75 -25.55
CA LEU A 1221 -1.64 -28.76 -25.68
C LEU A 1221 -1.86 -28.31 -27.14
N ARG A 1222 -0.83 -28.38 -27.99
CA ARG A 1222 -0.94 -27.95 -29.40
C ARG A 1222 -1.82 -28.91 -30.18
N SER A 1223 -1.57 -30.21 -30.08
CA SER A 1223 -2.42 -31.23 -30.71
C SER A 1223 -3.87 -31.10 -30.25
N LEU A 1224 -4.11 -30.95 -28.94
CA LEU A 1224 -5.46 -30.83 -28.39
C LEU A 1224 -6.23 -29.61 -28.91
N VAL A 1225 -5.54 -28.46 -29.09
CA VAL A 1225 -6.14 -27.26 -29.69
C VAL A 1225 -6.43 -27.50 -31.17
N GLU A 1226 -5.52 -28.07 -31.93
CA GLU A 1226 -5.72 -28.38 -33.36
C GLU A 1226 -6.89 -29.36 -33.57
N ASP A 1227 -6.97 -30.41 -32.76
CA ASP A 1227 -8.04 -31.39 -32.81
C ASP A 1227 -9.40 -30.79 -32.40
N ALA A 1228 -9.44 -29.91 -31.39
CA ALA A 1228 -10.66 -29.21 -31.01
C ALA A 1228 -11.13 -28.21 -32.09
N ARG A 1229 -10.19 -27.60 -32.83
CA ARG A 1229 -10.49 -26.70 -33.96
C ARG A 1229 -11.09 -27.43 -35.17
N ALA A 1230 -10.81 -28.73 -35.32
CA ALA A 1230 -11.33 -29.53 -36.43
C ALA A 1230 -12.87 -29.68 -36.41
N PHE A 1231 -13.53 -29.38 -35.29
CA PHE A 1231 -14.98 -29.45 -35.11
C PHE A 1231 -15.64 -28.07 -35.35
N PRO A 1232 -16.43 -27.90 -36.44
CA PRO A 1232 -17.04 -26.61 -36.78
C PRO A 1232 -17.94 -26.02 -35.69
N GLU A 1233 -18.67 -26.86 -34.95
CA GLU A 1233 -19.54 -26.45 -33.84
C GLU A 1233 -18.78 -25.91 -32.63
N VAL A 1234 -17.56 -26.40 -32.38
CA VAL A 1234 -16.66 -25.92 -31.32
C VAL A 1234 -16.05 -24.58 -31.73
N MET A 1235 -15.61 -24.48 -33.00
CA MET A 1235 -15.03 -23.24 -33.55
C MET A 1235 -16.02 -22.08 -33.64
N ALA A 1236 -17.30 -22.34 -33.94
CA ALA A 1236 -18.36 -21.33 -33.94
C ALA A 1236 -18.54 -20.63 -32.57
N ARG A 1237 -18.01 -21.25 -31.50
CA ARG A 1237 -18.01 -20.76 -30.12
C ARG A 1237 -16.70 -20.06 -29.71
N GLY A 1238 -15.74 -19.93 -30.64
CA GLY A 1238 -14.47 -19.22 -30.46
C GLY A 1238 -13.51 -19.90 -29.46
N VAL A 1239 -12.54 -19.15 -28.95
CA VAL A 1239 -11.49 -19.65 -28.03
C VAL A 1239 -12.04 -20.35 -26.79
N GLN A 1240 -13.21 -19.92 -26.33
CA GLN A 1240 -13.88 -20.48 -25.17
C GLN A 1240 -14.51 -21.85 -25.45
N GLY A 1241 -15.07 -22.05 -26.64
CA GLY A 1241 -15.55 -23.37 -27.06
C GLY A 1241 -14.40 -24.38 -27.11
N VAL A 1242 -13.26 -23.95 -27.65
CA VAL A 1242 -12.04 -24.77 -27.71
C VAL A 1242 -11.49 -25.08 -26.33
N HIS A 1243 -11.39 -24.10 -25.43
CA HIS A 1243 -10.95 -24.35 -24.04
C HIS A 1243 -11.89 -25.31 -23.30
N ALA A 1244 -13.20 -25.11 -23.38
CA ALA A 1244 -14.17 -25.99 -22.75
C ALA A 1244 -14.11 -27.43 -23.31
N GLU A 1245 -13.93 -27.59 -24.63
CA GLU A 1245 -13.77 -28.90 -25.27
C GLU A 1245 -12.47 -29.60 -24.85
N ILE A 1246 -11.37 -28.85 -24.69
CA ILE A 1246 -10.10 -29.40 -24.18
C ILE A 1246 -10.27 -29.86 -22.74
N MET A 1247 -10.84 -29.03 -21.87
CA MET A 1247 -11.08 -29.42 -20.47
C MET A 1247 -11.98 -30.66 -20.39
N ARG A 1248 -13.05 -30.71 -21.20
CA ARG A 1248 -13.95 -31.86 -21.33
C ARG A 1248 -13.18 -33.15 -21.67
N ARG A 1249 -12.29 -33.12 -22.67
CA ARG A 1249 -11.47 -34.27 -23.08
C ARG A 1249 -10.50 -34.71 -21.99
N LEU A 1250 -9.77 -33.77 -21.39
CA LEU A 1250 -8.79 -34.07 -20.34
C LEU A 1250 -9.44 -34.71 -19.11
N VAL A 1251 -10.61 -34.21 -18.72
CA VAL A 1251 -11.40 -34.83 -17.65
C VAL A 1251 -11.84 -36.25 -18.02
N SER A 1252 -12.36 -36.45 -19.24
CA SER A 1252 -12.78 -37.78 -19.73
C SER A 1252 -11.64 -38.78 -19.85
N GLU A 1253 -10.39 -38.32 -20.04
CA GLU A 1253 -9.19 -39.16 -20.07
C GLU A 1253 -8.60 -39.41 -18.67
N GLY A 1254 -9.22 -38.88 -17.60
CA GLY A 1254 -8.75 -39.06 -16.22
C GLY A 1254 -7.44 -38.32 -15.90
N ARG A 1255 -7.14 -37.25 -16.64
CA ARG A 1255 -5.90 -36.47 -16.53
C ARG A 1255 -5.86 -35.62 -15.25
N SER A 1256 -4.65 -35.28 -14.82
CA SER A 1256 -4.39 -34.44 -13.63
C SER A 1256 -3.80 -33.07 -13.98
N ASP A 1257 -3.44 -32.86 -15.25
CA ASP A 1257 -2.83 -31.65 -15.80
C ASP A 1257 -3.83 -30.88 -16.68
N PHE A 1258 -4.20 -29.66 -16.27
CA PHE A 1258 -5.20 -28.84 -16.96
C PHE A 1258 -4.63 -27.48 -17.39
N PRO A 1259 -4.79 -27.06 -18.67
CA PRO A 1259 -4.27 -25.79 -19.16
C PRO A 1259 -5.11 -24.60 -18.69
N ALA A 1260 -4.47 -23.47 -18.38
CA ALA A 1260 -5.20 -22.25 -18.08
C ALA A 1260 -5.85 -21.68 -19.35
N PHE A 1261 -6.94 -20.93 -19.20
CA PHE A 1261 -7.62 -20.29 -20.33
C PHE A 1261 -6.68 -19.36 -21.13
N SER A 1262 -5.71 -18.73 -20.46
CA SER A 1262 -4.68 -17.90 -21.08
C SER A 1262 -3.83 -18.68 -22.09
N ASP A 1263 -3.54 -19.94 -21.80
CA ASP A 1263 -2.59 -20.76 -22.55
C ASP A 1263 -3.23 -21.23 -23.85
N VAL A 1264 -4.48 -21.73 -23.78
CA VAL A 1264 -5.30 -22.05 -24.96
C VAL A 1264 -5.52 -20.82 -25.82
N ARG A 1265 -5.79 -19.65 -25.22
CA ARG A 1265 -5.98 -18.40 -25.95
C ARG A 1265 -4.70 -17.92 -26.64
N ALA A 1266 -3.55 -18.06 -25.99
CA ALA A 1266 -2.26 -17.72 -26.61
C ALA A 1266 -2.00 -18.63 -27.81
N LEU A 1267 -2.23 -19.93 -27.66
CA LEU A 1267 -2.01 -20.91 -28.72
C LEU A 1267 -2.97 -20.72 -29.91
N MET A 1268 -4.24 -20.42 -29.65
CA MET A 1268 -5.22 -20.08 -30.69
C MET A 1268 -4.98 -18.76 -31.41
N LYS A 1269 -4.13 -17.87 -30.87
CA LYS A 1269 -3.66 -16.69 -31.62
C LYS A 1269 -2.48 -17.00 -32.52
N THR A 1270 -1.73 -18.05 -32.20
CA THR A 1270 -0.53 -18.47 -32.95
C THR A 1270 -0.81 -19.51 -34.04
N LEU A 1271 -1.91 -20.26 -33.92
CA LEU A 1271 -2.41 -21.23 -34.90
C LEU A 1271 -3.60 -20.65 -35.68
#